data_AF-A0A9D1TA63-F1
#
_entry.id   AF-A0A9D1TA63-F1
#
_cell.length_a   1.000
_cell.length_b   1.000
_cell.length_c   1.000
_cell.angle_alpha   90.00
_cell.angle_beta   90.00
_cell.angle_gamma   90.00
#
_symmetry.space_group_name_H-M   'P 1'
#
loop_
_entity.id
_entity.type
_entity.pdbx_description
1 polymer ?
#
loop_
_entity_poly.entity_id
_entity_poly.type
_entity_poly.pdbx_seq_one_letter_code
_entity_poly.pdbx_strand_id
1 'polypeptide(L)'
;MKKRSKILALLLASAMTLTAAPATILAAPDQASSDETVQQEASVTDIAAGTVSNDTGETDAQTEQQIQRARRSLESRSIDWSAVQDKIRDVILFQPESNYVDLSEYGLQEQEAEALTDAVLTEVNAEDMVDTTYVHNEDGSVKGMGVSLDPTLQALTEEVAVLAEGEDAGEGETGDTPAIPAPANDPWTDEQKQQIIGIYMAYQQYMVDNADYFGVQVPYNTLKDTESNPIGSIFTMASIPLTWDMAAAGYASADEIFGAVAMFYYAAQAAVEQHGDAILAAKDEALAQLDDSMTTIQKLLTLNDWLANHCTFDMYSMIGKMEEGAAGAGGTEEGTASGEAESAVQSAATLAEGDGEQQIPPELAAQIPSVWQGNHVAPLAEGHGLCVGYANAYAYLIQWAFPEIYKNDDGTWKTAQELNTVESTELVVDENGEPVIDETTGEQATVTTSAWDPDADYMVDYVRITYDADISMFGMDAGNFNSDHYWNAVKVDGEWYYIDPCYTDIYIECMMRDRVETDGNMTHLYFMVSDTSVRSMYDGFYSNLDTSYGPSEAYPDGIATDKTYEKAWFAFAKSPVSTDGEGNYYYFYDSTDTLGMLDQFGGMMGGGGVSTQAEGDSGFGDWGDFMNTEYKLVMHDGSEADSADTYTTLVDFTGGQVYNPTTGAMEDNAEIAELFALHESYQERYPSIAISGTYYEGKFYFSIANCVMSYDMATGAVTRVKEYNEVSASRTLETGGNMGGMGFTVVPNGSEDAQYTVHNNPIASMTIKLDGKMYVSVATNFGYISGKSGMGDTENTGYAYEETNYNPNYNTYFNGAWGEEEVNDNDEFMFSANFVDTIDMAHLTGTSHEYEAVTTEATCDMGGFTENRCTTCGMIEAGSRTEETEPTQHHYVKMDETYYTKDDAGNFNTGTVYVCPICKSAVEELEEGQTATHDYEAAFSWSEDHATCTAEISCKACKGLTIDCVVNDPTAGGSADCTVEAKENGCEADYTATATFNGQTFTDTQHVDLVEGGHVYGEPTFVWHDNNTACTAEFACTNEGCKDVQEVECEITSEPSEVMGYEIRTATCTFEGQTYTSEPLEVELPIDLPYTDVDKEADWFYPAVEYAYRHGIMSGMDETTFGPYVTTSRAMFATMLYRLEGEPAVEYEAIFPDVPEGEFYSDAVIWAQQTGVITGYTDGPTAGLFGTSENITREQIATMLYRYAEYKNYDLSTSDDWKAFPDAGRVSEFAQAAMGWATNQGIISGKEDTGTLEPLQNANRAEVATMVMRFMEKFQ
;
A
#
# COMPACT_ATOMS: atom_id res chain seq x y z
N MET A 1 41.81 -28.15 -21.11
CA MET A 1 43.16 -27.77 -21.62
C MET A 1 43.06 -27.38 -23.09
N LYS A 2 43.51 -26.16 -23.43
CA LYS A 2 43.44 -25.53 -24.77
C LYS A 2 44.23 -26.31 -25.84
N LYS A 3 43.68 -26.49 -27.04
CA LYS A 3 44.23 -25.91 -28.31
C LYS A 3 43.35 -26.14 -29.54
N ARG A 4 43.08 -25.01 -30.21
CA ARG A 4 42.43 -24.79 -31.51
C ARG A 4 43.19 -25.43 -32.69
N SER A 5 42.49 -25.81 -33.77
CA SER A 5 42.62 -25.21 -35.13
C SER A 5 42.14 -26.11 -36.29
N LYS A 6 40.95 -25.80 -36.81
CA LYS A 6 40.59 -25.49 -38.23
C LYS A 6 41.13 -26.32 -39.44
N ILE A 7 40.14 -26.74 -40.25
CA ILE A 7 39.99 -26.73 -41.74
C ILE A 7 40.25 -28.03 -42.55
N LEU A 8 39.12 -28.63 -42.99
CA LEU A 8 38.70 -29.10 -44.33
C LEU A 8 39.75 -29.63 -45.36
N ALA A 9 39.57 -30.88 -45.84
CA ALA A 9 39.21 -31.20 -47.24
C ALA A 9 39.32 -32.72 -47.57
N LEU A 10 38.44 -33.14 -48.49
CA LEU A 10 37.99 -34.47 -48.92
C LEU A 10 39.01 -35.47 -49.57
N LEU A 11 38.60 -36.75 -49.43
CA LEU A 11 38.55 -37.89 -50.40
C LEU A 11 39.74 -38.89 -50.63
N LEU A 12 39.44 -40.13 -50.20
CA LEU A 12 39.52 -41.48 -50.83
C LEU A 12 40.84 -42.05 -51.44
N ALA A 13 41.32 -43.21 -50.90
CA ALA A 13 41.19 -44.58 -51.49
C ALA A 13 42.25 -45.63 -51.01
N SER A 14 41.80 -46.90 -50.84
CA SER A 14 42.47 -48.23 -51.10
C SER A 14 43.25 -49.09 -50.06
N ALA A 15 42.67 -50.28 -49.74
CA ALA A 15 43.12 -51.72 -49.83
C ALA A 15 44.21 -52.47 -48.97
N MET A 16 43.73 -53.49 -48.19
CA MET A 16 44.05 -54.96 -47.98
C MET A 16 45.45 -55.60 -47.60
N THR A 17 45.50 -56.48 -46.56
CA THR A 17 45.68 -58.00 -46.59
C THR A 17 45.93 -58.75 -45.22
N LEU A 18 45.02 -59.70 -44.88
CA LEU A 18 45.00 -61.06 -44.21
C LEU A 18 45.92 -61.65 -43.07
N THR A 19 45.27 -62.21 -42.01
CA THR A 19 45.27 -63.61 -41.39
C THR A 19 45.40 -63.75 -39.85
N ALA A 20 44.34 -64.22 -39.15
CA ALA A 20 44.27 -65.20 -38.02
C ALA A 20 42.85 -65.26 -37.40
N ALA A 21 42.41 -66.44 -36.91
CA ALA A 21 41.01 -66.80 -36.56
C ALA A 21 40.49 -66.31 -35.18
N PRO A 22 39.17 -66.04 -35.04
CA PRO A 22 38.31 -66.61 -33.98
C PRO A 22 36.83 -66.90 -34.40
N ALA A 23 36.00 -67.38 -33.47
CA ALA A 23 34.59 -67.82 -33.61
C ALA A 23 33.78 -67.20 -32.43
N THR A 24 32.50 -66.81 -32.45
CA THR A 24 31.49 -66.58 -33.52
C THR A 24 30.46 -65.58 -32.94
N ILE A 25 30.61 -64.27 -33.21
CA ILE A 25 29.63 -63.19 -32.93
C ILE A 25 29.97 -62.12 -33.98
N LEU A 26 29.11 -61.85 -34.97
CA LEU A 26 29.49 -61.01 -36.12
C LEU A 26 28.31 -60.15 -36.62
N ALA A 27 28.34 -58.87 -36.25
CA ALA A 27 27.67 -57.75 -36.92
C ALA A 27 28.72 -57.02 -37.80
N ALA A 28 28.48 -56.40 -38.95
CA ALA A 28 27.37 -56.29 -39.92
C ALA A 28 28.03 -55.95 -41.29
N PRO A 29 27.40 -56.16 -42.47
CA PRO A 29 27.74 -55.25 -43.58
C PRO A 29 26.63 -54.98 -44.61
N ASP A 30 26.84 -53.90 -45.35
CA ASP A 30 26.00 -53.40 -46.44
C ASP A 30 26.54 -53.79 -47.84
N GLN A 31 25.60 -54.16 -48.73
CA GLN A 31 25.54 -54.08 -50.20
C GLN A 31 26.74 -54.56 -51.08
N ALA A 32 26.57 -55.68 -51.80
CA ALA A 32 26.15 -55.71 -53.22
C ALA A 32 26.51 -57.01 -53.97
N SER A 33 25.52 -57.46 -54.76
CA SER A 33 25.55 -58.36 -55.91
C SER A 33 25.77 -59.87 -55.67
N SER A 34 24.66 -60.62 -55.70
CA SER A 34 24.48 -61.70 -56.66
C SER A 34 23.00 -62.08 -56.72
N ASP A 35 22.46 -62.05 -57.94
CA ASP A 35 21.24 -62.73 -58.38
C ASP A 35 20.74 -63.86 -57.47
N GLU A 36 19.67 -63.59 -56.74
CA GLU A 36 18.58 -64.54 -56.50
C GLU A 36 17.32 -63.73 -56.18
N THR A 37 16.53 -63.49 -57.22
CA THR A 37 15.15 -63.01 -57.12
C THR A 37 14.34 -63.94 -56.23
N VAL A 38 14.06 -63.50 -55.00
CA VAL A 38 12.91 -63.98 -54.23
C VAL A 38 11.77 -63.03 -54.53
N GLN A 39 10.73 -63.55 -55.17
CA GLN A 39 9.50 -62.86 -55.51
C GLN A 39 8.75 -62.55 -54.21
N GLN A 40 8.49 -61.28 -53.93
CA GLN A 40 7.57 -60.86 -52.87
C GLN A 40 6.15 -60.94 -53.45
N GLU A 41 5.32 -61.83 -52.91
CA GLU A 41 3.89 -61.90 -53.25
C GLU A 41 3.18 -60.65 -52.70
N ALA A 42 2.33 -60.00 -53.51
CA ALA A 42 1.42 -58.96 -53.00
C ALA A 42 0.40 -59.62 -52.05
N SER A 43 0.22 -59.04 -50.86
CA SER A 43 -0.66 -59.59 -49.82
C SER A 43 -2.14 -59.25 -50.08
N VAL A 44 -3.04 -60.03 -49.47
CA VAL A 44 -4.50 -59.83 -49.54
C VAL A 44 -4.91 -58.45 -48.99
N THR A 45 -4.11 -57.91 -48.06
CA THR A 45 -4.24 -56.58 -47.45
C THR A 45 -4.14 -55.43 -48.45
N ASP A 46 -3.21 -55.46 -49.42
CA ASP A 46 -3.04 -54.40 -50.43
C ASP A 46 -4.25 -54.27 -51.39
N ILE A 47 -5.10 -55.30 -51.45
CA ILE A 47 -6.27 -55.37 -52.35
C ILE A 47 -7.57 -55.02 -51.62
N ALA A 48 -7.68 -55.34 -50.33
CA ALA A 48 -8.81 -54.99 -49.47
C ALA A 48 -8.84 -53.48 -49.13
N ALA A 49 -7.66 -52.86 -48.93
CA ALA A 49 -7.53 -51.44 -48.58
C ALA A 49 -7.70 -50.45 -49.74
N GLY A 50 -7.97 -50.89 -50.97
CA GLY A 50 -8.16 -50.00 -52.12
C GLY A 50 -6.91 -49.22 -52.60
N THR A 51 -5.73 -49.40 -51.99
CA THR A 51 -4.54 -48.56 -52.13
C THR A 51 -3.64 -48.84 -53.34
N VAL A 52 -4.02 -49.70 -54.29
CA VAL A 52 -3.28 -49.84 -55.55
C VAL A 52 -3.63 -48.69 -56.52
N SER A 53 -3.09 -47.51 -56.22
CA SER A 53 -3.01 -46.38 -57.14
C SER A 53 -1.80 -46.56 -58.06
N ASN A 54 -2.04 -46.44 -59.36
CA ASN A 54 -1.03 -46.64 -60.39
C ASN A 54 -0.37 -45.30 -60.70
N ASP A 55 0.59 -44.88 -59.89
CA ASP A 55 1.47 -43.79 -60.29
C ASP A 55 2.93 -44.07 -59.95
N THR A 56 3.74 -44.10 -61.01
CA THR A 56 5.21 -44.07 -61.08
C THR A 56 6.02 -45.38 -61.15
N GLY A 57 5.57 -46.36 -61.95
CA GLY A 57 6.47 -47.03 -62.90
C GLY A 57 7.32 -48.25 -62.45
N GLU A 58 7.07 -49.36 -63.16
CA GLU A 58 7.83 -50.63 -63.27
C GLU A 58 7.63 -51.71 -62.19
N THR A 59 6.44 -52.34 -62.17
CA THR A 59 6.23 -53.73 -61.75
C THR A 59 6.51 -54.71 -62.91
N ASP A 60 7.13 -55.86 -62.62
CA ASP A 60 7.37 -56.88 -63.66
C ASP A 60 6.06 -57.55 -64.12
N ALA A 61 6.02 -58.02 -65.37
CA ALA A 61 4.82 -58.60 -65.99
C ALA A 61 4.31 -59.89 -65.31
N GLN A 62 5.08 -60.45 -64.37
CA GLN A 62 4.76 -61.68 -63.65
C GLN A 62 4.00 -61.36 -62.36
N THR A 63 4.41 -60.29 -61.67
CA THR A 63 3.74 -59.68 -60.50
C THR A 63 2.38 -59.10 -60.91
N GLU A 64 2.31 -58.40 -62.05
CA GLU A 64 1.05 -57.92 -62.65
C GLU A 64 0.07 -59.08 -62.94
N GLN A 65 0.58 -60.24 -63.38
CA GLN A 65 -0.24 -61.43 -63.61
C GLN A 65 -0.70 -62.12 -62.31
N GLN A 66 0.08 -62.03 -61.23
CA GLN A 66 -0.29 -62.55 -59.92
C GLN A 66 -1.35 -61.65 -59.26
N ILE A 67 -1.18 -60.33 -59.29
CA ILE A 67 -2.18 -59.35 -58.85
C ILE A 67 -3.48 -59.52 -59.63
N GLN A 68 -3.42 -59.70 -60.96
CA GLN A 68 -4.63 -59.97 -61.76
C GLN A 68 -5.28 -61.34 -61.53
N ARG A 69 -4.54 -62.32 -60.98
CA ARG A 69 -5.10 -63.62 -60.57
C ARG A 69 -5.71 -63.56 -59.17
N ALA A 70 -5.07 -62.85 -58.24
CA ALA A 70 -5.61 -62.56 -56.92
C ALA A 70 -6.90 -61.74 -57.04
N ARG A 71 -6.89 -60.64 -57.81
CA ARG A 71 -8.10 -59.88 -58.18
C ARG A 71 -9.18 -60.76 -58.81
N ARG A 72 -8.85 -61.61 -59.79
CA ARG A 72 -9.84 -62.53 -60.39
C ARG A 72 -10.38 -63.59 -59.44
N SER A 73 -9.58 -64.02 -58.46
CA SER A 73 -10.00 -64.97 -57.42
C SER A 73 -10.96 -64.30 -56.43
N LEU A 74 -10.66 -63.06 -56.02
CA LEU A 74 -11.48 -62.24 -55.14
C LEU A 74 -12.79 -61.77 -55.84
N GLU A 75 -12.70 -61.26 -57.07
CA GLU A 75 -13.86 -60.90 -57.92
C GLU A 75 -14.77 -62.10 -58.21
N SER A 76 -14.26 -63.34 -58.14
CA SER A 76 -15.07 -64.54 -58.34
C SER A 76 -15.94 -64.93 -57.13
N ARG A 77 -15.66 -64.40 -55.94
CA ARG A 77 -16.41 -64.68 -54.71
C ARG A 77 -17.65 -63.79 -54.51
N SER A 78 -17.85 -62.76 -55.34
CA SER A 78 -18.99 -61.81 -55.25
C SER A 78 -19.20 -61.20 -53.84
N ILE A 79 -18.13 -61.08 -53.04
CA ILE A 79 -18.17 -60.46 -51.72
C ILE A 79 -18.10 -58.94 -51.90
N ASP A 80 -19.00 -58.22 -51.24
CA ASP A 80 -19.00 -56.76 -51.19
C ASP A 80 -18.13 -56.31 -50.01
N TRP A 81 -16.84 -56.10 -50.28
CA TRP A 81 -15.85 -55.78 -49.25
C TRP A 81 -16.17 -54.47 -48.51
N SER A 82 -16.74 -53.48 -49.21
CA SER A 82 -17.19 -52.22 -48.60
C SER A 82 -18.29 -52.51 -47.58
N ALA A 83 -19.28 -53.33 -47.94
CA ALA A 83 -20.37 -53.67 -47.02
C ALA A 83 -19.90 -54.45 -45.79
N VAL A 84 -18.81 -55.22 -45.90
CA VAL A 84 -18.20 -55.89 -44.74
C VAL A 84 -17.47 -54.89 -43.85
N GLN A 85 -16.68 -53.97 -44.43
CA GLN A 85 -16.00 -52.92 -43.67
C GLN A 85 -17.01 -51.99 -42.98
N ASP A 86 -18.06 -51.58 -43.67
CA ASP A 86 -19.14 -50.77 -43.11
C ASP A 86 -19.81 -51.52 -41.94
N LYS A 87 -20.07 -52.83 -42.08
CA LYS A 87 -20.65 -53.64 -40.99
C LYS A 87 -19.73 -53.74 -39.77
N ILE A 88 -18.42 -53.87 -39.98
CA ILE A 88 -17.42 -53.89 -38.90
C ILE A 88 -17.35 -52.51 -38.23
N ARG A 89 -17.25 -51.44 -39.02
CA ARG A 89 -17.20 -50.04 -38.56
C ARG A 89 -18.45 -49.67 -37.75
N ASP A 90 -19.63 -50.00 -38.26
CA ASP A 90 -20.91 -49.71 -37.61
C ASP A 90 -20.97 -50.30 -36.20
N VAL A 91 -20.48 -51.53 -36.02
CA VAL A 91 -20.52 -52.17 -34.70
C VAL A 91 -19.43 -51.62 -33.78
N ILE A 92 -18.19 -51.51 -34.26
CA ILE A 92 -17.06 -51.08 -33.42
C ILE A 92 -17.19 -49.61 -32.99
N LEU A 93 -17.59 -48.71 -33.90
CA LEU A 93 -17.57 -47.26 -33.65
C LEU A 93 -18.92 -46.65 -33.30
N PHE A 94 -20.03 -47.26 -33.75
CA PHE A 94 -21.37 -46.65 -33.64
C PHE A 94 -22.38 -47.51 -32.88
N GLN A 95 -22.02 -48.72 -32.45
CA GLN A 95 -22.83 -49.58 -31.56
C GLN A 95 -21.97 -50.12 -30.41
N PRO A 96 -21.35 -49.25 -29.60
CA PRO A 96 -20.38 -49.63 -28.57
C PRO A 96 -20.97 -50.58 -27.50
N GLU A 97 -22.29 -50.66 -27.37
CA GLU A 97 -22.99 -51.61 -26.49
C GLU A 97 -22.98 -53.06 -27.01
N SER A 98 -22.61 -53.28 -28.28
CA SER A 98 -22.56 -54.60 -28.91
C SER A 98 -21.15 -55.17 -28.90
N ASN A 99 -20.96 -56.35 -28.29
CA ASN A 99 -19.68 -57.06 -28.29
C ASN A 99 -19.56 -58.11 -29.41
N TYR A 100 -20.44 -58.08 -30.42
CA TYR A 100 -20.47 -59.07 -31.51
C TYR A 100 -20.80 -58.47 -32.88
N VAL A 101 -20.00 -58.82 -33.89
CA VAL A 101 -20.22 -58.54 -35.31
C VAL A 101 -20.61 -59.82 -36.03
N ASP A 102 -21.84 -59.90 -36.54
CA ASP A 102 -22.27 -61.01 -37.40
C ASP A 102 -21.67 -60.87 -38.82
N LEU A 103 -20.86 -61.84 -39.20
CA LEU A 103 -20.18 -61.92 -40.50
C LEU A 103 -20.58 -63.16 -41.31
N SER A 104 -21.58 -63.91 -40.82
CA SER A 104 -21.94 -65.24 -41.32
C SER A 104 -22.38 -65.25 -42.79
N GLU A 105 -22.90 -64.12 -43.29
CA GLU A 105 -23.39 -63.98 -44.66
C GLU A 105 -22.28 -63.77 -45.71
N TYR A 106 -21.05 -63.45 -45.27
CA TYR A 106 -19.95 -63.05 -46.17
C TYR A 106 -18.97 -64.17 -46.50
N GLY A 107 -18.98 -65.27 -45.74
CA GLY A 107 -18.14 -66.45 -45.99
C GLY A 107 -16.65 -66.13 -46.03
N LEU A 108 -16.19 -65.31 -45.08
CA LEU A 108 -14.81 -64.81 -44.97
C LEU A 108 -13.88 -65.88 -44.39
N GLN A 109 -12.60 -65.81 -44.75
CA GLN A 109 -11.54 -66.45 -43.98
C GLN A 109 -11.08 -65.51 -42.85
N GLU A 110 -10.54 -66.08 -41.78
CA GLU A 110 -10.07 -65.32 -40.60
C GLU A 110 -9.10 -64.18 -40.99
N GLN A 111 -8.07 -64.48 -41.80
CA GLN A 111 -7.13 -63.47 -42.33
C GLN A 111 -7.81 -62.36 -43.17
N GLU A 112 -8.95 -62.67 -43.80
CA GLU A 112 -9.72 -61.67 -44.55
C GLU A 112 -10.53 -60.79 -43.60
N ALA A 113 -11.04 -61.33 -42.49
CA ALA A 113 -11.74 -60.56 -41.47
C ALA A 113 -10.77 -59.71 -40.63
N GLU A 114 -9.62 -60.25 -40.24
CA GLU A 114 -8.50 -59.54 -39.58
C GLU A 114 -8.09 -58.31 -40.40
N ALA A 115 -7.74 -58.50 -41.67
CA ALA A 115 -7.30 -57.42 -42.54
C ALA A 115 -8.34 -56.30 -42.74
N LEU A 116 -9.64 -56.63 -42.72
CA LEU A 116 -10.71 -55.63 -42.83
C LEU A 116 -10.93 -54.91 -41.49
N THR A 117 -10.75 -55.62 -40.38
CA THR A 117 -10.83 -55.05 -39.03
C THR A 117 -9.67 -54.08 -38.80
N ASP A 118 -8.43 -54.50 -39.08
CA ASP A 118 -7.24 -53.65 -39.02
C ASP A 118 -7.41 -52.39 -39.87
N ALA A 119 -7.98 -52.52 -41.08
CA ALA A 119 -8.24 -51.38 -41.95
C ALA A 119 -9.23 -50.39 -41.34
N VAL A 120 -10.30 -50.86 -40.69
CA VAL A 120 -11.28 -50.00 -39.99
C VAL A 120 -10.63 -49.30 -38.79
N LEU A 121 -9.81 -50.01 -38.00
CA LEU A 121 -9.13 -49.44 -36.84
C LEU A 121 -8.06 -48.42 -37.23
N THR A 122 -7.31 -48.68 -38.32
CA THR A 122 -6.31 -47.75 -38.87
C THR A 122 -6.95 -46.44 -39.34
N GLU A 123 -8.20 -46.46 -39.83
CA GLU A 123 -8.90 -45.24 -40.24
C GLU A 123 -9.13 -44.26 -39.09
N VAL A 124 -9.09 -44.73 -37.84
CA VAL A 124 -9.33 -43.92 -36.64
C VAL A 124 -8.21 -44.01 -35.59
N ASN A 125 -7.04 -44.57 -35.92
CA ASN A 125 -5.90 -44.76 -35.01
C ASN A 125 -6.25 -45.54 -33.72
N ALA A 126 -7.00 -46.66 -33.86
CA ALA A 126 -7.50 -47.46 -32.75
C ALA A 126 -7.01 -48.93 -32.76
N GLU A 127 -5.92 -49.23 -33.48
CA GLU A 127 -5.45 -50.60 -33.70
C GLU A 127 -5.13 -51.37 -32.41
N ASP A 128 -4.58 -50.68 -31.41
CA ASP A 128 -4.23 -51.26 -30.10
C ASP A 128 -5.35 -51.11 -29.05
N MET A 129 -6.52 -50.59 -29.45
CA MET A 129 -7.63 -50.26 -28.55
C MET A 129 -8.81 -51.22 -28.68
N VAL A 130 -8.68 -52.30 -29.44
CA VAL A 130 -9.76 -53.27 -29.66
C VAL A 130 -9.24 -54.71 -29.56
N ASP A 131 -9.79 -55.48 -28.62
CA ASP A 131 -9.57 -56.93 -28.54
C ASP A 131 -10.62 -57.65 -29.40
N THR A 132 -10.18 -58.62 -30.21
CA THR A 132 -11.07 -59.37 -31.09
C THR A 132 -10.93 -60.87 -30.95
N THR A 133 -12.05 -61.58 -31.10
CA THR A 133 -12.07 -63.04 -31.14
C THR A 133 -12.97 -63.53 -32.27
N TYR A 134 -12.40 -64.23 -33.26
CA TYR A 134 -13.15 -64.76 -34.40
C TYR A 134 -13.83 -66.08 -34.08
N VAL A 135 -15.13 -66.16 -34.40
CA VAL A 135 -15.92 -67.40 -34.28
C VAL A 135 -16.19 -67.98 -35.65
N HIS A 136 -16.18 -69.32 -35.74
CA HIS A 136 -16.25 -70.03 -37.01
C HIS A 136 -17.54 -70.85 -37.19
N ASN A 137 -17.97 -70.96 -38.45
CA ASN A 137 -18.99 -71.92 -38.89
C ASN A 137 -18.40 -73.34 -38.97
N GLU A 138 -19.25 -74.38 -39.05
CA GLU A 138 -18.80 -75.78 -39.24
C GLU A 138 -17.84 -75.99 -40.44
N ASP A 139 -17.92 -75.14 -41.47
CA ASP A 139 -17.07 -75.23 -42.67
C ASP A 139 -15.74 -74.47 -42.57
N GLY A 140 -15.46 -73.84 -41.42
CA GLY A 140 -14.25 -73.08 -41.13
C GLY A 140 -14.25 -71.65 -41.68
N SER A 141 -15.37 -71.16 -42.22
CA SER A 141 -15.55 -69.73 -42.51
C SER A 141 -15.87 -68.94 -41.24
N VAL A 142 -15.53 -67.65 -41.21
CA VAL A 142 -15.87 -66.75 -40.09
C VAL A 142 -17.39 -66.58 -40.02
N LYS A 143 -17.96 -66.94 -38.89
CA LYS A 143 -19.37 -66.75 -38.52
C LYS A 143 -19.60 -65.35 -37.97
N GLY A 144 -18.62 -64.82 -37.24
CA GLY A 144 -18.67 -63.49 -36.64
C GLY A 144 -17.42 -63.20 -35.85
N MET A 145 -17.40 -62.04 -35.23
CA MET A 145 -16.27 -61.51 -34.48
C MET A 145 -16.78 -60.98 -33.14
N GLY A 146 -16.29 -61.54 -32.04
CA GLY A 146 -16.39 -60.91 -30.73
C GLY A 146 -15.46 -59.71 -30.67
N VAL A 147 -15.92 -58.63 -30.05
CA VAL A 147 -15.20 -57.35 -29.95
C VAL A 147 -15.29 -56.86 -28.52
N SER A 148 -14.17 -56.40 -27.97
CA SER A 148 -14.13 -55.54 -26.79
C SER A 148 -13.33 -54.28 -27.11
N LEU A 149 -13.80 -53.15 -26.64
CA LEU A 149 -13.09 -51.88 -26.76
C LEU A 149 -12.26 -51.63 -25.49
N ASP A 150 -11.14 -50.94 -25.63
CA ASP A 150 -10.44 -50.31 -24.51
C ASP A 150 -11.36 -49.24 -23.88
N PRO A 151 -11.34 -49.06 -22.54
CA PRO A 151 -12.18 -48.08 -21.84
C PRO A 151 -12.19 -46.68 -22.44
N THR A 152 -11.06 -46.21 -22.98
CA THR A 152 -10.98 -44.87 -23.59
C THR A 152 -11.73 -44.79 -24.90
N LEU A 153 -11.56 -45.79 -25.77
CA LEU A 153 -12.30 -45.86 -27.03
C LEU A 153 -13.79 -46.15 -26.78
N GLN A 154 -14.11 -46.97 -25.78
CA GLN A 154 -15.48 -47.24 -25.37
C GLN A 154 -16.17 -45.96 -24.89
N ALA A 155 -15.55 -45.21 -23.98
CA ALA A 155 -16.11 -43.96 -23.47
C ALA A 155 -16.32 -42.94 -24.60
N LEU A 156 -15.34 -42.79 -25.50
CA LEU A 156 -15.43 -41.87 -26.64
C LEU A 156 -16.54 -42.25 -27.64
N THR A 157 -16.67 -43.53 -27.99
CA THR A 157 -17.66 -44.00 -28.97
C THR A 157 -19.09 -43.89 -28.42
N GLU A 158 -19.28 -44.18 -27.12
CA GLU A 158 -20.53 -43.95 -26.41
C GLU A 158 -20.88 -42.46 -26.36
N GLU A 159 -19.89 -41.61 -26.09
CA GLU A 159 -20.06 -40.16 -26.04
C GLU A 159 -20.46 -39.57 -27.40
N VAL A 160 -19.77 -39.98 -28.47
CA VAL A 160 -20.09 -39.57 -29.85
C VAL A 160 -21.48 -40.07 -30.26
N ALA A 161 -21.90 -41.25 -29.82
CA ALA A 161 -23.25 -41.74 -30.08
C ALA A 161 -24.32 -40.85 -29.42
N VAL A 162 -24.12 -40.45 -28.16
CA VAL A 162 -25.02 -39.52 -27.44
C VAL A 162 -25.09 -38.16 -28.16
N LEU A 163 -23.94 -37.59 -28.50
CA LEU A 163 -23.86 -36.27 -29.16
C LEU A 163 -24.49 -36.28 -30.57
N ALA A 164 -24.37 -37.40 -31.30
CA ALA A 164 -24.90 -37.52 -32.65
C ALA A 164 -26.42 -37.76 -32.71
N GLU A 165 -26.99 -38.40 -31.69
CA GLU A 165 -28.43 -38.69 -31.62
C GLU A 165 -29.22 -37.60 -30.89
N GLY A 166 -28.57 -36.89 -29.97
CA GLY A 166 -29.16 -35.90 -29.06
C GLY A 166 -30.00 -36.59 -27.97
N GLU A 167 -29.87 -36.17 -26.71
CA GLU A 167 -30.79 -36.63 -25.68
C GLU A 167 -32.21 -36.10 -25.97
N ASP A 168 -33.20 -36.99 -25.95
CA ASP A 168 -34.61 -36.64 -25.96
C ASP A 168 -34.89 -35.94 -24.62
N ALA A 169 -34.64 -34.62 -24.54
CA ALA A 169 -34.60 -33.82 -23.32
C ALA A 169 -35.65 -34.29 -22.30
N GLY A 170 -35.22 -35.15 -21.38
CA GLY A 170 -36.08 -35.75 -20.39
C GLY A 170 -36.65 -34.64 -19.51
N GLU A 171 -37.90 -34.80 -19.07
CA GLU A 171 -38.46 -33.95 -18.00
C GLU A 171 -37.65 -34.18 -16.72
N GLY A 172 -36.49 -33.55 -16.59
CA GLY A 172 -35.68 -33.54 -15.38
C GLY A 172 -36.39 -32.74 -14.29
N GLU A 173 -36.58 -33.37 -13.12
CA GLU A 173 -37.12 -32.74 -11.92
C GLU A 173 -36.06 -31.84 -11.27
N THR A 174 -35.86 -30.61 -11.76
CA THR A 174 -35.21 -29.54 -10.97
C THR A 174 -35.86 -28.18 -11.26
N GLY A 175 -35.87 -27.31 -10.25
CA GLY A 175 -36.68 -26.10 -10.17
C GLY A 175 -36.21 -24.94 -11.04
N ASP A 176 -37.20 -24.10 -11.40
CA ASP A 176 -37.13 -22.69 -11.83
C ASP A 176 -36.22 -22.22 -13.00
N THR A 177 -35.40 -23.05 -13.65
CA THR A 177 -34.74 -22.66 -14.93
C THR A 177 -35.65 -22.94 -16.14
N PRO A 178 -35.87 -21.97 -17.06
CA PRO A 178 -36.68 -22.22 -18.26
C PRO A 178 -35.93 -23.15 -19.23
N ALA A 179 -36.50 -24.32 -19.52
CA ALA A 179 -36.00 -25.24 -20.54
C ALA A 179 -35.80 -24.52 -21.88
N ILE A 180 -34.54 -24.42 -22.32
CA ILE A 180 -34.19 -23.89 -23.64
C ILE A 180 -34.55 -25.00 -24.66
N PRO A 181 -35.41 -24.73 -25.67
CA PRO A 181 -35.80 -25.74 -26.63
C PRO A 181 -34.63 -26.11 -27.56
N ALA A 182 -34.26 -27.40 -27.57
CA ALA A 182 -33.19 -27.94 -28.41
C ALA A 182 -33.33 -27.50 -29.89
N PRO A 183 -32.23 -27.07 -30.54
CA PRO A 183 -32.24 -26.71 -31.95
C PRO A 183 -32.54 -27.94 -32.82
N ALA A 184 -33.28 -27.75 -33.92
CA ALA A 184 -33.57 -28.82 -34.87
C ALA A 184 -32.34 -29.06 -35.78
N ASN A 185 -31.35 -29.79 -35.26
CA ASN A 185 -30.15 -30.16 -36.01
C ASN A 185 -30.36 -31.48 -36.76
N ASP A 186 -29.76 -31.60 -37.95
CA ASP A 186 -29.73 -32.88 -38.69
C ASP A 186 -28.83 -33.88 -37.93
N PRO A 187 -29.19 -35.18 -37.89
CA PRO A 187 -28.32 -36.20 -37.29
C PRO A 187 -26.94 -36.20 -37.93
N TRP A 188 -25.89 -36.42 -37.14
CA TRP A 188 -24.53 -36.45 -37.68
C TRP A 188 -24.36 -37.60 -38.66
N THR A 189 -23.60 -37.35 -39.72
CA THR A 189 -23.23 -38.41 -40.67
C THR A 189 -22.19 -39.35 -40.06
N ASP A 190 -22.13 -40.59 -40.55
CA ASP A 190 -21.13 -41.56 -40.10
C ASP A 190 -19.69 -41.08 -40.37
N GLU A 191 -19.49 -40.31 -41.44
CA GLU A 191 -18.22 -39.65 -41.76
C GLU A 191 -17.82 -38.63 -40.70
N GLN A 192 -18.76 -37.80 -40.22
CA GLN A 192 -18.51 -36.83 -39.15
C GLN A 192 -18.18 -37.51 -37.82
N LYS A 193 -18.93 -38.56 -37.45
CA LYS A 193 -18.64 -39.36 -36.24
C LYS A 193 -17.24 -39.97 -36.32
N GLN A 194 -16.90 -40.56 -37.47
CA GLN A 194 -15.59 -41.17 -37.72
C GLN A 194 -14.45 -40.14 -37.62
N GLN A 195 -14.64 -38.93 -38.18
CA GLN A 195 -13.64 -37.86 -38.11
C GLN A 195 -13.36 -37.41 -36.67
N ILE A 196 -14.41 -37.24 -35.85
CA ILE A 196 -14.28 -36.86 -34.43
C ILE A 196 -13.54 -37.94 -33.64
N ILE A 197 -13.93 -39.21 -33.81
CA ILE A 197 -13.24 -40.33 -33.17
C ILE A 197 -11.77 -40.35 -33.60
N GLY A 198 -11.51 -40.26 -34.91
CA GLY A 198 -10.16 -40.32 -35.46
C GLY A 198 -9.24 -39.19 -35.00
N ILE A 199 -9.73 -37.94 -34.88
CA ILE A 199 -8.90 -36.82 -34.41
C ILE A 199 -8.62 -36.91 -32.90
N TYR A 200 -9.59 -37.37 -32.11
CA TYR A 200 -9.38 -37.59 -30.68
C TYR A 200 -8.36 -38.71 -30.43
N MET A 201 -8.46 -39.82 -31.15
CA MET A 201 -7.50 -40.92 -31.07
C MET A 201 -6.12 -40.52 -31.57
N ALA A 202 -6.03 -39.67 -32.62
CA ALA A 202 -4.76 -39.09 -33.05
C ALA A 202 -4.13 -38.21 -31.95
N TYR A 203 -4.95 -37.45 -31.21
CA TYR A 203 -4.49 -36.69 -30.06
C TYR A 203 -3.97 -37.60 -28.94
N GLN A 204 -4.72 -38.62 -28.54
CA GLN A 204 -4.30 -39.58 -27.52
C GLN A 204 -3.00 -40.30 -27.91
N GLN A 205 -2.91 -40.79 -29.15
CA GLN A 205 -1.71 -41.45 -29.65
C GLN A 205 -0.51 -40.50 -29.67
N TYR A 206 -0.70 -39.22 -30.02
CA TYR A 206 0.37 -38.23 -29.98
C TYR A 206 0.88 -37.99 -28.56
N MET A 207 0.00 -37.96 -27.56
CA MET A 207 0.40 -37.86 -26.15
C MET A 207 1.21 -39.08 -25.71
N VAL A 208 0.79 -40.29 -26.11
CA VAL A 208 1.52 -41.55 -25.84
C VAL A 208 2.91 -41.54 -26.50
N ASP A 209 3.00 -41.22 -27.78
CA ASP A 209 4.25 -41.17 -28.55
C ASP A 209 5.23 -40.11 -28.01
N ASN A 210 4.70 -39.08 -27.32
CA ASN A 210 5.45 -37.96 -26.76
C ASN A 210 5.36 -37.90 -25.22
N ALA A 211 5.19 -39.06 -24.56
CA ALA A 211 5.09 -39.15 -23.11
C ALA A 211 6.33 -38.59 -22.36
N ASP A 212 7.48 -38.46 -23.01
CA ASP A 212 8.63 -37.74 -22.44
C ASP A 212 8.34 -36.26 -22.13
N TYR A 213 7.37 -35.64 -22.81
CA TYR A 213 6.97 -34.23 -22.62
C TYR A 213 5.67 -34.08 -21.84
N PHE A 214 4.75 -35.05 -21.93
CA PHE A 214 3.41 -34.93 -21.34
C PHE A 214 3.10 -35.95 -20.24
N GLY A 215 3.97 -36.96 -20.07
CA GLY A 215 3.69 -38.11 -19.21
C GLY A 215 2.63 -39.03 -19.81
N VAL A 216 2.26 -40.05 -19.06
CA VAL A 216 1.16 -40.95 -19.37
C VAL A 216 -0.16 -40.25 -19.06
N GLN A 217 -1.10 -40.34 -20.00
CA GLN A 217 -2.46 -39.83 -19.78
C GLN A 217 -3.17 -40.68 -18.73
N VAL A 218 -3.86 -40.02 -17.80
CA VAL A 218 -4.48 -40.61 -16.61
C VAL A 218 -6.00 -40.72 -16.78
N PRO A 219 -6.68 -41.57 -15.98
CA PRO A 219 -8.11 -41.90 -16.12
C PRO A 219 -9.05 -40.72 -16.36
N TYR A 220 -8.87 -39.60 -15.63
CA TYR A 220 -9.78 -38.46 -15.69
C TYR A 220 -10.00 -37.90 -17.11
N ASN A 221 -8.95 -37.87 -17.94
CA ASN A 221 -9.06 -37.34 -19.31
C ASN A 221 -9.58 -38.38 -20.33
N THR A 222 -9.81 -39.61 -19.89
CA THR A 222 -9.90 -40.78 -20.78
C THR A 222 -11.03 -41.76 -20.44
N LEU A 223 -11.78 -41.57 -19.34
CA LEU A 223 -12.84 -42.47 -18.89
C LEU A 223 -14.20 -41.76 -18.72
N LYS A 224 -15.23 -42.58 -18.56
CA LYS A 224 -16.65 -42.19 -18.39
C LYS A 224 -17.07 -42.01 -16.93
N ASP A 225 -16.26 -42.45 -15.96
CA ASP A 225 -16.63 -42.45 -14.53
C ASP A 225 -16.60 -41.06 -13.88
N THR A 226 -16.29 -40.04 -14.69
CA THR A 226 -16.37 -38.60 -14.39
C THR A 226 -17.60 -38.00 -15.08
N GLU A 227 -18.20 -36.94 -14.53
CA GLU A 227 -19.29 -36.24 -15.20
C GLU A 227 -18.85 -35.58 -16.52
N SER A 228 -17.53 -35.32 -16.64
CA SER A 228 -16.88 -34.87 -17.86
C SER A 228 -16.35 -36.07 -18.65
N ASN A 229 -17.13 -36.57 -19.60
CA ASN A 229 -16.70 -37.58 -20.59
C ASN A 229 -15.44 -37.14 -21.39
N PRO A 230 -14.77 -38.02 -22.16
CA PRO A 230 -13.54 -37.68 -22.91
C PRO A 230 -13.56 -36.37 -23.72
N ILE A 231 -14.61 -36.10 -24.50
CA ILE A 231 -14.78 -34.84 -25.26
C ILE A 231 -15.25 -33.71 -24.33
N GLY A 232 -16.15 -34.00 -23.39
CA GLY A 232 -16.58 -33.05 -22.36
C GLY A 232 -15.42 -32.45 -21.55
N SER A 233 -14.39 -33.24 -21.25
CA SER A 233 -13.16 -32.76 -20.59
C SER A 233 -12.40 -31.75 -21.44
N ILE A 234 -12.32 -31.97 -22.76
CA ILE A 234 -11.70 -31.05 -23.73
C ILE A 234 -12.47 -29.72 -23.81
N PHE A 235 -13.81 -29.76 -23.84
CA PHE A 235 -14.62 -28.53 -23.85
C PHE A 235 -14.42 -27.72 -22.58
N THR A 236 -14.37 -28.40 -21.45
CA THR A 236 -14.11 -27.79 -20.15
C THR A 236 -12.73 -27.11 -20.13
N MET A 237 -11.69 -27.83 -20.53
CA MET A 237 -10.32 -27.29 -20.58
C MET A 237 -10.18 -26.12 -21.57
N ALA A 238 -10.87 -26.16 -22.72
CA ALA A 238 -10.89 -25.01 -23.64
C ALA A 238 -11.77 -23.84 -23.16
N SER A 239 -12.47 -23.98 -22.03
CA SER A 239 -13.49 -23.04 -21.54
C SER A 239 -14.48 -22.64 -22.63
N ILE A 240 -14.87 -23.59 -23.48
CA ILE A 240 -15.88 -23.36 -24.50
C ILE A 240 -17.22 -23.24 -23.74
N PRO A 241 -18.08 -22.23 -24.02
CA PRO A 241 -19.39 -22.05 -23.37
C PRO A 241 -20.41 -23.08 -23.87
N LEU A 242 -19.99 -24.32 -23.95
CA LEU A 242 -20.72 -25.49 -24.37
C LEU A 242 -20.52 -26.53 -23.27
N THR A 243 -21.43 -26.54 -22.29
CA THR A 243 -21.42 -27.61 -21.29
C THR A 243 -21.74 -28.94 -21.95
N TRP A 244 -21.35 -30.04 -21.30
CA TRP A 244 -21.76 -31.37 -21.74
C TRP A 244 -23.27 -31.46 -21.98
N ASP A 245 -24.09 -30.97 -21.06
CA ASP A 245 -25.55 -30.97 -21.20
C ASP A 245 -26.05 -30.19 -22.42
N MET A 246 -25.41 -29.07 -22.74
CA MET A 246 -25.72 -28.29 -23.94
C MET A 246 -25.31 -29.06 -25.21
N ALA A 247 -24.11 -29.65 -25.23
CA ALA A 247 -23.65 -30.45 -26.35
C ALA A 247 -24.57 -31.66 -26.59
N ALA A 248 -24.91 -32.40 -25.52
CA ALA A 248 -25.80 -33.55 -25.53
C ALA A 248 -27.25 -33.18 -25.89
N ALA A 249 -27.70 -31.98 -25.54
CA ALA A 249 -28.99 -31.42 -25.99
C ALA A 249 -28.96 -30.89 -27.44
N GLY A 250 -27.86 -31.08 -28.16
CA GLY A 250 -27.70 -30.78 -29.58
C GLY A 250 -27.31 -29.33 -29.89
N TYR A 251 -26.79 -28.57 -28.93
CA TYR A 251 -26.39 -27.17 -29.15
C TYR A 251 -25.04 -26.99 -29.85
N ALA A 252 -24.27 -28.07 -30.07
CA ALA A 252 -23.05 -28.06 -30.88
C ALA A 252 -23.17 -28.91 -32.14
N SER A 253 -22.55 -28.43 -33.23
CA SER A 253 -22.39 -29.18 -34.47
C SER A 253 -21.17 -30.10 -34.43
N ALA A 254 -21.17 -31.16 -35.24
CA ALA A 254 -20.04 -32.08 -35.36
C ALA A 254 -18.73 -31.35 -35.73
N ASP A 255 -18.81 -30.32 -36.58
CA ASP A 255 -17.64 -29.55 -37.03
C ASP A 255 -17.04 -28.73 -35.88
N GLU A 256 -17.87 -28.20 -34.97
CA GLU A 256 -17.38 -27.49 -33.78
C GLU A 256 -16.66 -28.41 -32.81
N ILE A 257 -17.18 -29.62 -32.64
CA ILE A 257 -16.59 -30.64 -31.77
C ILE A 257 -15.26 -31.13 -32.34
N PHE A 258 -15.24 -31.43 -33.64
CA PHE A 258 -14.02 -31.75 -34.35
C PHE A 258 -12.95 -30.64 -34.20
N GLY A 259 -13.35 -29.38 -34.41
CA GLY A 259 -12.45 -28.23 -34.33
C GLY A 259 -11.85 -28.02 -32.94
N ALA A 260 -12.62 -28.26 -31.88
CA ALA A 260 -12.13 -28.18 -30.50
C ALA A 260 -11.05 -29.24 -30.23
N VAL A 261 -11.28 -30.50 -30.60
CA VAL A 261 -10.29 -31.58 -30.40
C VAL A 261 -9.04 -31.36 -31.26
N ALA A 262 -9.21 -30.94 -32.51
CA ALA A 262 -8.11 -30.63 -33.41
C ALA A 262 -7.20 -29.50 -32.86
N MET A 263 -7.79 -28.52 -32.17
CA MET A 263 -7.04 -27.42 -31.54
C MET A 263 -6.05 -27.92 -30.49
N PHE A 264 -6.47 -28.83 -29.60
CA PHE A 264 -5.58 -29.46 -28.61
C PHE A 264 -4.49 -30.29 -29.26
N TYR A 265 -4.84 -31.07 -30.29
CA TYR A 265 -3.87 -31.87 -31.03
C TYR A 265 -2.75 -31.02 -31.62
N TYR A 266 -3.09 -29.93 -32.32
CA TYR A 266 -2.08 -29.05 -32.91
C TYR A 266 -1.33 -28.21 -31.85
N ALA A 267 -1.98 -27.88 -30.72
CA ALA A 267 -1.32 -27.20 -29.61
C ALA A 267 -0.25 -28.09 -28.97
N ALA A 268 -0.53 -29.37 -28.73
CA ALA A 268 0.45 -30.34 -28.23
C ALA A 268 1.63 -30.52 -29.20
N GLN A 269 1.38 -30.52 -30.50
CA GLN A 269 2.44 -30.56 -31.51
C GLN A 269 3.36 -29.33 -31.46
N ALA A 270 2.75 -28.16 -31.47
CA ALA A 270 3.47 -26.90 -31.39
C ALA A 270 4.28 -26.77 -30.10
N ALA A 271 3.73 -27.26 -28.98
CA ALA A 271 4.39 -27.29 -27.69
C ALA A 271 5.71 -28.06 -27.70
N VAL A 272 5.69 -29.30 -28.23
CA VAL A 272 6.92 -30.11 -28.34
C VAL A 272 7.93 -29.45 -29.27
N GLU A 273 7.49 -28.96 -30.43
CA GLU A 273 8.37 -28.32 -31.41
C GLU A 273 9.05 -27.05 -30.88
N GLN A 274 8.32 -26.22 -30.13
CA GLN A 274 8.79 -24.90 -29.71
C GLN A 274 9.40 -24.89 -28.31
N HIS A 275 8.89 -25.72 -27.40
CA HIS A 275 9.19 -25.67 -25.97
C HIS A 275 9.76 -26.97 -25.40
N GLY A 276 9.89 -28.05 -26.19
CA GLY A 276 10.34 -29.36 -25.71
C GLY A 276 11.65 -29.34 -24.90
N ASP A 277 12.67 -28.61 -25.37
CA ASP A 277 13.94 -28.46 -24.64
C ASP A 277 13.77 -27.77 -23.28
N ALA A 278 12.85 -26.80 -23.18
CA ALA A 278 12.58 -26.08 -21.94
C ALA A 278 11.83 -26.95 -20.93
N ILE A 279 10.82 -27.72 -21.39
CA ILE A 279 10.08 -28.69 -20.57
C ILE A 279 11.05 -29.69 -19.94
N LEU A 280 11.91 -30.30 -20.75
CA LEU A 280 12.87 -31.30 -20.28
C LEU A 280 13.90 -30.72 -19.31
N ALA A 281 14.36 -29.49 -19.55
CA ALA A 281 15.30 -28.80 -18.67
C ALA A 281 14.68 -28.48 -17.30
N ALA A 282 13.45 -27.94 -17.29
CA ALA A 282 12.71 -27.63 -16.07
C ALA A 282 12.44 -28.90 -15.26
N LYS A 283 12.05 -29.99 -15.92
CA LYS A 283 11.91 -31.31 -15.30
C LYS A 283 13.22 -31.82 -14.70
N ASP A 284 14.35 -31.73 -15.41
CA ASP A 284 15.65 -32.14 -14.86
C ASP A 284 16.04 -31.30 -13.63
N GLU A 285 15.69 -30.01 -13.60
CA GLU A 285 15.92 -29.11 -12.46
C GLU A 285 15.04 -29.45 -11.25
N ALA A 286 13.77 -29.77 -11.48
CA ALA A 286 12.84 -30.22 -10.45
C ALA A 286 13.28 -31.53 -9.79
N LEU A 287 13.61 -32.54 -10.61
CA LEU A 287 14.08 -33.84 -10.12
C LEU A 287 15.42 -33.75 -9.40
N ALA A 288 16.25 -32.75 -9.71
CA ALA A 288 17.51 -32.50 -9.01
C ALA A 288 17.32 -32.04 -7.56
N GLN A 289 16.12 -31.60 -7.17
CA GLN A 289 15.78 -31.30 -5.78
C GLN A 289 15.54 -32.55 -4.92
N LEU A 290 15.34 -33.71 -5.56
CA LEU A 290 15.00 -34.95 -4.87
C LEU A 290 16.24 -35.75 -4.48
N ASP A 291 16.14 -36.43 -3.33
CA ASP A 291 17.13 -37.41 -2.86
C ASP A 291 16.49 -38.79 -2.67
N ASP A 292 17.26 -39.85 -2.89
CA ASP A 292 16.81 -41.25 -2.74
C ASP A 292 16.36 -41.60 -1.30
N SER A 293 16.79 -40.83 -0.30
CA SER A 293 16.39 -41.01 1.10
C SER A 293 15.07 -40.34 1.48
N MET A 294 14.53 -39.47 0.62
CA MET A 294 13.25 -38.82 0.86
C MET A 294 12.11 -39.84 0.84
N THR A 295 11.14 -39.67 1.75
CA THR A 295 9.86 -40.39 1.70
C THR A 295 9.04 -39.97 0.48
N THR A 296 8.00 -40.74 0.14
CA THR A 296 7.08 -40.39 -0.96
C THR A 296 6.52 -38.98 -0.77
N ILE A 297 6.05 -38.66 0.44
CA ILE A 297 5.43 -37.37 0.77
C ILE A 297 6.43 -36.23 0.66
N GLN A 298 7.66 -36.44 1.12
CA GLN A 298 8.73 -35.46 0.99
C GLN A 298 9.05 -35.12 -0.47
N LYS A 299 9.04 -36.13 -1.35
CA LYS A 299 9.21 -35.90 -2.79
C LYS A 299 8.05 -35.10 -3.37
N LEU A 300 6.81 -35.47 -3.03
CA LEU A 300 5.61 -34.76 -3.47
C LEU A 300 5.67 -33.28 -3.04
N LEU A 301 5.92 -33.01 -1.76
CA LEU A 301 6.00 -31.65 -1.21
C LEU A 301 7.11 -30.84 -1.87
N THR A 302 8.29 -31.44 -2.04
CA THR A 302 9.45 -30.78 -2.67
C THR A 302 9.16 -30.42 -4.13
N LEU A 303 8.49 -31.29 -4.89
CA LEU A 303 8.10 -31.00 -6.28
C LEU A 303 7.03 -29.92 -6.36
N ASN A 304 6.06 -29.93 -5.43
CA ASN A 304 5.01 -28.92 -5.39
C ASN A 304 5.61 -27.53 -5.08
N ASP A 305 6.48 -27.44 -4.08
CA ASP A 305 7.18 -26.20 -3.74
C ASP A 305 8.14 -25.75 -4.84
N TRP A 306 8.82 -26.68 -5.49
CA TRP A 306 9.64 -26.34 -6.65
C TRP A 306 8.80 -25.73 -7.77
N LEU A 307 7.64 -26.33 -8.07
CA LEU A 307 6.74 -25.84 -9.11
C LEU A 307 6.20 -24.45 -8.78
N ALA A 308 5.79 -24.21 -7.53
CA ALA A 308 5.33 -22.90 -7.06
C ALA A 308 6.42 -21.81 -7.08
N ASN A 309 7.70 -22.20 -6.93
CA ASN A 309 8.84 -21.26 -7.04
C ASN A 309 9.33 -21.07 -8.48
N HIS A 310 9.05 -22.03 -9.37
CA HIS A 310 9.38 -21.96 -10.80
C HIS A 310 8.35 -21.16 -11.58
N CYS A 311 7.07 -21.29 -11.22
CA CYS A 311 5.94 -20.74 -11.95
C CYS A 311 5.27 -19.59 -11.21
N THR A 312 4.70 -18.68 -11.99
CA THR A 312 3.81 -17.62 -11.51
C THR A 312 2.40 -17.91 -12.00
N PHE A 313 1.39 -17.85 -11.13
CA PHE A 313 -0.01 -18.00 -11.56
C PHE A 313 -0.45 -16.79 -12.39
N ASP A 314 -1.14 -17.02 -13.52
CA ASP A 314 -1.53 -15.95 -14.45
C ASP A 314 -3.05 -15.86 -14.68
N MET A 315 -3.68 -14.87 -14.04
CA MET A 315 -5.12 -14.61 -14.07
C MET A 315 -5.61 -13.87 -15.33
N TYR A 316 -4.71 -13.31 -16.15
CA TYR A 316 -5.09 -12.45 -17.27
C TYR A 316 -6.03 -13.13 -18.27
N SER A 317 -5.78 -14.40 -18.59
CA SER A 317 -6.59 -15.15 -19.56
C SER A 317 -8.01 -15.49 -19.07
N MET A 318 -8.26 -15.45 -17.75
CA MET A 318 -9.61 -15.64 -17.20
C MET A 318 -10.45 -14.36 -17.30
N ILE A 319 -9.86 -13.18 -17.07
CA ILE A 319 -10.63 -11.93 -17.00
C ILE A 319 -10.86 -11.27 -18.36
N GLY A 320 -10.00 -11.49 -19.36
CA GLY A 320 -10.36 -11.17 -20.74
C GLY A 320 -11.73 -11.73 -21.14
N LYS A 321 -12.09 -12.92 -20.62
CA LYS A 321 -13.40 -13.56 -20.81
C LYS A 321 -14.53 -12.89 -19.99
N MET A 322 -14.23 -12.32 -18.82
CA MET A 322 -15.20 -11.57 -18.01
C MET A 322 -15.48 -10.16 -18.55
N GLU A 323 -14.48 -9.47 -19.12
CA GLU A 323 -14.68 -8.17 -19.76
C GLU A 323 -15.57 -8.29 -21.02
N GLU A 324 -15.37 -9.37 -21.77
CA GLU A 324 -16.23 -9.77 -22.89
C GLU A 324 -17.66 -10.15 -22.42
N GLY A 325 -17.78 -10.92 -21.33
CA GLY A 325 -19.07 -11.28 -20.73
C GLY A 325 -19.85 -10.10 -20.13
N ALA A 326 -19.18 -9.14 -19.49
CA ALA A 326 -19.80 -7.96 -18.88
C ALA A 326 -20.34 -6.97 -19.93
N ALA A 327 -19.75 -6.93 -21.13
CA ALA A 327 -20.31 -6.21 -22.27
C ALA A 327 -21.62 -6.85 -22.79
N GLY A 328 -21.85 -8.14 -22.51
CA GLY A 328 -23.06 -8.90 -22.87
C GLY A 328 -24.18 -8.89 -21.81
N ALA A 329 -23.85 -8.70 -20.52
CA ALA A 329 -24.82 -8.82 -19.41
C ALA A 329 -25.95 -7.75 -19.40
N GLY A 330 -25.89 -6.74 -20.28
CA GLY A 330 -26.97 -5.77 -20.51
C GLY A 330 -28.01 -6.15 -21.57
N GLY A 331 -27.86 -7.29 -22.24
CA GLY A 331 -28.73 -7.70 -23.34
C GLY A 331 -28.94 -9.21 -23.39
N THR A 332 -30.15 -9.62 -23.71
CA THR A 332 -30.57 -11.02 -23.87
C THR A 332 -29.98 -11.69 -25.13
N GLU A 333 -28.71 -11.50 -25.45
CA GLU A 333 -28.05 -12.18 -26.58
C GLU A 333 -26.61 -12.54 -26.18
N GLU A 334 -26.30 -13.83 -26.38
CA GLU A 334 -24.97 -14.46 -26.40
C GLU A 334 -23.88 -13.48 -26.88
N GLY A 335 -22.77 -13.33 -26.14
CA GLY A 335 -21.71 -12.44 -26.61
C GLY A 335 -20.38 -12.52 -25.87
N THR A 336 -19.38 -13.14 -26.51
CA THR A 336 -18.22 -12.49 -27.18
C THR A 336 -16.88 -13.22 -27.04
N ALA A 337 -16.63 -14.00 -25.98
CA ALA A 337 -15.60 -15.05 -26.01
C ALA A 337 -15.97 -16.17 -27.00
N SER A 338 -17.28 -16.32 -27.23
CA SER A 338 -17.85 -17.22 -28.21
C SER A 338 -17.35 -16.93 -29.62
N GLY A 339 -17.18 -15.67 -30.03
CA GLY A 339 -16.85 -15.35 -31.42
C GLY A 339 -15.44 -15.74 -31.87
N GLU A 340 -14.43 -15.62 -31.00
CA GLU A 340 -13.03 -15.94 -31.35
C GLU A 340 -12.72 -17.43 -31.18
N ALA A 341 -13.25 -18.07 -30.14
CA ALA A 341 -13.16 -19.52 -29.94
C ALA A 341 -13.97 -20.27 -31.01
N GLU A 342 -15.21 -19.86 -31.30
CA GLU A 342 -15.99 -20.40 -32.43
C GLU A 342 -15.27 -20.17 -33.75
N SER A 343 -14.66 -19.00 -33.98
CA SER A 343 -13.90 -18.72 -35.21
C SER A 343 -12.68 -19.63 -35.36
N ALA A 344 -11.97 -19.97 -34.29
CA ALA A 344 -10.81 -20.85 -34.36
C ALA A 344 -11.19 -22.32 -34.44
N VAL A 345 -12.23 -22.72 -33.73
CA VAL A 345 -12.87 -24.02 -33.85
C VAL A 345 -13.34 -24.23 -35.31
N GLN A 346 -14.02 -23.24 -35.91
CA GLN A 346 -14.42 -23.25 -37.33
C GLN A 346 -13.22 -23.27 -38.28
N SER A 347 -12.13 -22.55 -37.94
CA SER A 347 -10.89 -22.54 -38.74
C SER A 347 -10.17 -23.89 -38.68
N ALA A 348 -10.16 -24.55 -37.52
CA ALA A 348 -9.62 -25.89 -37.30
C ALA A 348 -10.45 -26.97 -38.02
N ALA A 349 -11.78 -26.84 -38.01
CA ALA A 349 -12.67 -27.70 -38.79
C ALA A 349 -12.40 -27.59 -40.30
N THR A 350 -12.22 -26.37 -40.81
CA THR A 350 -11.94 -26.11 -42.25
C THR A 350 -10.60 -26.69 -42.71
N LEU A 351 -9.62 -26.87 -41.82
CA LEU A 351 -8.31 -27.42 -42.12
C LEU A 351 -8.31 -28.92 -42.40
N ALA A 352 -9.10 -29.67 -41.62
CA ALA A 352 -9.10 -31.13 -41.69
C ALA A 352 -9.80 -31.68 -42.93
N GLU A 353 -10.63 -30.87 -43.59
CA GLU A 353 -11.19 -31.19 -44.92
C GLU A 353 -10.14 -31.18 -46.05
N GLY A 354 -8.87 -30.80 -45.78
CA GLY A 354 -7.79 -30.70 -46.75
C GLY A 354 -6.82 -31.89 -46.74
N ASP A 355 -6.79 -32.67 -47.83
CA ASP A 355 -5.85 -33.78 -48.03
C ASP A 355 -4.36 -33.32 -48.03
N GLY A 356 -3.63 -33.59 -46.94
CA GLY A 356 -2.16 -33.72 -46.88
C GLY A 356 -1.35 -32.49 -46.41
N GLU A 357 -0.30 -32.75 -45.62
CA GLU A 357 0.77 -31.83 -45.13
C GLU A 357 0.50 -30.34 -45.39
N GLN A 358 -0.37 -29.71 -44.59
CA GLN A 358 -0.59 -28.27 -44.66
C GLN A 358 -0.20 -27.58 -43.36
N GLN A 359 0.57 -26.51 -43.50
CA GLN A 359 0.94 -25.61 -42.41
C GLN A 359 -0.31 -25.11 -41.68
N ILE A 360 -0.23 -25.06 -40.35
CA ILE A 360 -1.22 -24.43 -39.46
C ILE A 360 -1.58 -23.03 -40.04
N PRO A 361 -2.85 -22.72 -40.32
CA PRO A 361 -3.28 -21.43 -40.81
C PRO A 361 -2.88 -20.33 -39.84
N PRO A 362 -2.58 -19.12 -40.32
CA PRO A 362 -2.21 -18.00 -39.47
C PRO A 362 -3.24 -17.68 -38.37
N GLU A 363 -4.52 -17.96 -38.61
CA GLU A 363 -5.63 -17.72 -37.68
C GLU A 363 -5.65 -18.75 -36.54
N LEU A 364 -5.50 -20.05 -36.83
CA LEU A 364 -5.36 -21.10 -35.80
C LEU A 364 -4.00 -21.01 -35.07
N ALA A 365 -2.93 -20.69 -35.80
CA ALA A 365 -1.59 -20.50 -35.23
C ALA A 365 -1.52 -19.33 -34.22
N ALA A 366 -2.41 -18.34 -34.34
CA ALA A 366 -2.49 -17.23 -33.40
C ALA A 366 -3.12 -17.62 -32.05
N GLN A 367 -3.91 -18.70 -32.00
CA GLN A 367 -4.61 -19.15 -30.78
C GLN A 367 -3.98 -20.37 -30.11
N ILE A 368 -3.14 -21.13 -30.81
CA ILE A 368 -2.35 -22.22 -30.22
C ILE A 368 -1.60 -21.83 -28.93
N PRO A 369 -0.99 -20.63 -28.82
CA PRO A 369 -0.30 -20.23 -27.58
C PRO A 369 -1.21 -20.23 -26.35
N SER A 370 -2.46 -19.77 -26.44
CA SER A 370 -3.35 -19.70 -25.27
C SER A 370 -3.82 -21.07 -24.78
N VAL A 371 -4.09 -22.00 -25.70
CA VAL A 371 -4.46 -23.39 -25.37
C VAL A 371 -3.30 -24.14 -24.73
N TRP A 372 -2.10 -23.93 -25.25
CA TRP A 372 -0.86 -24.48 -24.67
C TRP A 372 -0.63 -23.92 -23.26
N GLN A 373 -0.64 -22.58 -23.10
CA GLN A 373 -0.43 -21.88 -21.83
C GLN A 373 -1.43 -22.29 -20.75
N GLY A 374 -2.69 -22.50 -21.14
CA GLY A 374 -3.75 -22.83 -20.20
C GLY A 374 -3.79 -24.30 -19.79
N ASN A 375 -3.57 -25.24 -20.70
CA ASN A 375 -4.07 -26.62 -20.55
C ASN A 375 -3.04 -27.75 -20.60
N HIS A 376 -1.77 -27.46 -20.83
CA HIS A 376 -0.72 -28.48 -20.88
C HIS A 376 0.35 -28.20 -19.81
N VAL A 377 1.50 -28.89 -19.88
CA VAL A 377 2.65 -28.66 -18.98
C VAL A 377 3.40 -27.33 -19.24
N ALA A 378 2.73 -26.33 -19.82
CA ALA A 378 3.29 -25.01 -20.14
C ALA A 378 3.93 -24.28 -18.95
N PRO A 379 3.44 -24.40 -17.70
CA PRO A 379 4.12 -23.79 -16.56
C PRO A 379 5.61 -24.15 -16.48
N LEU A 380 5.98 -25.39 -16.83
CA LEU A 380 7.38 -25.82 -16.83
C LEU A 380 8.25 -25.05 -17.83
N ALA A 381 7.71 -24.74 -19.01
CA ALA A 381 8.46 -24.09 -20.07
C ALA A 381 8.46 -22.56 -19.97
N GLU A 382 7.34 -21.98 -19.53
CA GLU A 382 7.10 -20.54 -19.60
C GLU A 382 7.24 -19.84 -18.24
N GLY A 383 7.25 -20.59 -17.15
CA GLY A 383 7.29 -20.05 -15.79
C GLY A 383 5.98 -19.32 -15.41
N HIS A 384 4.90 -19.55 -16.15
CA HIS A 384 3.55 -19.09 -15.80
C HIS A 384 2.47 -20.00 -16.39
N GLY A 385 1.27 -20.01 -15.79
CA GLY A 385 0.10 -20.74 -16.31
C GLY A 385 -1.11 -20.79 -15.37
N LEU A 386 -2.16 -21.51 -15.81
CA LEU A 386 -3.44 -21.69 -15.10
C LEU A 386 -3.48 -22.94 -14.22
N CYS A 387 -4.48 -23.07 -13.35
CA CYS A 387 -4.63 -24.17 -12.39
C CYS A 387 -4.51 -25.57 -13.03
N VAL A 388 -5.16 -25.80 -14.18
CA VAL A 388 -5.06 -27.06 -14.92
C VAL A 388 -3.66 -27.30 -15.49
N GLY A 389 -2.95 -26.26 -15.92
CA GLY A 389 -1.55 -26.34 -16.32
C GLY A 389 -0.64 -26.73 -15.15
N TYR A 390 -0.89 -26.21 -13.95
CA TYR A 390 -0.16 -26.59 -12.73
C TYR A 390 -0.40 -28.05 -12.38
N ALA A 391 -1.66 -28.51 -12.42
CA ALA A 391 -2.00 -29.91 -12.18
C ALA A 391 -1.33 -30.84 -13.20
N ASN A 392 -1.31 -30.46 -14.48
CA ASN A 392 -0.61 -31.22 -15.52
C ASN A 392 0.90 -31.28 -15.28
N ALA A 393 1.52 -30.13 -14.99
CA ALA A 393 2.95 -30.06 -14.70
C ALA A 393 3.31 -30.88 -13.46
N TYR A 394 2.51 -30.82 -12.40
CA TYR A 394 2.74 -31.57 -11.17
C TYR A 394 2.60 -33.08 -11.38
N ALA A 395 1.53 -33.52 -12.06
CA ALA A 395 1.37 -34.93 -12.43
C ALA A 395 2.57 -35.43 -13.26
N TYR A 396 2.99 -34.68 -14.28
CA TYR A 396 4.15 -35.02 -15.11
C TYR A 396 5.44 -35.15 -14.28
N LEU A 397 5.69 -34.24 -13.34
CA LEU A 397 6.86 -34.29 -12.46
C LEU A 397 6.83 -35.50 -11.52
N ILE A 398 5.66 -35.84 -10.96
CA ILE A 398 5.47 -37.04 -10.14
C ILE A 398 5.80 -38.29 -10.95
N GLN A 399 5.26 -38.43 -12.16
CA GLN A 399 5.51 -39.60 -12.99
C GLN A 399 7.00 -39.80 -13.28
N TRP A 400 7.75 -38.71 -13.46
CA TRP A 400 9.21 -38.76 -13.61
C TRP A 400 9.98 -39.03 -12.33
N ALA A 401 9.45 -38.65 -11.17
CA ALA A 401 10.05 -38.90 -9.86
C ALA A 401 9.88 -40.36 -9.40
N PHE A 402 8.92 -41.09 -9.97
CA PHE A 402 8.65 -42.50 -9.69
C PHE A 402 8.65 -43.35 -10.99
N PRO A 403 9.78 -43.38 -11.73
CA PRO A 403 9.86 -44.07 -13.01
C PRO A 403 9.64 -45.59 -12.88
N GLU A 404 9.83 -46.18 -11.70
CA GLU A 404 9.54 -47.58 -11.42
C GLU A 404 8.04 -47.94 -11.56
N ILE A 405 7.15 -46.95 -11.41
CA ILE A 405 5.72 -47.11 -11.61
C ILE A 405 5.38 -46.91 -13.10
N TYR A 406 5.87 -45.81 -13.69
CA TYR A 406 5.40 -45.35 -15.01
C TYR A 406 6.20 -45.85 -16.21
N LYS A 407 7.35 -46.50 -16.00
CA LYS A 407 8.20 -47.03 -17.08
C LYS A 407 8.38 -48.53 -16.99
N ASN A 408 8.52 -49.16 -18.15
CA ASN A 408 8.91 -50.55 -18.31
C ASN A 408 10.40 -50.75 -17.98
N ASP A 409 10.81 -52.01 -17.76
CA ASP A 409 12.21 -52.38 -17.45
C ASP A 409 13.22 -51.92 -18.53
N ASP A 410 12.77 -51.69 -19.77
CA ASP A 410 13.57 -51.20 -20.88
C ASP A 410 13.61 -49.66 -21.01
N GLY A 411 12.88 -48.96 -20.14
CA GLY A 411 12.81 -47.51 -20.05
C GLY A 411 11.75 -46.86 -20.93
N THR A 412 10.92 -47.62 -21.66
CA THR A 412 9.76 -47.04 -22.34
C THR A 412 8.66 -46.69 -21.33
N TRP A 413 7.82 -45.72 -21.66
CA TRP A 413 6.63 -45.44 -20.88
C TRP A 413 5.64 -46.60 -20.95
N LYS A 414 4.93 -46.85 -19.87
CA LYS A 414 3.74 -47.71 -19.85
C LYS A 414 2.54 -46.95 -20.42
N THR A 415 1.58 -47.67 -21.00
CA THR A 415 0.31 -47.08 -21.42
C THR A 415 -0.64 -46.89 -20.24
N ALA A 416 -1.69 -46.07 -20.41
CA ALA A 416 -2.74 -45.93 -19.40
C ALA A 416 -3.35 -47.29 -19.05
N GLN A 417 -3.67 -48.10 -20.07
CA GLN A 417 -4.19 -49.45 -19.94
C GLN A 417 -3.30 -50.35 -19.07
N GLU A 418 -1.98 -50.31 -19.27
CA GLU A 418 -1.01 -51.09 -18.47
C GLU A 418 -0.92 -50.64 -17.00
N LEU A 419 -1.27 -49.39 -16.70
CA LEU A 419 -1.09 -48.77 -15.39
C LEU A 419 -2.31 -48.83 -14.50
N ASN A 420 -3.49 -48.56 -15.07
CA ASN A 420 -4.68 -48.22 -14.30
C ASN A 420 -5.88 -49.14 -14.58
N THR A 421 -5.72 -50.17 -15.43
CA THR A 421 -6.81 -51.12 -15.72
C THR A 421 -6.52 -52.52 -15.23
N VAL A 422 -7.60 -53.26 -14.97
CA VAL A 422 -7.60 -54.69 -14.71
C VAL A 422 -8.29 -55.43 -15.86
N GLU A 423 -7.65 -56.49 -16.34
CA GLU A 423 -8.22 -57.36 -17.38
C GLU A 423 -9.21 -58.37 -16.77
N SER A 424 -10.33 -58.55 -17.47
CA SER A 424 -11.35 -59.55 -17.20
C SER A 424 -11.75 -60.27 -18.49
N THR A 425 -12.58 -61.30 -18.39
CA THR A 425 -13.06 -62.05 -19.57
C THR A 425 -14.58 -62.02 -19.59
N GLU A 426 -15.14 -61.53 -20.69
CA GLU A 426 -16.58 -61.47 -20.90
C GLU A 426 -17.05 -62.44 -21.99
N LEU A 427 -18.32 -62.85 -21.88
CA LEU A 427 -18.96 -63.69 -22.89
C LEU A 427 -19.41 -62.84 -24.08
N VAL A 428 -19.07 -63.30 -25.28
CA VAL A 428 -19.61 -62.72 -26.52
C VAL A 428 -21.06 -63.18 -26.69
N VAL A 429 -21.98 -62.24 -26.83
CA VAL A 429 -23.42 -62.49 -26.97
C VAL A 429 -23.95 -61.93 -28.28
N ASP A 430 -24.95 -62.61 -28.86
CA ASP A 430 -25.62 -62.09 -30.05
C ASP A 430 -26.62 -60.97 -29.73
N GLU A 431 -27.28 -60.43 -30.76
CA GLU A 431 -28.32 -59.38 -30.64
C GLU A 431 -29.50 -59.73 -29.69
N ASN A 432 -29.66 -61.01 -29.32
CA ASN A 432 -30.69 -61.48 -28.39
C ASN A 432 -30.15 -61.75 -26.98
N GLY A 433 -28.86 -61.50 -26.73
CA GLY A 433 -28.18 -61.77 -25.47
C GLY A 433 -27.81 -63.25 -25.26
N GLU A 434 -27.84 -64.07 -26.32
CA GLU A 434 -27.48 -65.50 -26.22
C GLU A 434 -25.97 -65.69 -26.50
N PRO A 435 -25.27 -66.58 -25.76
CA PRO A 435 -23.83 -66.79 -25.96
C PRO A 435 -23.51 -67.30 -27.37
N VAL A 436 -22.56 -66.65 -28.03
CA VAL A 436 -22.07 -67.06 -29.35
C VAL A 436 -21.15 -68.28 -29.20
N ILE A 437 -21.38 -69.28 -30.05
CA ILE A 437 -20.63 -70.54 -30.04
C ILE A 437 -19.83 -70.66 -31.33
N ASP A 438 -18.53 -70.95 -31.19
CA ASP A 438 -17.69 -71.38 -32.30
C ASP A 438 -18.07 -72.83 -32.68
N GLU A 439 -18.55 -73.03 -33.90
CA GLU A 439 -19.09 -74.32 -34.34
C GLU A 439 -18.02 -75.37 -34.63
N THR A 440 -16.75 -74.95 -34.74
CA THR A 440 -15.61 -75.85 -34.96
C THR A 440 -15.08 -76.42 -33.65
N THR A 441 -15.06 -75.63 -32.57
CA THR A 441 -14.58 -76.05 -31.24
C THR A 441 -15.72 -76.48 -30.30
N GLY A 442 -16.92 -75.93 -30.48
CA GLY A 442 -18.07 -76.09 -29.59
C GLY A 442 -17.96 -75.29 -28.29
N GLU A 443 -17.01 -74.37 -28.20
CA GLU A 443 -16.78 -73.50 -27.03
C GLU A 443 -17.54 -72.18 -27.17
N GLN A 444 -17.89 -71.57 -26.04
CA GLN A 444 -18.45 -70.22 -26.01
C GLN A 444 -17.35 -69.22 -26.28
N ALA A 445 -17.63 -68.24 -27.15
CA ALA A 445 -16.70 -67.18 -27.44
C ALA A 445 -16.61 -66.18 -26.28
N THR A 446 -15.40 -65.73 -26.02
CA THR A 446 -15.09 -64.76 -24.98
C THR A 446 -14.13 -63.72 -25.53
N VAL A 447 -14.22 -62.50 -25.03
CA VAL A 447 -13.27 -61.41 -25.29
C VAL A 447 -12.65 -60.96 -23.98
N THR A 448 -11.44 -60.39 -24.07
CA THR A 448 -10.79 -59.75 -22.92
C THR A 448 -11.33 -58.33 -22.81
N THR A 449 -11.82 -57.96 -21.64
CA THR A 449 -12.25 -56.58 -21.35
C THR A 449 -11.28 -55.97 -20.35
N SER A 450 -10.97 -54.69 -20.48
CA SER A 450 -10.26 -53.92 -19.45
C SER A 450 -11.24 -52.97 -18.77
N ALA A 451 -11.06 -52.76 -17.47
CA ALA A 451 -11.81 -51.77 -16.70
C ALA A 451 -10.86 -51.05 -15.77
N TRP A 452 -11.12 -49.78 -15.49
CA TRP A 452 -10.32 -49.00 -14.54
C TRP A 452 -10.34 -49.63 -13.15
N ASP A 453 -9.16 -49.63 -12.51
CA ASP A 453 -8.92 -50.17 -11.18
C ASP A 453 -8.20 -49.13 -10.29
N PRO A 454 -8.87 -48.54 -9.30
CA PRO A 454 -8.24 -47.60 -8.36
C PRO A 454 -7.17 -48.24 -7.46
N ASP A 455 -7.16 -49.57 -7.33
CA ASP A 455 -6.16 -50.31 -6.57
C ASP A 455 -4.88 -50.56 -7.37
N ALA A 456 -4.87 -50.28 -8.68
CA ALA A 456 -3.70 -50.43 -9.53
C ALA A 456 -2.50 -49.54 -9.09
N ASP A 457 -1.32 -49.83 -9.63
CA ASP A 457 -0.01 -49.39 -9.10
C ASP A 457 0.38 -47.95 -9.49
N TYR A 458 -0.55 -47.16 -10.05
CA TYR A 458 -0.33 -45.75 -10.37
C TYR A 458 -0.57 -44.85 -9.17
N MET A 459 -0.05 -43.61 -9.21
CA MET A 459 0.02 -42.76 -8.02
C MET A 459 -0.47 -41.33 -8.19
N VAL A 460 -0.79 -40.88 -9.40
CA VAL A 460 -1.30 -39.52 -9.63
C VAL A 460 -2.38 -39.53 -10.70
N ASP A 461 -3.40 -38.72 -10.49
CA ASP A 461 -4.51 -38.44 -11.40
C ASP A 461 -5.08 -37.02 -11.12
N TYR A 462 -6.20 -36.66 -11.74
CA TYR A 462 -6.85 -35.35 -11.61
C TYR A 462 -8.12 -35.38 -10.76
N VAL A 463 -8.42 -34.21 -10.21
CA VAL A 463 -9.68 -33.88 -9.54
C VAL A 463 -10.08 -32.51 -10.05
N ARG A 464 -11.33 -32.36 -10.48
CA ARG A 464 -11.89 -31.06 -10.84
C ARG A 464 -12.96 -30.69 -9.85
N ILE A 465 -12.93 -29.45 -9.38
CA ILE A 465 -14.02 -28.86 -8.62
C ILE A 465 -14.53 -27.64 -9.37
N THR A 466 -15.84 -27.61 -9.61
CA THR A 466 -16.52 -26.45 -10.17
C THR A 466 -17.15 -25.69 -9.01
N TYR A 467 -16.51 -24.60 -8.64
CA TYR A 467 -17.04 -23.70 -7.64
C TYR A 467 -18.22 -22.95 -8.20
N ASP A 468 -19.28 -22.81 -7.41
CA ASP A 468 -20.48 -22.06 -7.75
C ASP A 468 -20.81 -21.18 -6.55
N ALA A 469 -20.44 -19.91 -6.66
CA ALA A 469 -20.62 -18.93 -5.60
C ALA A 469 -21.42 -17.74 -6.10
N ASP A 470 -22.44 -17.36 -5.34
CA ASP A 470 -23.11 -16.08 -5.52
C ASP A 470 -22.19 -14.97 -4.97
N ILE A 471 -21.31 -14.45 -5.82
CA ILE A 471 -20.50 -13.28 -5.48
C ILE A 471 -21.28 -12.00 -5.84
N SER A 472 -21.30 -11.05 -4.91
CA SER A 472 -21.66 -9.67 -5.23
C SER A 472 -20.40 -8.92 -5.71
N MET A 473 -20.49 -8.27 -6.87
CA MET A 473 -19.49 -7.34 -7.41
C MET A 473 -20.18 -6.01 -7.71
N PHE A 474 -19.61 -4.87 -7.31
CA PHE A 474 -20.27 -3.56 -7.42
C PHE A 474 -21.68 -3.50 -6.79
N GLY A 475 -21.93 -4.28 -5.73
CA GLY A 475 -23.25 -4.38 -5.08
C GLY A 475 -24.36 -4.87 -5.99
N MET A 476 -23.98 -5.58 -7.05
CA MET A 476 -24.86 -6.36 -7.89
C MET A 476 -24.53 -7.83 -7.65
N ASP A 477 -25.55 -8.66 -7.45
CA ASP A 477 -25.35 -10.11 -7.53
C ASP A 477 -24.84 -10.40 -8.94
N ALA A 478 -23.60 -10.90 -9.04
CA ALA A 478 -23.03 -11.28 -10.33
C ALA A 478 -23.81 -12.47 -10.91
N GLY A 479 -24.47 -13.26 -10.05
CA GLY A 479 -25.26 -14.45 -10.37
C GLY A 479 -24.38 -15.54 -10.98
N ASN A 480 -24.24 -16.67 -10.28
CA ASN A 480 -23.48 -17.84 -10.75
C ASN A 480 -22.04 -17.52 -11.18
N PHE A 481 -21.19 -17.04 -10.27
CA PHE A 481 -19.75 -17.09 -10.52
C PHE A 481 -19.33 -18.56 -10.45
N ASN A 482 -19.09 -19.13 -11.63
CA ASN A 482 -18.62 -20.49 -11.80
C ASN A 482 -17.15 -20.47 -12.19
N SER A 483 -16.31 -21.13 -11.40
CA SER A 483 -14.87 -21.27 -11.69
C SER A 483 -14.46 -22.73 -11.56
N ASP A 484 -13.84 -23.25 -12.60
CA ASP A 484 -13.26 -24.60 -12.60
C ASP A 484 -11.85 -24.55 -12.01
N HIS A 485 -11.61 -25.42 -11.04
CA HIS A 485 -10.32 -25.58 -10.42
C HIS A 485 -9.85 -27.02 -10.48
N TYR A 486 -8.55 -27.20 -10.68
CA TYR A 486 -7.95 -28.50 -10.96
C TYR A 486 -6.87 -28.85 -9.95
N TRP A 487 -7.04 -30.01 -9.35
CA TRP A 487 -6.16 -30.61 -8.36
C TRP A 487 -5.64 -31.94 -8.86
N ASN A 488 -4.76 -32.54 -8.07
CA ASN A 488 -4.32 -33.90 -8.28
C ASN A 488 -4.81 -34.82 -7.17
N ALA A 489 -5.32 -36.00 -7.55
CA ALA A 489 -5.41 -37.13 -6.64
C ALA A 489 -4.04 -37.81 -6.62
N VAL A 490 -3.50 -38.09 -5.44
CA VAL A 490 -2.23 -38.81 -5.27
C VAL A 490 -2.37 -40.00 -4.34
N LYS A 491 -1.69 -41.10 -4.66
CA LYS A 491 -1.68 -42.33 -3.87
C LYS A 491 -0.42 -42.42 -3.01
N VAL A 492 -0.60 -42.49 -1.70
CA VAL A 492 0.49 -42.64 -0.72
C VAL A 492 0.12 -43.77 0.24
N ASP A 493 1.05 -44.72 0.41
CA ASP A 493 0.85 -45.90 1.26
C ASP A 493 -0.42 -46.73 0.96
N GLY A 494 -0.91 -46.64 -0.29
CA GLY A 494 -2.10 -47.35 -0.77
C GLY A 494 -3.40 -46.55 -0.65
N GLU A 495 -3.38 -45.39 -0.01
CA GLU A 495 -4.53 -44.51 0.19
C GLU A 495 -4.46 -43.30 -0.73
N TRP A 496 -5.63 -42.81 -1.18
CA TRP A 496 -5.75 -41.65 -2.07
C TRP A 496 -6.04 -40.37 -1.29
N TYR A 497 -5.36 -39.28 -1.69
CA TYR A 497 -5.51 -37.94 -1.13
C TYR A 497 -5.55 -36.91 -2.26
N TYR A 498 -6.18 -35.76 -2.03
CA TYR A 498 -6.16 -34.64 -2.95
C TYR A 498 -5.06 -33.64 -2.56
N ILE A 499 -4.39 -33.09 -3.56
CA ILE A 499 -3.38 -32.05 -3.47
C ILE A 499 -3.77 -30.93 -4.43
N ASP A 500 -3.77 -29.69 -3.93
CA ASP A 500 -3.87 -28.49 -4.75
C ASP A 500 -2.44 -28.00 -5.13
N PRO A 501 -1.96 -28.26 -6.35
CA PRO A 501 -0.60 -27.92 -6.76
C PRO A 501 -0.38 -26.41 -6.95
N CYS A 502 -1.46 -25.63 -7.05
CA CYS A 502 -1.42 -24.18 -7.05
C CYS A 502 -1.71 -23.57 -5.67
N TYR A 503 -1.83 -24.37 -4.59
CA TYR A 503 -1.94 -23.90 -3.20
C TYR A 503 -3.17 -23.04 -2.85
N THR A 504 -4.38 -23.54 -3.12
CA THR A 504 -5.67 -23.01 -2.62
C THR A 504 -5.94 -21.55 -2.96
N ASP A 505 -5.56 -21.14 -4.17
CA ASP A 505 -6.04 -19.91 -4.82
C ASP A 505 -7.54 -19.75 -4.64
N ILE A 506 -8.37 -20.76 -4.92
CA ILE A 506 -9.82 -20.60 -4.94
C ILE A 506 -10.43 -20.37 -3.56
N TYR A 507 -9.92 -21.00 -2.50
CA TYR A 507 -10.40 -20.69 -1.16
C TYR A 507 -10.10 -19.24 -0.82
N ILE A 508 -8.91 -18.78 -1.19
CA ILE A 508 -8.47 -17.42 -0.96
C ILE A 508 -9.19 -16.44 -1.90
N GLU A 509 -9.48 -16.80 -3.15
CA GLU A 509 -10.05 -15.99 -4.24
C GLU A 509 -11.57 -15.88 -4.16
N CYS A 510 -12.25 -17.00 -3.91
CA CYS A 510 -13.71 -17.08 -3.97
C CYS A 510 -14.35 -17.08 -2.58
N MET A 511 -13.63 -17.51 -1.54
CA MET A 511 -14.24 -17.78 -0.22
C MET A 511 -13.70 -16.98 0.95
N MET A 512 -12.41 -16.62 0.99
CA MET A 512 -11.88 -15.61 1.91
C MET A 512 -11.78 -14.24 1.26
N ARG A 513 -11.78 -14.21 -0.08
CA ARG A 513 -11.60 -13.04 -0.94
C ARG A 513 -10.30 -12.27 -0.61
N ASP A 514 -9.24 -12.92 -0.16
CA ASP A 514 -8.04 -12.19 0.28
C ASP A 514 -7.23 -11.58 -0.89
N ARG A 515 -6.14 -10.88 -0.57
CA ARG A 515 -5.16 -10.31 -1.53
C ARG A 515 -4.34 -11.43 -2.19
N VAL A 516 -4.89 -12.12 -3.19
CA VAL A 516 -4.40 -13.48 -3.57
C VAL A 516 -3.13 -13.54 -4.43
N GLU A 517 -2.66 -12.46 -5.05
CA GLU A 517 -1.61 -12.63 -6.08
C GLU A 517 -0.24 -12.16 -5.61
N THR A 518 0.55 -13.08 -5.08
CA THR A 518 1.95 -12.81 -4.74
C THR A 518 2.87 -13.76 -5.48
N ASP A 519 3.97 -13.20 -6.02
CA ASP A 519 4.81 -13.91 -6.98
C ASP A 519 5.52 -15.10 -6.31
N GLY A 520 5.02 -16.32 -6.50
CA GLY A 520 5.64 -17.57 -6.04
C GLY A 520 5.56 -17.85 -4.54
N ASN A 521 4.58 -17.28 -3.83
CA ASN A 521 4.31 -17.62 -2.43
C ASN A 521 2.81 -17.73 -2.20
N MET A 522 2.29 -18.94 -2.43
CA MET A 522 0.94 -19.30 -2.07
C MET A 522 0.98 -20.20 -0.85
N THR A 523 0.13 -19.93 0.13
CA THR A 523 0.16 -20.59 1.44
C THR A 523 -0.46 -21.99 1.34
N HIS A 524 0.13 -22.99 2.02
CA HIS A 524 -0.51 -24.30 2.09
C HIS A 524 -1.72 -24.20 3.02
N LEU A 525 -2.93 -24.15 2.47
CA LEU A 525 -4.12 -24.32 3.31
C LEU A 525 -4.24 -25.76 3.79
N TYR A 526 -4.01 -26.72 2.88
CA TYR A 526 -3.84 -28.14 3.13
C TYR A 526 -3.04 -28.74 1.97
N PHE A 527 -1.97 -29.49 2.26
CA PHE A 527 -1.17 -30.14 1.22
C PHE A 527 -1.74 -31.52 0.83
N MET A 528 -2.25 -32.28 1.80
CA MET A 528 -2.93 -33.57 1.57
C MET A 528 -4.25 -33.61 2.32
N VAL A 529 -5.35 -33.76 1.59
CA VAL A 529 -6.72 -33.71 2.14
C VAL A 529 -7.60 -34.83 1.56
N SER A 530 -8.58 -35.31 2.32
CA SER A 530 -9.55 -36.31 1.83
C SER A 530 -10.70 -35.67 1.04
N ASP A 531 -11.30 -36.43 0.12
CA ASP A 531 -12.56 -36.08 -0.57
C ASP A 531 -13.65 -35.69 0.44
N THR A 532 -13.76 -36.44 1.53
CA THR A 532 -14.77 -36.19 2.57
C THR A 532 -14.60 -34.82 3.24
N SER A 533 -13.35 -34.39 3.46
CA SER A 533 -13.05 -33.09 4.06
C SER A 533 -13.23 -31.96 3.04
N VAL A 534 -12.87 -32.17 1.78
CA VAL A 534 -13.09 -31.21 0.68
C VAL A 534 -14.58 -30.95 0.47
N ARG A 535 -15.39 -32.00 0.28
CA ARG A 535 -16.85 -31.86 0.11
C ARG A 535 -17.50 -31.16 1.30
N SER A 536 -16.99 -31.39 2.52
CA SER A 536 -17.47 -30.72 3.72
C SER A 536 -17.04 -29.26 3.79
N MET A 537 -15.80 -28.95 3.39
CA MET A 537 -15.26 -27.59 3.40
C MET A 537 -16.00 -26.69 2.42
N TYR A 538 -16.35 -27.23 1.26
CA TYR A 538 -16.96 -26.46 0.18
C TYR A 538 -18.48 -26.65 0.07
N ASP A 539 -19.11 -27.36 1.02
CA ASP A 539 -20.55 -27.66 0.98
C ASP A 539 -21.40 -26.39 0.77
N GLY A 540 -22.20 -26.37 -0.30
CA GLY A 540 -23.02 -25.23 -0.70
C GLY A 540 -22.33 -24.16 -1.54
N PHE A 541 -21.04 -24.32 -1.88
CA PHE A 541 -20.23 -23.37 -2.68
C PHE A 541 -19.57 -24.01 -3.90
N TYR A 542 -19.85 -25.28 -4.17
CA TYR A 542 -19.49 -25.95 -5.42
C TYR A 542 -20.73 -26.59 -6.03
N SER A 543 -20.82 -26.56 -7.36
CA SER A 543 -21.87 -27.24 -8.11
C SER A 543 -21.48 -28.67 -8.43
N ASN A 544 -20.18 -28.92 -8.64
CA ASN A 544 -19.65 -30.23 -8.96
C ASN A 544 -18.23 -30.47 -8.37
N LEU A 545 -17.97 -31.68 -7.89
CA LEU A 545 -16.64 -32.17 -7.56
C LEU A 545 -16.46 -33.48 -8.33
N ASP A 546 -15.92 -33.33 -9.53
CA ASP A 546 -15.78 -34.33 -10.57
C ASP A 546 -14.45 -35.08 -10.42
N THR A 547 -14.56 -36.36 -10.05
CA THR A 547 -13.41 -37.19 -9.71
C THR A 547 -13.80 -38.67 -9.64
N SER A 548 -12.91 -39.54 -10.12
CA SER A 548 -13.07 -41.00 -10.01
C SER A 548 -12.87 -41.54 -8.58
N TYR A 549 -12.38 -40.72 -7.65
CA TYR A 549 -12.01 -41.13 -6.28
C TYR A 549 -13.06 -40.77 -5.21
N GLY A 550 -14.09 -40.02 -5.61
CA GLY A 550 -15.24 -39.67 -4.77
C GLY A 550 -16.32 -40.75 -4.75
N PRO A 551 -17.48 -40.46 -4.12
CA PRO A 551 -18.61 -41.38 -4.09
C PRO A 551 -19.15 -41.72 -5.49
N SER A 552 -19.30 -43.00 -5.79
CA SER A 552 -19.85 -43.52 -7.06
C SER A 552 -20.74 -44.74 -6.85
N GLU A 553 -21.37 -45.27 -7.92
CA GLU A 553 -22.15 -46.51 -7.82
C GLU A 553 -21.28 -47.70 -7.39
N ALA A 554 -20.03 -47.76 -7.88
CA ALA A 554 -19.06 -48.79 -7.51
C ALA A 554 -18.50 -48.57 -6.09
N TYR A 555 -18.32 -47.32 -5.68
CA TYR A 555 -17.73 -46.94 -4.39
C TYR A 555 -18.63 -45.92 -3.65
N PRO A 556 -19.71 -46.37 -2.97
CA PRO A 556 -20.70 -45.45 -2.39
C PRO A 556 -20.18 -44.49 -1.33
N ASP A 557 -19.09 -44.84 -0.65
CA ASP A 557 -18.44 -44.01 0.37
C ASP A 557 -17.24 -43.20 -0.19
N GLY A 558 -16.90 -43.39 -1.48
CA GLY A 558 -15.66 -42.91 -2.08
C GLY A 558 -14.42 -43.72 -1.69
N ILE A 559 -13.28 -43.40 -2.31
CA ILE A 559 -11.99 -44.07 -2.09
C ILE A 559 -11.00 -43.14 -1.39
N ALA A 560 -10.95 -41.86 -1.77
CA ALA A 560 -10.06 -40.86 -1.17
C ALA A 560 -10.57 -40.35 0.19
N THR A 561 -10.78 -41.25 1.16
CA THR A 561 -11.44 -40.95 2.44
C THR A 561 -10.49 -40.88 3.64
N ASP A 562 -9.21 -41.21 3.46
CA ASP A 562 -8.23 -41.25 4.56
C ASP A 562 -7.80 -39.85 5.02
N LYS A 563 -7.72 -39.64 6.33
CA LYS A 563 -7.44 -38.34 6.96
C LYS A 563 -6.08 -38.26 7.67
N THR A 564 -5.21 -39.24 7.47
CA THR A 564 -3.94 -39.40 8.21
C THR A 564 -3.07 -38.14 8.15
N TYR A 565 -3.03 -37.48 6.99
CA TYR A 565 -2.16 -36.33 6.75
C TYR A 565 -2.82 -34.96 6.92
N GLU A 566 -4.12 -34.90 7.22
CA GLU A 566 -4.87 -33.64 7.40
C GLU A 566 -4.38 -32.83 8.62
N LYS A 567 -3.60 -33.44 9.51
CA LYS A 567 -2.95 -32.80 10.68
C LYS A 567 -1.45 -33.06 10.77
N ALA A 568 -0.82 -33.39 9.64
CA ALA A 568 0.64 -33.48 9.56
C ALA A 568 1.27 -32.08 9.67
N TRP A 569 2.58 -32.00 9.89
CA TRP A 569 3.27 -30.73 10.10
C TRP A 569 3.08 -29.73 8.95
N PHE A 570 2.99 -30.21 7.70
CA PHE A 570 2.78 -29.38 6.52
C PHE A 570 1.36 -28.80 6.41
N ALA A 571 0.38 -29.31 7.17
CA ALA A 571 -0.94 -28.69 7.27
C ALA A 571 -0.91 -27.34 8.00
N PHE A 572 0.17 -27.10 8.77
CA PHE A 572 0.42 -25.88 9.53
C PHE A 572 1.47 -24.96 8.87
N ALA A 573 1.94 -25.31 7.66
CA ALA A 573 2.87 -24.49 6.90
C ALA A 573 2.13 -23.41 6.11
N LYS A 574 2.30 -22.13 6.47
CA LYS A 574 1.67 -20.98 5.77
C LYS A 574 2.69 -20.18 4.94
N SER A 575 3.66 -20.89 4.39
CA SER A 575 4.65 -20.42 3.40
C SER A 575 5.16 -21.63 2.61
N PRO A 576 5.79 -21.43 1.43
CA PRO A 576 6.59 -22.46 0.78
C PRO A 576 7.54 -23.11 1.77
N VAL A 577 7.71 -24.42 1.67
CA VAL A 577 8.63 -25.16 2.52
C VAL A 577 10.00 -25.20 1.85
N SER A 578 10.97 -24.53 2.47
CA SER A 578 12.36 -24.58 1.99
C SER A 578 13.09 -25.79 2.56
N THR A 579 14.06 -26.33 1.81
CA THR A 579 14.98 -27.36 2.32
C THR A 579 16.43 -26.92 2.22
N ASP A 580 17.28 -27.39 3.14
CA ASP A 580 18.74 -27.23 3.06
C ASP A 580 19.43 -28.36 2.29
N GLY A 581 18.67 -29.35 1.81
CA GLY A 581 19.20 -30.55 1.14
C GLY A 581 19.87 -31.55 2.10
N GLU A 582 19.83 -31.31 3.42
CA GLU A 582 20.35 -32.20 4.45
C GLU A 582 19.22 -32.91 5.24
N GLY A 583 17.99 -32.82 4.76
CA GLY A 583 16.80 -33.45 5.35
C GLY A 583 16.00 -32.55 6.30
N ASN A 584 16.34 -31.27 6.40
CA ASN A 584 15.55 -30.31 7.18
C ASN A 584 14.63 -29.48 6.27
N TYR A 585 13.45 -29.17 6.79
CA TYR A 585 12.40 -28.39 6.15
C TYR A 585 12.12 -27.14 6.98
N TYR A 586 12.11 -25.97 6.35
CA TYR A 586 11.96 -24.67 6.99
C TYR A 586 10.73 -23.97 6.44
N TYR A 587 9.85 -23.53 7.33
CA TYR A 587 8.59 -22.92 6.95
C TYR A 587 8.05 -22.00 8.05
N PHE A 588 7.14 -21.12 7.65
CA PHE A 588 6.34 -20.34 8.57
C PHE A 588 5.19 -21.20 9.11
N TYR A 589 5.13 -21.31 10.43
CA TYR A 589 4.14 -22.08 11.17
C TYR A 589 3.05 -21.16 11.71
N ASP A 590 1.81 -21.57 11.47
CA ASP A 590 0.58 -21.01 12.02
C ASP A 590 -0.15 -22.13 12.78
N SER A 591 -0.48 -21.92 14.05
CA SER A 591 -1.14 -22.95 14.88
C SER A 591 -2.63 -23.17 14.57
N THR A 592 -3.21 -22.44 13.62
CA THR A 592 -4.63 -22.51 13.30
C THR A 592 -4.98 -23.83 12.60
N ASP A 593 -5.79 -24.67 13.25
CA ASP A 593 -6.39 -25.87 12.64
C ASP A 593 -7.57 -25.47 11.75
N THR A 594 -7.29 -25.03 10.52
CA THR A 594 -8.29 -24.53 9.56
C THR A 594 -9.40 -25.56 9.31
N LEU A 595 -9.05 -26.84 9.14
CA LEU A 595 -10.03 -27.92 8.94
C LEU A 595 -10.92 -28.11 10.16
N GLY A 596 -10.34 -28.12 11.37
CA GLY A 596 -11.08 -28.20 12.63
C GLY A 596 -11.94 -26.97 12.91
N MET A 597 -11.50 -25.79 12.49
CA MET A 597 -12.29 -24.56 12.54
C MET A 597 -13.54 -24.71 11.66
N LEU A 598 -13.37 -25.06 10.38
CA LEU A 598 -14.46 -25.21 9.42
C LEU A 598 -15.50 -26.26 9.85
N ASP A 599 -15.07 -27.39 10.41
CA ASP A 599 -15.96 -28.43 10.96
C ASP A 599 -16.85 -27.89 12.10
N GLN A 600 -16.27 -27.12 13.03
CA GLN A 600 -17.02 -26.51 14.13
C GLN A 600 -18.00 -25.42 13.66
N PHE A 601 -17.60 -24.64 12.66
CA PHE A 601 -18.42 -23.60 12.05
C PHE A 601 -19.62 -24.18 11.28
N GLY A 602 -19.40 -25.20 10.44
CA GLY A 602 -20.46 -25.90 9.71
C GLY A 602 -21.54 -26.48 10.63
N GLY A 603 -21.14 -26.99 11.81
CA GLY A 603 -22.06 -27.47 12.84
C GLY A 603 -22.90 -26.37 13.53
N MET A 604 -22.45 -25.10 13.52
CA MET A 604 -23.17 -23.95 14.09
C MET A 604 -24.20 -23.34 13.12
N MET A 605 -23.94 -23.41 11.82
CA MET A 605 -24.74 -22.79 10.75
C MET A 605 -25.95 -23.60 10.28
N GLY A 606 -26.16 -24.79 10.85
CA GLY A 606 -27.32 -25.63 10.53
C GLY A 606 -27.28 -26.32 9.16
N GLY A 607 -26.20 -26.14 8.40
CA GLY A 607 -25.80 -27.03 7.32
C GLY A 607 -25.41 -28.39 7.90
N GLY A 608 -25.62 -29.46 7.13
CA GLY A 608 -25.49 -30.85 7.60
C GLY A 608 -24.06 -31.31 7.86
N GLY A 609 -23.27 -30.55 8.62
CA GLY A 609 -21.97 -30.99 9.14
C GLY A 609 -22.12 -32.31 9.88
N VAL A 610 -21.44 -33.34 9.38
CA VAL A 610 -21.62 -34.71 9.84
C VAL A 610 -21.23 -34.80 11.32
N SER A 611 -22.21 -35.19 12.15
CA SER A 611 -21.92 -35.77 13.46
C SER A 611 -21.23 -37.12 13.25
N THR A 612 -19.91 -37.13 13.01
CA THR A 612 -19.12 -38.34 13.22
C THR A 612 -18.28 -38.14 14.46
N GLN A 613 -18.83 -38.75 15.50
CA GLN A 613 -18.21 -39.08 16.76
C GLN A 613 -16.79 -39.62 16.54
N ALA A 614 -15.79 -38.73 16.52
CA ALA A 614 -14.42 -39.11 16.81
C ALA A 614 -14.43 -39.65 18.25
N GLU A 615 -14.27 -40.96 18.40
CA GLU A 615 -14.12 -41.59 19.70
C GLU A 615 -12.83 -41.06 20.36
N GLY A 616 -12.90 -39.99 21.15
CA GLY A 616 -11.73 -39.66 21.98
C GLY A 616 -11.69 -38.34 22.73
N ASP A 617 -12.25 -37.25 22.20
CA ASP A 617 -12.17 -35.96 22.89
C ASP A 617 -13.51 -35.26 22.95
N SER A 618 -14.03 -35.16 24.16
CA SER A 618 -15.24 -34.42 24.48
C SER A 618 -14.87 -32.94 24.64
N GLY A 619 -14.71 -32.23 23.53
CA GLY A 619 -14.39 -30.82 23.56
C GLY A 619 -15.19 -30.09 22.48
N PHE A 620 -16.22 -29.36 22.91
CA PHE A 620 -16.42 -28.06 22.29
C PHE A 620 -15.08 -27.35 22.54
N GLY A 621 -14.26 -27.17 21.51
CA GLY A 621 -12.99 -26.47 21.64
C GLY A 621 -13.25 -25.13 22.31
N ASP A 622 -12.38 -24.74 23.23
CA ASP A 622 -12.44 -23.40 23.81
C ASP A 622 -12.21 -22.44 22.64
N TRP A 623 -13.18 -21.59 22.28
CA TRP A 623 -13.02 -20.59 21.19
C TRP A 623 -11.77 -19.71 21.41
N GLY A 624 -11.27 -19.65 22.65
CA GLY A 624 -9.99 -19.02 22.99
C GLY A 624 -8.77 -19.65 22.34
N ASP A 625 -8.80 -20.90 21.86
CA ASP A 625 -7.67 -21.53 21.16
C ASP A 625 -7.56 -21.03 19.70
N PHE A 626 -8.67 -20.69 19.04
CA PHE A 626 -8.64 -20.02 17.72
C PHE A 626 -8.26 -18.54 17.81
N MET A 627 -8.48 -17.91 18.97
CA MET A 627 -8.16 -16.49 19.19
C MET A 627 -6.72 -16.26 19.68
N ASN A 628 -5.93 -17.33 19.90
CA ASN A 628 -4.55 -17.26 20.37
C ASN A 628 -3.61 -18.00 19.40
N THR A 629 -3.64 -17.61 18.12
CA THR A 629 -2.77 -18.18 17.10
C THR A 629 -1.30 -17.90 17.40
N GLU A 630 -0.48 -18.95 17.35
CA GLU A 630 0.97 -18.85 17.46
C GLU A 630 1.60 -18.78 16.07
N TYR A 631 2.43 -17.76 15.85
CA TYR A 631 3.17 -17.56 14.62
C TYR A 631 4.66 -17.80 14.85
N LYS A 632 5.26 -18.71 14.09
CA LYS A 632 6.66 -19.12 14.29
C LYS A 632 7.38 -19.33 12.96
N LEU A 633 8.69 -19.12 12.95
CA LEU A 633 9.58 -19.76 11.98
C LEU A 633 10.08 -21.06 12.59
N VAL A 634 9.88 -22.17 11.89
CA VAL A 634 10.24 -23.49 12.42
C VAL A 634 11.13 -24.27 11.45
N MET A 635 11.83 -25.26 12.00
CA MET A 635 12.55 -26.29 11.27
C MET A 635 11.99 -27.66 11.65
N HIS A 636 11.56 -28.44 10.67
CA HIS A 636 11.16 -29.83 10.80
C HIS A 636 12.28 -30.74 10.28
N ASP A 637 12.71 -31.70 11.09
CA ASP A 637 13.65 -32.75 10.69
C ASP A 637 12.85 -33.83 9.96
N GLY A 638 13.10 -34.01 8.67
CA GLY A 638 12.38 -34.98 7.83
C GLY A 638 12.58 -36.45 8.21
N SER A 639 13.44 -36.77 9.19
CA SER A 639 13.50 -38.11 9.78
C SER A 639 12.52 -38.32 10.94
N GLU A 640 11.87 -37.26 11.42
CA GLU A 640 10.81 -37.31 12.42
C GLU A 640 9.47 -37.74 11.82
N ALA A 641 8.48 -38.00 12.68
CA ALA A 641 7.15 -38.43 12.23
C ALA A 641 6.38 -37.26 11.64
N ASP A 642 5.46 -37.51 10.69
CA ASP A 642 4.60 -36.49 10.10
C ASP A 642 3.51 -36.00 11.07
N SER A 643 3.90 -35.28 12.13
CA SER A 643 3.04 -34.81 13.21
C SER A 643 3.16 -33.31 13.40
N ALA A 644 2.03 -32.65 13.66
CA ALA A 644 1.94 -31.21 13.94
C ALA A 644 2.96 -30.69 14.98
N ASP A 645 3.34 -31.50 15.97
CA ASP A 645 4.17 -31.08 17.11
C ASP A 645 5.68 -31.36 16.92
N THR A 646 6.08 -31.92 15.78
CA THR A 646 7.46 -32.32 15.51
C THR A 646 8.21 -31.21 14.80
N TYR A 647 8.71 -30.22 15.55
CA TYR A 647 9.53 -29.16 14.98
C TYR A 647 10.43 -28.48 16.03
N THR A 648 11.43 -27.76 15.54
CA THR A 648 12.26 -26.84 16.32
C THR A 648 11.88 -25.40 15.98
N THR A 649 11.48 -24.61 16.97
CA THR A 649 11.24 -23.17 16.80
C THR A 649 12.56 -22.43 16.62
N LEU A 650 12.67 -21.66 15.54
CA LEU A 650 13.82 -20.78 15.25
C LEU A 650 13.51 -19.33 15.63
N VAL A 651 12.30 -18.87 15.33
CA VAL A 651 11.77 -17.56 15.74
C VAL A 651 10.35 -17.78 16.25
N ASP A 652 10.05 -17.25 17.42
CA ASP A 652 8.71 -17.17 17.99
C ASP A 652 8.25 -15.72 17.88
N PHE A 653 7.39 -15.43 16.90
CA PHE A 653 6.94 -14.07 16.62
C PHE A 653 5.97 -13.60 17.70
N THR A 654 5.00 -14.44 18.06
CA THR A 654 4.02 -14.16 19.13
C THR A 654 4.70 -13.94 20.48
N GLY A 655 5.74 -14.70 20.80
CA GLY A 655 6.53 -14.56 22.02
C GLY A 655 7.62 -13.48 21.97
N GLY A 656 7.99 -12.99 20.79
CA GLY A 656 9.10 -12.05 20.61
C GLY A 656 10.47 -12.65 20.94
N GLN A 657 10.69 -13.93 20.61
CA GLN A 657 11.92 -14.67 20.98
C GLN A 657 12.59 -15.30 19.78
N VAL A 658 13.91 -15.49 19.87
CA VAL A 658 14.74 -16.08 18.80
C VAL A 658 15.61 -17.18 19.38
N TYR A 659 15.70 -18.31 18.68
CA TYR A 659 16.57 -19.41 19.06
C TYR A 659 18.03 -19.07 18.78
N ASN A 660 18.89 -19.23 19.80
CA ASN A 660 20.32 -19.06 19.68
C ASN A 660 21.02 -20.43 19.69
N PRO A 661 21.53 -20.93 18.55
CA PRO A 661 22.21 -22.22 18.45
C PRO A 661 23.48 -22.31 19.32
N THR A 662 24.10 -21.17 19.65
CA THR A 662 25.31 -21.14 20.48
C THR A 662 24.98 -21.41 21.95
N THR A 663 23.84 -20.94 22.44
CA THR A 663 23.39 -21.12 23.83
C THR A 663 22.44 -22.30 24.00
N GLY A 664 21.76 -22.72 22.92
CA GLY A 664 20.78 -23.80 22.90
C GLY A 664 19.46 -23.40 23.57
N ALA A 665 19.09 -22.12 23.52
CA ALA A 665 17.89 -21.59 24.17
C ALA A 665 17.22 -20.49 23.33
N MET A 666 15.91 -20.28 23.56
CA MET A 666 15.19 -19.10 23.11
C MET A 666 15.63 -17.88 23.94
N GLU A 667 15.87 -16.76 23.27
CA GLU A 667 16.28 -15.49 23.87
C GLU A 667 15.35 -14.35 23.41
N ASP A 668 14.97 -13.46 24.32
CA ASP A 668 14.08 -12.33 24.00
C ASP A 668 14.72 -11.41 22.94
N ASN A 669 13.95 -11.03 21.94
CA ASN A 669 14.37 -10.13 20.87
C ASN A 669 13.36 -8.98 20.72
N ALA A 670 13.76 -7.79 21.18
CA ALA A 670 12.89 -6.62 21.17
C ALA A 670 12.48 -6.18 19.76
N GLU A 671 13.36 -6.32 18.77
CA GLU A 671 13.05 -5.92 17.39
C GLU A 671 12.00 -6.83 16.76
N ILE A 672 12.07 -8.15 17.00
CA ILE A 672 11.01 -9.07 16.55
C ILE A 672 9.69 -8.75 17.23
N ALA A 673 9.68 -8.50 18.55
CA ALA A 673 8.46 -8.15 19.27
C ALA A 673 7.82 -6.85 18.75
N GLU A 674 8.62 -5.82 18.47
CA GLU A 674 8.16 -4.55 17.93
C GLU A 674 7.64 -4.69 16.49
N LEU A 675 8.35 -5.42 15.62
CA LEU A 675 7.92 -5.64 14.24
C LEU A 675 6.68 -6.54 14.15
N PHE A 676 6.53 -7.51 15.05
CA PHE A 676 5.33 -8.36 15.09
C PHE A 676 4.10 -7.56 15.52
N ALA A 677 4.20 -6.73 16.55
CA ALA A 677 3.11 -5.82 16.93
C ALA A 677 2.74 -4.84 15.80
N LEU A 678 3.74 -4.35 15.05
CA LEU A 678 3.50 -3.54 13.86
C LEU A 678 2.81 -4.35 12.75
N HIS A 679 3.20 -5.61 12.53
CA HIS A 679 2.55 -6.50 11.57
C HIS A 679 1.08 -6.74 11.92
N GLU A 680 0.75 -7.01 13.19
CA GLU A 680 -0.65 -7.12 13.65
C GLU A 680 -1.44 -5.84 13.34
N SER A 681 -0.85 -4.66 13.59
CA SER A 681 -1.49 -3.38 13.25
C SER A 681 -1.64 -3.14 11.74
N TYR A 682 -0.79 -3.78 10.92
CA TYR A 682 -0.95 -3.74 9.47
C TYR A 682 -2.05 -4.69 9.01
N GLN A 683 -2.26 -5.85 9.66
CA GLN A 683 -3.33 -6.78 9.32
C GLN A 683 -4.74 -6.17 9.49
N GLU A 684 -4.89 -5.15 10.33
CA GLU A 684 -6.14 -4.37 10.43
C GLU A 684 -6.48 -3.59 9.14
N ARG A 685 -5.46 -3.14 8.38
CA ARG A 685 -5.61 -2.34 7.15
C ARG A 685 -5.37 -3.14 5.88
N TYR A 686 -4.51 -4.14 5.99
CA TYR A 686 -4.08 -5.04 4.94
C TYR A 686 -4.38 -6.47 5.37
N PRO A 687 -5.66 -6.88 5.31
CA PRO A 687 -6.05 -8.20 5.77
C PRO A 687 -5.34 -9.24 4.93
N SER A 688 -4.97 -10.32 5.60
CA SER A 688 -4.40 -11.51 4.96
C SER A 688 -2.98 -11.30 4.41
N ILE A 689 -2.30 -10.21 4.80
CA ILE A 689 -0.83 -10.19 4.77
C ILE A 689 -0.31 -11.28 5.73
N ALA A 690 0.72 -11.97 5.29
CA ALA A 690 1.35 -13.04 6.04
C ALA A 690 2.86 -12.82 6.16
N ILE A 691 3.44 -13.40 7.21
CA ILE A 691 4.89 -13.57 7.28
C ILE A 691 5.25 -14.72 6.34
N SER A 692 6.19 -14.46 5.45
CA SER A 692 6.63 -15.41 4.43
C SER A 692 8.13 -15.37 4.32
N GLY A 693 8.73 -16.38 3.70
CA GLY A 693 10.18 -16.41 3.58
C GLY A 693 10.72 -17.69 2.97
N THR A 694 12.00 -17.66 2.68
CA THR A 694 12.71 -18.74 2.00
C THR A 694 14.13 -18.87 2.52
N TYR A 695 14.62 -20.11 2.59
CA TYR A 695 16.01 -20.40 2.91
C TYR A 695 16.94 -20.09 1.72
N TYR A 696 18.05 -19.40 2.00
CA TYR A 696 19.10 -19.13 1.02
C TYR A 696 20.49 -19.08 1.69
N GLU A 697 21.41 -19.92 1.22
CA GLU A 697 22.84 -19.96 1.62
C GLU A 697 23.10 -19.89 3.14
N GLY A 698 22.40 -20.70 3.95
CA GLY A 698 22.62 -20.77 5.40
C GLY A 698 21.84 -19.73 6.22
N LYS A 699 20.96 -18.97 5.58
CA LYS A 699 20.05 -18.02 6.24
C LYS A 699 18.62 -18.24 5.78
N PHE A 700 17.66 -17.99 6.67
CA PHE A 700 16.26 -17.86 6.27
C PHE A 700 15.92 -16.39 6.17
N TYR A 701 15.47 -15.95 4.99
CA TYR A 701 14.99 -14.59 4.77
C TYR A 701 13.49 -14.59 4.92
N PHE A 702 12.93 -13.62 5.67
CA PHE A 702 11.50 -13.56 5.92
C PHE A 702 10.96 -12.13 5.97
N SER A 703 9.70 -11.97 5.59
CA SER A 703 8.95 -10.71 5.68
C SER A 703 8.34 -10.56 7.06
N ILE A 704 8.36 -9.36 7.62
CA ILE A 704 7.53 -9.00 8.76
C ILE A 704 7.28 -7.50 8.71
N ALA A 705 6.03 -7.09 8.89
CA ALA A 705 5.62 -5.71 8.65
C ALA A 705 6.06 -5.22 7.25
N ASN A 706 6.80 -4.12 7.14
CA ASN A 706 7.37 -3.60 5.89
C ASN A 706 8.87 -3.97 5.70
N CYS A 707 9.37 -4.96 6.44
CA CYS A 707 10.78 -5.31 6.52
C CYS A 707 11.08 -6.69 5.95
N VAL A 708 12.20 -6.80 5.23
CA VAL A 708 12.87 -8.09 4.97
C VAL A 708 13.91 -8.30 6.07
N MET A 709 13.75 -9.40 6.80
CA MET A 709 14.64 -9.85 7.86
C MET A 709 15.43 -11.08 7.38
N SER A 710 16.51 -11.39 8.09
CA SER A 710 17.21 -12.67 7.94
C SER A 710 17.50 -13.30 9.30
N TYR A 711 17.37 -14.62 9.39
CA TYR A 711 17.83 -15.46 10.50
C TYR A 711 19.02 -16.30 10.03
N ASP A 712 20.17 -16.17 10.70
CA ASP A 712 21.37 -16.93 10.38
C ASP A 712 21.39 -18.28 11.11
N MET A 713 21.35 -19.40 10.37
CA MET A 713 21.22 -20.74 10.93
C MET A 713 22.38 -21.15 11.83
N ALA A 714 23.57 -20.60 11.60
CA ALA A 714 24.77 -20.97 12.35
C ALA A 714 24.86 -20.20 13.68
N THR A 715 24.38 -18.97 13.72
CA THR A 715 24.58 -18.05 14.86
C THR A 715 23.31 -17.70 15.61
N GLY A 716 22.14 -17.88 15.00
CA GLY A 716 20.85 -17.39 15.51
C GLY A 716 20.69 -15.87 15.42
N ALA A 717 21.60 -15.18 14.71
CA ALA A 717 21.53 -13.74 14.55
C ALA A 717 20.37 -13.36 13.62
N VAL A 718 19.51 -12.47 14.09
CA VAL A 718 18.48 -11.82 13.28
C VAL A 718 18.98 -10.46 12.82
N THR A 719 18.73 -10.08 11.57
CA THR A 719 19.16 -8.80 11.01
C THR A 719 18.11 -8.23 10.07
N ARG A 720 17.77 -6.95 10.24
CA ARG A 720 17.00 -6.17 9.27
C ARG A 720 17.83 -5.96 8.00
N VAL A 721 17.40 -6.60 6.92
CA VAL A 721 18.12 -6.60 5.64
C VAL A 721 17.71 -5.39 4.81
N LYS A 722 16.40 -5.15 4.68
CA LYS A 722 15.81 -4.08 3.88
C LYS A 722 14.47 -3.65 4.49
N GLU A 723 14.10 -2.39 4.29
CA GLU A 723 12.83 -1.83 4.75
C GLU A 723 12.20 -0.95 3.66
N TYR A 724 10.89 -1.14 3.44
CA TYR A 724 10.11 -0.44 2.42
C TYR A 724 9.35 0.73 3.06
N ASN A 725 9.94 1.93 3.00
CA ASN A 725 9.33 3.15 3.57
C ASN A 725 8.69 4.06 2.53
N GLU A 726 9.23 4.09 1.32
CA GLU A 726 8.67 4.76 0.15
C GLU A 726 8.93 3.86 -1.04
N VAL A 727 7.88 3.50 -1.75
CA VAL A 727 7.93 2.52 -2.85
C VAL A 727 7.21 3.12 -4.03
N SER A 728 7.97 3.46 -5.07
CA SER A 728 7.41 3.84 -6.36
C SER A 728 7.29 2.63 -7.29
N ALA A 729 6.20 2.55 -8.04
CA ALA A 729 6.00 1.50 -9.03
C ALA A 729 5.44 2.05 -10.35
N SER A 730 5.69 1.29 -11.41
CA SER A 730 5.11 1.49 -12.74
C SER A 730 4.26 0.28 -13.11
N ARG A 731 3.13 0.51 -13.76
CA ARG A 731 2.36 -0.58 -14.35
C ARG A 731 3.07 -1.10 -15.59
N THR A 732 3.34 -2.40 -15.63
CA THR A 732 4.06 -3.06 -16.73
C THR A 732 3.07 -3.78 -17.64
N LEU A 733 2.72 -3.16 -18.78
CA LEU A 733 1.75 -3.72 -19.74
C LEU A 733 2.40 -4.61 -20.83
N GLU A 734 3.73 -4.61 -20.95
CA GLU A 734 4.45 -5.19 -22.10
C GLU A 734 4.60 -6.73 -22.07
N THR A 735 4.26 -7.40 -20.97
CA THR A 735 4.39 -8.87 -20.79
C THR A 735 3.08 -9.65 -20.86
N GLY A 736 1.96 -9.04 -21.26
CA GLY A 736 0.64 -9.71 -21.22
C GLY A 736 -0.26 -9.27 -20.07
N GLY A 737 0.12 -8.21 -19.34
CA GLY A 737 -0.83 -7.33 -18.63
C GLY A 737 -1.62 -7.96 -17.49
N ASN A 738 -0.97 -8.78 -16.65
CA ASN A 738 -1.61 -9.48 -15.54
C ASN A 738 -2.38 -8.52 -14.65
N MET A 739 -3.66 -8.84 -14.50
CA MET A 739 -4.54 -8.36 -13.45
C MET A 739 -3.90 -8.66 -12.09
N GLY A 740 -4.33 -7.94 -11.06
CA GLY A 740 -3.98 -8.19 -9.67
C GLY A 740 -2.55 -7.85 -9.28
N GLY A 741 -2.03 -8.63 -8.34
CA GLY A 741 -0.91 -8.28 -7.48
C GLY A 741 0.44 -8.10 -8.19
N MET A 742 0.56 -8.57 -9.44
CA MET A 742 1.85 -8.67 -10.13
C MET A 742 1.98 -7.76 -11.36
N GLY A 743 0.96 -6.94 -11.66
CA GLY A 743 0.98 -5.99 -12.77
C GLY A 743 1.88 -4.77 -12.59
N PHE A 744 2.53 -4.63 -11.42
CA PHE A 744 3.29 -3.45 -11.03
C PHE A 744 4.71 -3.81 -10.61
N THR A 745 5.68 -3.17 -11.25
CA THR A 745 7.10 -3.34 -10.94
C THR A 745 7.61 -2.13 -10.18
N VAL A 746 8.36 -2.36 -9.10
CA VAL A 746 9.02 -1.29 -8.34
C VAL A 746 10.09 -0.63 -9.21
N VAL A 747 10.08 0.70 -9.23
CA VAL A 747 11.02 1.55 -9.96
C VAL A 747 11.73 2.49 -8.98
N PRO A 748 12.88 3.07 -9.34
CA PRO A 748 13.55 4.02 -8.46
C PRO A 748 12.63 5.19 -8.09
N ASN A 749 12.56 5.51 -6.80
CA ASN A 749 11.72 6.60 -6.30
C ASN A 749 12.08 7.93 -6.97
N GLY A 750 11.06 8.69 -7.38
CA GLY A 750 11.22 9.98 -8.05
C GLY A 750 11.74 9.90 -9.50
N SER A 751 11.83 8.71 -10.09
CA SER A 751 12.13 8.54 -11.52
C SER A 751 10.96 8.97 -12.41
N GLU A 752 11.21 9.22 -13.70
CA GLU A 752 10.15 9.54 -14.68
C GLU A 752 9.18 8.37 -14.92
N ASP A 753 9.59 7.15 -14.58
CA ASP A 753 8.79 5.93 -14.74
C ASP A 753 7.86 5.69 -13.53
N ALA A 754 8.07 6.38 -12.39
CA ALA A 754 7.24 6.24 -11.20
C ALA A 754 5.81 6.78 -11.45
N GLN A 755 4.84 5.87 -11.58
CA GLN A 755 3.43 6.20 -11.79
C GLN A 755 2.66 6.26 -10.48
N TYR A 756 2.99 5.35 -9.56
CA TYR A 756 2.35 5.22 -8.25
C TYR A 756 3.42 5.27 -7.18
N THR A 757 3.10 5.77 -6.00
CA THR A 757 4.02 5.77 -4.85
C THR A 757 3.24 5.56 -3.57
N VAL A 758 3.68 4.60 -2.77
CA VAL A 758 3.10 4.27 -1.46
C VAL A 758 4.15 4.39 -0.36
N HIS A 759 3.71 4.53 0.89
CA HIS A 759 4.59 4.85 2.01
C HIS A 759 4.33 3.93 3.20
N ASN A 760 5.38 3.24 3.64
CA ASN A 760 5.35 2.28 4.76
C ASN A 760 4.26 1.21 4.65
N ASN A 761 3.95 0.80 3.42
CA ASN A 761 3.05 -0.32 3.20
C ASN A 761 3.74 -1.63 3.61
N PRO A 762 3.00 -2.60 4.17
CA PRO A 762 3.57 -3.88 4.57
C PRO A 762 3.99 -4.71 3.35
N ILE A 763 4.86 -5.68 3.57
CA ILE A 763 5.14 -6.73 2.61
C ILE A 763 4.00 -7.75 2.71
N ALA A 764 3.25 -7.94 1.63
CA ALA A 764 2.25 -8.99 1.53
C ALA A 764 2.91 -10.37 1.57
N SER A 765 4.04 -10.48 0.88
CA SER A 765 4.69 -11.75 0.62
C SER A 765 6.08 -11.55 0.02
N MET A 766 6.95 -12.54 0.20
CA MET A 766 8.22 -12.65 -0.51
C MET A 766 8.59 -14.10 -0.80
N THR A 767 9.32 -14.31 -1.89
CA THR A 767 9.95 -15.60 -2.21
C THR A 767 11.34 -15.39 -2.82
N ILE A 768 12.17 -16.43 -2.80
CA ILE A 768 13.43 -16.47 -3.55
C ILE A 768 13.30 -17.54 -4.62
N LYS A 769 13.27 -17.11 -5.89
CA LYS A 769 13.13 -18.00 -7.03
C LYS A 769 14.46 -18.64 -7.43
N LEU A 770 14.35 -19.70 -8.22
CA LEU A 770 15.48 -20.47 -8.75
C LEU A 770 16.41 -19.65 -9.65
N ASP A 771 15.93 -18.53 -10.19
CA ASP A 771 16.74 -17.59 -10.97
C ASP A 771 17.76 -16.80 -10.11
N GLY A 772 17.77 -17.03 -8.79
CA GLY A 772 18.67 -16.41 -7.84
C GLY A 772 18.24 -15.01 -7.44
N LYS A 773 16.97 -14.64 -7.64
CA LYS A 773 16.42 -13.36 -7.21
C LYS A 773 15.34 -13.54 -6.15
N MET A 774 15.29 -12.57 -5.26
CA MET A 774 14.21 -12.40 -4.28
C MET A 774 13.15 -11.48 -4.86
N TYR A 775 11.91 -11.94 -4.85
CA TYR A 775 10.73 -11.20 -5.27
C TYR A 775 9.98 -10.79 -4.01
N VAL A 776 9.71 -9.48 -3.87
CA VAL A 776 9.05 -8.92 -2.69
C VAL A 776 7.81 -8.17 -3.13
N SER A 777 6.64 -8.64 -2.74
CA SER A 777 5.35 -8.03 -3.01
C SER A 777 4.99 -7.06 -1.89
N VAL A 778 5.09 -5.76 -2.15
CA VAL A 778 4.62 -4.71 -1.22
C VAL A 778 3.11 -4.55 -1.38
N ALA A 779 2.36 -4.75 -0.29
CA ALA A 779 0.89 -4.71 -0.30
C ALA A 779 0.38 -3.30 -0.61
N THR A 780 -0.67 -3.17 -1.41
CA THR A 780 -1.37 -1.90 -1.61
C THR A 780 -2.89 -2.11 -1.59
N ASN A 781 -3.66 -1.03 -1.47
CA ASN A 781 -5.11 -1.07 -1.69
C ASN A 781 -5.50 -0.49 -3.07
N PHE A 782 -4.63 -0.52 -4.08
CA PHE A 782 -5.06 -0.19 -5.44
C PHE A 782 -5.92 -1.34 -5.97
N GLY A 783 -7.24 -1.14 -6.04
CA GLY A 783 -8.19 -2.12 -6.55
C GLY A 783 -8.31 -2.08 -8.08
N TYR A 784 -8.59 -3.22 -8.71
CA TYR A 784 -8.82 -3.28 -10.16
C TYR A 784 -9.97 -2.37 -10.60
N ILE A 785 -10.98 -2.25 -9.76
CA ILE A 785 -12.18 -1.50 -10.06
C ILE A 785 -12.01 0.01 -9.79
N SER A 786 -10.98 0.42 -9.05
CA SER A 786 -10.77 1.82 -8.65
C SER A 786 -10.68 2.74 -9.87
N GLY A 787 -11.60 3.70 -9.97
CA GLY A 787 -11.73 4.64 -11.07
C GLY A 787 -12.57 4.16 -12.27
N LYS A 788 -13.04 2.91 -12.29
CA LYS A 788 -13.97 2.41 -13.30
C LYS A 788 -15.41 2.83 -12.98
N SER A 789 -16.22 3.02 -14.02
CA SER A 789 -17.66 3.30 -13.89
C SER A 789 -18.54 2.06 -13.69
N GLY A 790 -17.95 0.87 -13.80
CA GLY A 790 -18.56 -0.45 -13.62
C GLY A 790 -17.68 -1.54 -14.25
N MET A 791 -18.05 -2.82 -14.09
CA MET A 791 -17.23 -3.96 -14.52
C MET A 791 -16.94 -3.99 -16.04
N GLY A 792 -17.84 -3.44 -16.87
CA GLY A 792 -17.65 -3.35 -18.33
C GLY A 792 -16.89 -2.11 -18.82
N ASP A 793 -16.33 -1.29 -17.93
CA ASP A 793 -15.54 -0.10 -18.29
C ASP A 793 -14.14 -0.50 -18.75
N THR A 794 -13.96 -0.62 -20.07
CA THR A 794 -12.67 -0.92 -20.70
C THR A 794 -11.87 0.32 -21.10
N GLU A 795 -12.44 1.52 -20.93
CA GLU A 795 -11.73 2.78 -21.19
C GLU A 795 -10.78 3.14 -20.03
N ASN A 796 -11.13 2.74 -18.81
CA ASN A 796 -10.25 2.85 -17.65
C ASN A 796 -9.62 1.49 -17.30
N THR A 797 -8.31 1.47 -17.13
CA THR A 797 -7.53 0.26 -16.81
C THR A 797 -7.63 -0.16 -15.35
N GLY A 798 -8.37 0.56 -14.51
CA GLY A 798 -8.44 0.32 -13.06
C GLY A 798 -7.29 0.96 -12.28
N TYR A 799 -7.22 0.67 -10.98
CA TYR A 799 -6.11 1.04 -10.10
C TYR A 799 -5.85 2.56 -10.03
N ALA A 800 -6.88 3.38 -10.17
CA ALA A 800 -6.71 4.83 -10.26
C ALA A 800 -6.24 5.48 -8.94
N TYR A 801 -6.60 4.89 -7.80
CA TYR A 801 -6.27 5.36 -6.46
C TYR A 801 -6.26 4.18 -5.47
N GLU A 802 -5.66 4.40 -4.29
CA GLU A 802 -5.62 3.43 -3.20
C GLU A 802 -6.90 3.56 -2.35
N GLU A 803 -7.63 2.46 -2.18
CA GLU A 803 -8.87 2.42 -1.39
C GLU A 803 -8.59 2.58 0.11
N THR A 804 -9.52 3.23 0.81
CA THR A 804 -9.30 3.72 2.18
C THR A 804 -10.11 3.02 3.27
N ASN A 805 -11.16 2.26 2.96
CA ASN A 805 -12.08 1.70 3.97
C ASN A 805 -12.10 0.16 3.99
N TYR A 806 -10.94 -0.49 3.81
CA TYR A 806 -10.89 -1.94 3.64
C TYR A 806 -11.59 -2.67 4.81
N ASN A 807 -12.69 -3.39 4.53
CA ASN A 807 -13.37 -4.21 5.54
C ASN A 807 -12.81 -5.66 5.62
N PRO A 808 -11.85 -5.99 6.52
CA PRO A 808 -11.32 -7.35 6.70
C PRO A 808 -12.36 -8.43 6.97
N ASN A 809 -13.49 -8.05 7.57
CA ASN A 809 -14.45 -9.01 8.10
C ASN A 809 -15.53 -9.37 7.08
N TYR A 810 -15.60 -8.65 5.95
CA TYR A 810 -16.56 -8.95 4.92
C TYR A 810 -16.17 -10.23 4.17
N ASN A 811 -16.91 -11.28 4.46
CA ASN A 811 -16.75 -12.56 3.80
C ASN A 811 -18.13 -13.09 3.41
N THR A 812 -18.39 -13.29 2.10
CA THR A 812 -19.66 -13.87 1.61
C THR A 812 -19.92 -15.29 2.10
N TYR A 813 -18.86 -16.07 2.38
CA TYR A 813 -18.94 -17.39 2.97
C TYR A 813 -19.52 -17.37 4.41
N PHE A 814 -19.28 -16.29 5.18
CA PHE A 814 -19.78 -16.10 6.54
C PHE A 814 -20.91 -15.07 6.67
N ASN A 815 -21.29 -14.41 5.57
CA ASN A 815 -22.27 -13.34 5.58
C ASN A 815 -23.65 -13.87 6.02
N GLY A 816 -24.22 -13.27 7.06
CA GLY A 816 -25.48 -13.72 7.68
C GLY A 816 -25.34 -14.76 8.81
N ALA A 817 -24.14 -15.34 9.04
CA ALA A 817 -23.89 -16.27 10.15
C ALA A 817 -24.07 -15.61 11.54
N TRP A 818 -23.77 -14.31 11.60
CA TRP A 818 -23.70 -13.53 12.83
C TRP A 818 -24.88 -12.56 13.01
N GLY A 819 -25.86 -12.59 12.11
CA GLY A 819 -27.11 -11.85 12.24
C GLY A 819 -27.05 -10.35 11.94
N GLU A 820 -25.93 -9.85 11.42
CA GLU A 820 -25.78 -8.51 10.84
C GLU A 820 -25.44 -8.67 9.35
N GLU A 821 -26.22 -8.03 8.48
CA GLU A 821 -25.85 -7.87 7.07
C GLU A 821 -24.74 -6.83 7.03
N GLU A 822 -23.49 -7.27 6.95
CA GLU A 822 -22.37 -6.35 6.77
C GLU A 822 -22.49 -5.65 5.42
N VAL A 823 -22.37 -4.33 5.46
CA VAL A 823 -22.49 -3.45 4.30
C VAL A 823 -21.08 -3.19 3.79
N ASN A 824 -20.67 -3.90 2.74
CA ASN A 824 -19.42 -3.64 2.00
C ASN A 824 -19.70 -2.68 0.83
N ASP A 825 -18.76 -1.81 0.48
CA ASP A 825 -18.82 -1.04 -0.76
C ASP A 825 -18.50 -1.87 -2.01
N ASN A 826 -18.05 -3.13 -1.92
CA ASN A 826 -17.67 -3.99 -3.05
C ASN A 826 -16.59 -3.39 -3.97
N ASP A 827 -15.94 -2.30 -3.56
CA ASP A 827 -14.79 -1.75 -4.27
C ASP A 827 -13.49 -2.51 -3.87
N GLU A 828 -13.55 -3.27 -2.78
CA GLU A 828 -12.37 -3.51 -1.93
C GLU A 828 -11.68 -4.86 -2.05
N PHE A 829 -12.14 -5.79 -2.90
CA PHE A 829 -11.81 -7.19 -2.59
C PHE A 829 -11.36 -8.06 -3.76
N MET A 830 -11.50 -7.63 -5.02
CA MET A 830 -11.05 -8.43 -6.16
C MET A 830 -9.87 -7.76 -6.86
N PHE A 831 -8.72 -8.43 -6.81
CA PHE A 831 -7.51 -8.12 -7.59
C PHE A 831 -6.78 -6.83 -7.18
N SER A 832 -6.55 -6.62 -5.87
CA SER A 832 -5.66 -5.55 -5.38
C SER A 832 -4.24 -5.71 -5.90
N ALA A 833 -3.60 -4.61 -6.29
CA ALA A 833 -2.22 -4.62 -6.75
C ALA A 833 -1.21 -4.81 -5.60
N ASN A 834 -0.11 -5.51 -5.87
CA ASN A 834 1.11 -5.45 -5.09
C ASN A 834 2.18 -4.78 -5.95
N PHE A 835 3.11 -4.08 -5.32
CA PHE A 835 4.27 -3.54 -6.02
C PHE A 835 5.42 -4.52 -5.85
N VAL A 836 5.82 -5.17 -6.93
CA VAL A 836 6.81 -6.24 -6.91
C VAL A 836 8.20 -5.67 -7.12
N ASP A 837 9.04 -5.80 -6.10
CA ASP A 837 10.47 -5.52 -6.17
C ASP A 837 11.26 -6.80 -6.44
N THR A 838 12.38 -6.68 -7.16
CA THR A 838 13.23 -7.82 -7.53
C THR A 838 14.67 -7.55 -7.14
N ILE A 839 15.21 -8.38 -6.26
CA ILE A 839 16.54 -8.22 -5.66
C ILE A 839 17.43 -9.38 -6.08
N ASP A 840 18.56 -9.09 -6.73
CA ASP A 840 19.60 -10.09 -7.04
C ASP A 840 20.26 -10.58 -5.74
N MET A 841 20.09 -11.86 -5.42
CA MET A 841 20.62 -12.45 -4.19
C MET A 841 22.14 -12.49 -4.17
N ALA A 842 22.80 -12.70 -5.31
CA ALA A 842 24.26 -12.72 -5.37
C ALA A 842 24.86 -11.33 -5.11
N HIS A 843 24.15 -10.26 -5.46
CA HIS A 843 24.50 -8.92 -5.03
C HIS A 843 24.19 -8.69 -3.55
N LEU A 844 22.99 -9.07 -3.09
CA LEU A 844 22.53 -8.87 -1.70
C LEU A 844 23.43 -9.57 -0.66
N THR A 845 23.88 -10.80 -0.93
CA THR A 845 24.76 -11.58 -0.05
C THR A 845 26.25 -11.31 -0.30
N GLY A 846 26.56 -10.49 -1.31
CA GLY A 846 27.90 -10.14 -1.71
C GLY A 846 28.66 -9.28 -0.68
N THR A 847 29.88 -8.88 -1.04
CA THR A 847 30.72 -8.00 -0.19
C THR A 847 30.87 -6.59 -0.75
N SER A 848 30.23 -6.30 -1.88
CA SER A 848 30.41 -5.05 -2.63
C SER A 848 29.12 -4.26 -2.65
N HIS A 849 28.96 -3.36 -1.67
CA HIS A 849 27.84 -2.42 -1.60
C HIS A 849 28.37 -0.98 -1.65
N GLU A 850 27.68 -0.13 -2.39
CA GLU A 850 27.83 1.33 -2.30
C GLU A 850 26.64 1.85 -1.50
N TYR A 851 26.93 2.54 -0.39
CA TYR A 851 25.92 3.02 0.55
C TYR A 851 25.73 4.54 0.44
N GLU A 852 24.49 4.98 0.56
CA GLU A 852 24.11 6.39 0.70
C GLU A 852 23.15 6.60 1.87
N ALA A 853 23.16 7.80 2.44
CA ALA A 853 22.27 8.15 3.53
C ALA A 853 20.85 8.37 3.00
N VAL A 854 19.89 7.68 3.58
CA VAL A 854 18.45 7.81 3.33
C VAL A 854 17.79 8.26 4.62
N THR A 855 16.97 9.31 4.52
CA THR A 855 16.20 9.85 5.64
C THR A 855 14.73 9.53 5.43
N THR A 856 14.11 8.92 6.42
CA THR A 856 12.67 8.62 6.47
C THR A 856 12.01 9.55 7.49
N GLU A 857 10.97 10.26 7.07
CA GLU A 857 10.20 11.13 7.96
C GLU A 857 9.32 10.30 8.92
N ALA A 858 9.04 10.85 10.10
CA ALA A 858 8.12 10.20 11.05
C ALA A 858 6.70 10.14 10.48
N THR A 859 6.07 8.99 10.62
CA THR A 859 4.63 8.78 10.35
C THR A 859 3.88 8.61 11.65
N CYS A 860 2.58 8.30 11.62
CA CYS A 860 1.83 8.06 12.85
C CYS A 860 2.16 6.71 13.49
N ASP A 861 2.65 5.76 12.70
CA ASP A 861 2.95 4.39 13.15
C ASP A 861 4.44 4.22 13.48
N MET A 862 5.32 5.06 12.90
CA MET A 862 6.78 4.92 13.02
C MET A 862 7.51 6.25 13.21
N GLY A 863 8.62 6.19 13.97
CA GLY A 863 9.54 7.30 14.14
C GLY A 863 10.31 7.60 12.86
N GLY A 864 10.79 8.84 12.75
CA GLY A 864 11.66 9.27 11.66
C GLY A 864 13.11 8.96 11.98
N PHE A 865 13.85 8.44 11.00
CA PHE A 865 15.24 8.00 11.17
C PHE A 865 16.08 8.32 9.94
N THR A 866 17.39 8.28 10.10
CA THR A 866 18.36 8.29 9.00
C THR A 866 19.26 7.06 9.08
N GLU A 867 19.48 6.40 7.95
CA GLU A 867 20.37 5.24 7.86
C GLU A 867 21.05 5.17 6.49
N ASN A 868 22.09 4.33 6.37
CA ASN A 868 22.77 4.12 5.10
C ASN A 868 22.18 2.90 4.38
N ARG A 869 21.77 3.07 3.12
CA ARG A 869 21.21 1.99 2.28
C ARG A 869 22.04 1.78 1.03
N CYS A 870 22.13 0.53 0.60
CA CYS A 870 22.82 0.19 -0.64
C CYS A 870 22.04 0.72 -1.83
N THR A 871 22.70 1.47 -2.73
CA THR A 871 22.07 2.09 -3.90
C THR A 871 21.56 1.10 -4.96
N THR A 872 21.90 -0.18 -4.83
CA THR A 872 21.55 -1.22 -5.82
C THR A 872 20.48 -2.16 -5.30
N CYS A 873 20.64 -2.76 -4.11
CA CYS A 873 19.65 -3.69 -3.55
C CYS A 873 18.78 -3.09 -2.43
N GLY A 874 19.09 -1.88 -1.94
CA GLY A 874 18.41 -1.27 -0.81
C GLY A 874 18.81 -1.84 0.55
N MET A 875 19.82 -2.72 0.61
CA MET A 875 20.29 -3.32 1.86
C MET A 875 20.72 -2.26 2.88
N ILE A 876 20.31 -2.41 4.13
CA ILE A 876 20.66 -1.50 5.23
C ILE A 876 22.08 -1.79 5.74
N GLU A 877 22.92 -0.77 5.86
CA GLU A 877 24.26 -0.90 6.46
C GLU A 877 24.12 -1.12 7.97
N ALA A 878 24.67 -2.25 8.47
CA ALA A 878 24.56 -2.64 9.86
C ALA A 878 25.04 -1.52 10.83
N GLY A 879 24.16 -1.11 11.75
CA GLY A 879 24.45 -0.10 12.77
C GLY A 879 24.49 1.34 12.27
N SER A 880 24.02 1.62 11.05
CA SER A 880 23.96 2.99 10.50
C SER A 880 22.74 3.80 10.93
N ARG A 881 21.66 3.14 11.37
CA ARG A 881 20.40 3.80 11.77
C ARG A 881 20.58 4.72 12.97
N THR A 882 20.05 5.93 12.83
CA THR A 882 19.94 6.95 13.86
C THR A 882 18.50 7.47 13.90
N GLU A 883 17.80 7.26 15.01
CA GLU A 883 16.46 7.82 15.25
C GLU A 883 16.55 9.34 15.42
N GLU A 884 15.69 10.08 14.71
CA GLU A 884 15.69 11.55 14.67
C GLU A 884 14.43 12.13 15.35
N THR A 885 13.26 11.51 15.13
CA THR A 885 11.97 12.02 15.61
C THR A 885 11.00 10.91 16.01
N GLU A 886 10.22 11.13 17.06
CA GLU A 886 9.16 10.19 17.50
C GLU A 886 8.00 10.13 16.50
N PRO A 887 7.18 9.05 16.51
CA PRO A 887 5.96 8.97 15.71
C PRO A 887 5.02 10.16 15.95
N THR A 888 4.36 10.59 14.87
CA THR A 888 3.30 11.61 14.90
C THR A 888 1.98 11.02 15.44
N GLN A 889 0.98 11.83 15.74
CA GLN A 889 -0.36 11.33 16.11
C GLN A 889 -1.23 11.20 14.85
N HIS A 890 -2.15 10.23 14.83
CA HIS A 890 -3.14 10.14 13.75
C HIS A 890 -3.94 11.44 13.62
N HIS A 891 -3.93 12.02 12.41
CA HIS A 891 -4.86 13.06 12.01
C HIS A 891 -5.90 12.41 11.11
N TYR A 892 -7.18 12.41 11.50
CA TYR A 892 -8.24 11.80 10.70
C TYR A 892 -8.95 12.83 9.84
N VAL A 893 -9.44 12.42 8.67
CA VAL A 893 -10.32 13.20 7.81
C VAL A 893 -11.68 12.52 7.81
N LYS A 894 -12.76 13.29 7.99
CA LYS A 894 -14.12 12.75 7.92
C LYS A 894 -14.51 12.57 6.46
N MET A 895 -14.88 11.35 6.09
CA MET A 895 -15.40 10.99 4.78
C MET A 895 -16.83 10.49 4.93
N ASP A 896 -17.71 10.93 4.04
CA ASP A 896 -19.03 10.33 3.87
C ASP A 896 -18.94 9.47 2.60
N GLU A 897 -19.04 8.16 2.76
CA GLU A 897 -18.85 7.15 1.72
C GLU A 897 -20.20 6.61 1.25
N THR A 898 -20.27 6.23 -0.02
CA THR A 898 -21.42 5.55 -0.60
C THR A 898 -21.02 4.12 -0.92
N TYR A 899 -21.62 3.16 -0.24
CA TYR A 899 -21.38 1.74 -0.48
C TYR A 899 -22.14 1.28 -1.72
N TYR A 900 -21.58 0.34 -2.50
CA TYR A 900 -22.27 -0.14 -3.69
C TYR A 900 -23.41 -1.12 -3.37
N THR A 901 -23.46 -1.64 -2.14
CA THR A 901 -24.67 -2.30 -1.62
C THR A 901 -25.85 -1.34 -1.59
N LYS A 902 -27.06 -1.88 -1.81
CA LYS A 902 -28.29 -1.08 -1.89
C LYS A 902 -29.26 -1.42 -0.76
N ASP A 903 -30.00 -0.42 -0.30
CA ASP A 903 -31.13 -0.61 0.60
C ASP A 903 -32.29 -1.36 -0.09
N ASP A 904 -33.29 -1.80 0.68
CA ASP A 904 -34.54 -2.42 0.18
C ASP A 904 -35.27 -1.61 -0.90
N ALA A 905 -34.97 -0.31 -1.02
CA ALA A 905 -35.55 0.61 -2.00
C ALA A 905 -34.67 0.78 -3.26
N GLY A 906 -33.52 0.10 -3.34
CA GLY A 906 -32.58 0.12 -4.45
C GLY A 906 -31.63 1.33 -4.49
N ASN A 907 -31.52 2.10 -3.39
CA ASN A 907 -30.56 3.20 -3.28
C ASN A 907 -29.26 2.69 -2.65
N PHE A 908 -28.12 3.20 -3.10
CA PHE A 908 -26.84 2.90 -2.47
C PHE A 908 -26.83 3.26 -0.98
N ASN A 909 -26.29 2.37 -0.16
CA ASN A 909 -26.07 2.62 1.26
C ASN A 909 -25.01 3.70 1.44
N THR A 910 -25.03 4.41 2.58
CA THR A 910 -24.05 5.46 2.86
C THR A 910 -23.59 5.39 4.29
N GLY A 911 -22.30 5.61 4.54
CA GLY A 911 -21.68 5.60 5.86
C GLY A 911 -20.78 6.81 6.08
N THR A 912 -20.37 7.00 7.32
CA THR A 912 -19.34 7.96 7.69
C THR A 912 -18.14 7.17 8.20
N VAL A 913 -16.97 7.43 7.63
CA VAL A 913 -15.69 6.88 8.06
C VAL A 913 -14.69 8.00 8.32
N TYR A 914 -13.74 7.76 9.23
CA TYR A 914 -12.66 8.68 9.55
C TYR A 914 -11.34 8.05 9.09
N VAL A 915 -10.68 8.66 8.13
CA VAL A 915 -9.47 8.09 7.50
C VAL A 915 -8.25 8.92 7.84
N CYS A 916 -7.19 8.29 8.34
CA CYS A 916 -5.90 8.94 8.51
C CYS A 916 -5.18 9.04 7.15
N PRO A 917 -4.85 10.23 6.64
CA PRO A 917 -4.32 10.34 5.29
C PRO A 917 -2.84 9.93 5.20
N ILE A 918 -2.16 9.78 6.34
CA ILE A 918 -0.77 9.33 6.44
C ILE A 918 -0.69 7.80 6.34
N CYS A 919 -1.36 7.08 7.24
CA CYS A 919 -1.24 5.60 7.32
C CYS A 919 -2.44 4.83 6.77
N LYS A 920 -3.46 5.55 6.27
CA LYS A 920 -4.71 5.00 5.71
C LYS A 920 -5.58 4.23 6.70
N SER A 921 -5.28 4.28 8.01
CA SER A 921 -6.17 3.72 9.04
C SER A 921 -7.54 4.40 8.96
N ALA A 922 -8.57 3.59 8.76
CA ALA A 922 -9.98 3.97 8.78
C ALA A 922 -10.62 3.54 10.09
N VAL A 923 -11.43 4.42 10.68
CA VAL A 923 -12.23 4.12 11.88
C VAL A 923 -13.64 4.66 11.72
N GLU A 924 -14.64 3.93 12.20
CA GLU A 924 -16.05 4.37 12.15
C GLU A 924 -16.35 5.44 13.21
N GLU A 925 -15.64 5.38 14.35
CA GLU A 925 -15.74 6.35 15.44
C GLU A 925 -14.34 6.77 15.93
N LEU A 926 -14.20 8.04 16.30
CA LEU A 926 -12.96 8.57 16.87
C LEU A 926 -12.89 8.27 18.38
N GLU A 927 -11.76 7.74 18.83
CA GLU A 927 -11.49 7.52 20.25
C GLU A 927 -11.29 8.84 21.03
N GLU A 928 -11.34 8.77 22.37
CA GLU A 928 -11.21 9.92 23.24
C GLU A 928 -9.83 10.62 23.07
N GLY A 929 -9.82 11.78 22.43
CA GLY A 929 -8.61 12.59 22.18
C GLY A 929 -8.20 12.67 20.70
N GLN A 930 -8.76 11.82 19.85
CA GLN A 930 -8.62 11.93 18.39
C GLN A 930 -9.55 13.03 17.85
N THR A 931 -9.17 13.64 16.72
CA THR A 931 -9.97 14.70 16.09
C THR A 931 -9.85 14.66 14.57
N ALA A 932 -10.95 15.00 13.90
CA ALA A 932 -11.00 15.23 12.46
C ALA A 932 -10.97 16.72 12.07
N THR A 933 -10.49 17.59 12.98
CA THR A 933 -10.41 19.03 12.74
C THR A 933 -9.12 19.41 12.00
N HIS A 934 -9.25 20.06 10.85
CA HIS A 934 -8.13 20.53 10.04
C HIS A 934 -7.47 21.79 10.65
N ASP A 935 -6.14 21.81 10.67
CA ASP A 935 -5.35 23.01 10.97
C ASP A 935 -4.69 23.51 9.67
N TYR A 936 -4.95 24.75 9.29
CA TYR A 936 -4.64 25.28 7.97
C TYR A 936 -3.42 26.20 7.97
N GLU A 937 -2.75 26.25 6.82
CA GLU A 937 -1.76 27.26 6.46
C GLU A 937 -2.07 27.88 5.09
N ALA A 938 -1.56 29.09 4.83
CA ALA A 938 -1.81 29.82 3.59
C ALA A 938 -0.50 30.30 2.95
N ALA A 939 -0.36 30.05 1.65
CA ALA A 939 0.70 30.58 0.80
C ALA A 939 0.13 31.65 -0.14
N PHE A 940 0.61 32.89 -0.04
CA PHE A 940 0.12 34.03 -0.83
C PHE A 940 0.98 34.24 -2.09
N SER A 941 0.31 34.33 -3.24
CA SER A 941 0.89 34.75 -4.51
C SER A 941 0.36 36.12 -4.89
N TRP A 942 1.26 37.06 -5.19
CA TRP A 942 0.94 38.47 -5.44
C TRP A 942 1.11 38.82 -6.92
N SER A 943 0.22 39.68 -7.44
CA SER A 943 0.45 40.31 -8.75
C SER A 943 1.61 41.32 -8.67
N GLU A 944 2.30 41.58 -9.79
CA GLU A 944 3.42 42.53 -9.84
C GLU A 944 3.05 43.94 -9.33
N ASP A 945 1.80 44.35 -9.49
CA ASP A 945 1.27 45.63 -9.02
C ASP A 945 0.73 45.60 -7.59
N HIS A 946 0.80 44.44 -6.91
CA HIS A 946 0.33 44.19 -5.55
C HIS A 946 -1.16 44.53 -5.31
N ALA A 947 -1.93 44.73 -6.39
CA ALA A 947 -3.35 45.08 -6.34
C ALA A 947 -4.25 43.86 -6.16
N THR A 948 -3.74 42.67 -6.50
CA THR A 948 -4.44 41.40 -6.39
C THR A 948 -3.51 40.34 -5.83
N CYS A 949 -4.10 39.37 -5.14
CA CYS A 949 -3.39 38.20 -4.67
C CYS A 949 -4.31 36.98 -4.76
N THR A 950 -3.70 35.80 -4.74
CA THR A 950 -4.37 34.52 -4.51
C THR A 950 -3.70 33.84 -3.34
N ALA A 951 -4.47 33.30 -2.41
CA ALA A 951 -3.94 32.49 -1.32
C ALA A 951 -4.28 31.02 -1.58
N GLU A 952 -3.26 30.18 -1.72
CA GLU A 952 -3.44 28.73 -1.65
C GLU A 952 -3.42 28.31 -0.18
N ILE A 953 -4.52 27.72 0.28
CA ILE A 953 -4.71 27.30 1.67
C ILE A 953 -4.72 25.78 1.68
N SER A 954 -3.99 25.17 2.61
CA SER A 954 -3.92 23.72 2.74
C SER A 954 -3.90 23.33 4.21
N CYS A 955 -4.50 22.18 4.54
CA CYS A 955 -4.35 21.58 5.87
C CYS A 955 -2.89 21.15 6.06
N LYS A 956 -2.25 21.54 7.17
CA LYS A 956 -0.86 21.20 7.48
C LYS A 956 -0.59 19.70 7.51
N ALA A 957 -1.57 18.91 7.91
CA ALA A 957 -1.48 17.46 8.01
C ALA A 957 -1.89 16.73 6.71
N CYS A 958 -2.79 17.30 5.89
CA CYS A 958 -3.26 16.66 4.66
C CYS A 958 -2.51 17.11 3.40
N LYS A 959 -1.62 18.10 3.50
CA LYS A 959 -0.95 18.73 2.37
C LYS A 959 -0.12 17.74 1.56
N GLY A 960 -0.36 17.69 0.25
CA GLY A 960 0.40 16.87 -0.69
C GLY A 960 -0.01 15.39 -0.72
N LEU A 961 -1.05 14.99 0.02
CA LEU A 961 -1.55 13.62 0.05
C LEU A 961 -2.61 13.42 -1.04
N THR A 962 -2.49 12.33 -1.81
CA THR A 962 -3.39 11.95 -2.90
C THR A 962 -4.15 10.68 -2.54
N ILE A 963 -5.26 10.83 -1.83
CA ILE A 963 -6.25 9.77 -1.59
C ILE A 963 -7.64 10.33 -1.85
N ASP A 964 -8.59 9.49 -2.24
CA ASP A 964 -9.92 9.92 -2.71
C ASP A 964 -10.62 10.83 -1.68
N CYS A 965 -10.57 10.45 -0.41
CA CYS A 965 -11.15 11.24 0.69
C CYS A 965 -10.52 12.63 0.85
N VAL A 966 -9.23 12.81 0.50
CA VAL A 966 -8.55 14.12 0.53
C VAL A 966 -8.79 14.91 -0.75
N VAL A 967 -8.89 14.23 -1.90
CA VAL A 967 -9.17 14.85 -3.21
C VAL A 967 -10.56 15.51 -3.22
N ASN A 968 -11.53 14.87 -2.57
CA ASN A 968 -12.91 15.34 -2.53
C ASN A 968 -13.28 16.12 -1.25
N ASP A 969 -12.39 16.20 -0.26
CA ASP A 969 -12.64 16.95 0.96
C ASP A 969 -12.52 18.48 0.69
N PRO A 970 -13.64 19.23 0.69
CA PRO A 970 -13.62 20.67 0.50
C PRO A 970 -12.91 21.41 1.64
N THR A 971 -12.54 20.70 2.69
CA THR A 971 -11.82 21.16 3.86
C THR A 971 -10.35 20.69 3.89
N ALA A 972 -9.84 19.99 2.88
CA ALA A 972 -8.41 19.65 2.80
C ALA A 972 -7.54 20.83 2.33
N GLY A 973 -8.12 21.76 1.55
CA GLY A 973 -7.45 22.95 1.04
C GLY A 973 -8.23 23.62 -0.09
N GLY A 974 -7.73 24.75 -0.58
CA GLY A 974 -8.32 25.45 -1.71
C GLY A 974 -7.67 26.81 -2.00
N SER A 975 -7.93 27.33 -3.20
CA SER A 975 -7.58 28.71 -3.54
C SER A 975 -8.65 29.65 -2.99
N ALA A 976 -8.26 30.58 -2.12
CA ALA A 976 -9.09 31.68 -1.68
C ALA A 976 -8.65 32.98 -2.34
N ASP A 977 -9.63 33.73 -2.86
CA ASP A 977 -9.42 35.12 -3.23
C ASP A 977 -9.08 35.91 -1.96
N CYS A 978 -7.97 36.63 -1.99
CA CYS A 978 -7.59 37.49 -0.88
C CYS A 978 -7.93 38.94 -1.16
N THR A 979 -8.39 39.62 -0.10
CA THR A 979 -8.63 41.06 -0.12
C THR A 979 -7.35 41.78 0.26
N VAL A 980 -6.85 42.65 -0.61
CA VAL A 980 -5.67 43.47 -0.35
C VAL A 980 -6.09 44.84 0.18
N GLU A 981 -5.60 45.19 1.37
CA GLU A 981 -5.67 46.55 1.89
C GLU A 981 -4.30 47.22 1.80
N ALA A 982 -4.24 48.36 1.12
CA ALA A 982 -3.03 49.17 1.03
C ALA A 982 -3.03 50.25 2.11
N LYS A 983 -1.98 50.26 2.93
CA LYS A 983 -1.72 51.34 3.89
C LYS A 983 -0.60 52.21 3.34
N GLU A 984 -1.00 53.26 2.65
CA GLU A 984 -0.07 54.20 2.01
C GLU A 984 0.32 55.31 2.98
N ASN A 985 1.63 55.57 3.13
CA ASN A 985 2.15 56.68 3.92
C ASN A 985 2.65 57.86 3.05
N GLY A 986 2.56 57.73 1.72
CA GLY A 986 2.96 58.72 0.72
C GLY A 986 4.31 58.46 0.04
N CYS A 987 5.25 57.77 0.68
CA CYS A 987 6.52 57.33 0.08
C CYS A 987 6.63 55.81 -0.07
N GLU A 988 5.87 55.07 0.72
CA GLU A 988 5.82 53.61 0.79
C GLU A 988 4.37 53.16 0.96
N ALA A 989 4.11 51.91 0.60
CA ALA A 989 2.85 51.22 0.81
C ALA A 989 3.10 49.83 1.40
N ASP A 990 2.41 49.53 2.49
CA ASP A 990 2.22 48.15 2.95
C ASP A 990 0.92 47.62 2.35
N TYR A 991 1.03 46.63 1.47
CA TYR A 991 -0.11 45.88 0.96
C TYR A 991 -0.32 44.66 1.84
N THR A 992 -1.43 44.62 2.59
CA THR A 992 -1.78 43.46 3.42
C THR A 992 -2.90 42.67 2.75
N ALA A 993 -2.58 41.46 2.31
CA ALA A 993 -3.54 40.50 1.82
C ALA A 993 -4.18 39.79 3.00
N THR A 994 -5.49 39.62 2.94
CA THR A 994 -6.25 38.81 3.90
C THR A 994 -7.05 37.76 3.14
N ALA A 995 -6.86 36.49 3.47
CA ALA A 995 -7.65 35.37 2.97
C ALA A 995 -8.46 34.77 4.12
N THR A 996 -9.66 34.27 3.84
CA THR A 996 -10.46 33.53 4.83
C THR A 996 -10.92 32.21 4.24
N PHE A 997 -10.72 31.12 4.97
CA PHE A 997 -11.12 29.78 4.57
C PHE A 997 -11.58 29.01 5.81
N ASN A 998 -12.73 28.32 5.70
CA ASN A 998 -13.38 27.59 6.80
C ASN A 998 -13.45 28.35 8.15
N GLY A 999 -13.61 29.68 8.10
CA GLY A 999 -13.72 30.53 9.29
C GLY A 999 -12.39 30.94 9.94
N GLN A 1000 -11.24 30.47 9.42
CA GLN A 1000 -9.90 30.94 9.80
C GLN A 1000 -9.43 32.05 8.85
N THR A 1001 -8.74 33.05 9.39
CA THR A 1001 -8.22 34.19 8.63
C THR A 1001 -6.69 34.14 8.58
N PHE A 1002 -6.14 34.31 7.38
CA PHE A 1002 -4.71 34.35 7.09
C PHE A 1002 -4.35 35.71 6.53
N THR A 1003 -3.15 36.22 6.86
CA THR A 1003 -2.67 37.50 6.36
C THR A 1003 -1.22 37.42 5.91
N ASP A 1004 -0.90 38.08 4.80
CA ASP A 1004 0.48 38.32 4.33
C ASP A 1004 0.65 39.79 3.97
N THR A 1005 1.84 40.36 4.18
CA THR A 1005 2.10 41.80 3.96
C THR A 1005 3.33 42.01 3.08
N GLN A 1006 3.15 42.72 1.97
CA GLN A 1006 4.22 43.15 1.06
C GLN A 1006 4.50 44.65 1.21
N HIS A 1007 5.78 45.00 1.36
CA HIS A 1007 6.23 46.39 1.49
C HIS A 1007 6.79 46.90 0.16
N VAL A 1008 6.30 48.05 -0.31
CA VAL A 1008 6.67 48.62 -1.62
C VAL A 1008 7.02 50.10 -1.48
N ASP A 1009 8.20 50.48 -1.97
CA ASP A 1009 8.60 51.87 -2.14
C ASP A 1009 7.85 52.52 -3.32
N LEU A 1010 7.10 53.58 -3.06
CA LEU A 1010 6.30 54.30 -4.07
C LEU A 1010 7.08 55.42 -4.79
N VAL A 1011 8.28 55.79 -4.30
CA VAL A 1011 9.07 56.92 -4.80
C VAL A 1011 10.51 56.50 -5.09
N GLU A 1012 10.94 56.68 -6.34
CA GLU A 1012 12.31 56.37 -6.79
C GLU A 1012 13.32 57.36 -6.16
N GLY A 1013 14.10 56.88 -5.18
CA GLY A 1013 15.07 57.68 -4.41
C GLY A 1013 14.84 57.71 -2.89
N GLY A 1014 13.76 57.12 -2.39
CA GLY A 1014 13.49 56.95 -0.95
C GLY A 1014 13.08 58.23 -0.21
N HIS A 1015 13.18 58.22 1.12
CA HIS A 1015 12.84 59.36 1.98
C HIS A 1015 13.86 60.49 1.92
N VAL A 1016 13.40 61.73 2.00
CA VAL A 1016 14.25 62.93 2.10
C VAL A 1016 13.86 63.69 3.37
N TYR A 1017 14.65 63.57 4.42
CA TYR A 1017 14.33 64.14 5.73
C TYR A 1017 14.79 65.59 5.92
N GLY A 1018 13.97 66.38 6.62
CA GLY A 1018 14.24 67.78 6.96
C GLY A 1018 15.09 67.96 8.22
N GLU A 1019 15.18 69.21 8.71
CA GLU A 1019 15.83 69.49 10.00
C GLU A 1019 15.07 68.86 11.18
N PRO A 1020 15.76 68.39 12.24
CA PRO A 1020 15.11 67.68 13.33
C PRO A 1020 14.38 68.61 14.29
N THR A 1021 13.32 68.09 14.89
CA THR A 1021 12.70 68.67 16.09
C THR A 1021 13.17 67.89 17.32
N PHE A 1022 13.78 68.56 18.30
CA PHE A 1022 14.22 67.94 19.55
C PHE A 1022 13.07 67.88 20.56
N VAL A 1023 12.74 66.67 21.02
CA VAL A 1023 11.70 66.41 22.01
C VAL A 1023 12.37 65.89 23.28
N TRP A 1024 12.17 66.60 24.39
CA TRP A 1024 12.72 66.23 25.70
C TRP A 1024 11.71 65.43 26.50
N HIS A 1025 12.16 64.32 27.07
CA HIS A 1025 11.36 63.35 27.82
C HIS A 1025 11.92 63.19 29.24
N ASP A 1026 11.17 62.46 30.09
CA ASP A 1026 11.61 62.04 31.42
C ASP A 1026 12.14 63.17 32.30
N ASN A 1027 11.35 64.24 32.46
CA ASN A 1027 11.75 65.44 33.20
C ASN A 1027 13.09 66.01 32.69
N ASN A 1028 13.23 66.10 31.36
CA ASN A 1028 14.40 66.64 30.65
C ASN A 1028 15.68 65.79 30.80
N THR A 1029 15.57 64.50 31.15
CA THR A 1029 16.73 63.59 31.30
C THR A 1029 17.00 62.72 30.07
N ALA A 1030 16.06 62.69 29.11
CA ALA A 1030 16.21 62.03 27.81
C ALA A 1030 15.76 62.98 26.69
N CYS A 1031 16.28 62.80 25.48
CA CYS A 1031 15.89 63.62 24.33
C CYS A 1031 15.98 62.81 23.02
N THR A 1032 14.94 62.91 22.21
CA THR A 1032 14.92 62.38 20.84
C THR A 1032 14.89 63.52 19.83
N ALA A 1033 15.50 63.31 18.67
CA ALA A 1033 15.42 64.19 17.51
C ALA A 1033 14.55 63.53 16.45
N GLU A 1034 13.44 64.17 16.12
CA GLU A 1034 12.48 63.69 15.12
C GLU A 1034 12.77 64.34 13.75
N PHE A 1035 13.08 63.52 12.75
CA PHE A 1035 13.36 63.91 11.37
C PHE A 1035 12.15 63.55 10.49
N ALA A 1036 11.36 64.55 10.09
CA ALA A 1036 10.21 64.33 9.23
C ALA A 1036 10.59 64.32 7.74
N CYS A 1037 10.06 63.38 6.97
CA CYS A 1037 10.24 63.33 5.53
C CYS A 1037 9.57 64.54 4.86
N THR A 1038 10.26 65.15 3.90
CA THR A 1038 9.87 66.39 3.21
C THR A 1038 9.21 66.12 1.85
N ASN A 1039 9.17 64.86 1.41
CA ASN A 1039 8.46 64.47 0.19
C ASN A 1039 6.96 64.75 0.32
N GLU A 1040 6.34 65.31 -0.72
CA GLU A 1040 4.96 65.80 -0.68
C GLU A 1040 3.95 64.66 -0.41
N GLY A 1041 3.22 64.74 0.70
CA GLY A 1041 2.24 63.72 1.12
C GLY A 1041 2.81 62.60 1.99
N CYS A 1042 4.14 62.54 2.16
CA CYS A 1042 4.83 61.55 2.97
C CYS A 1042 4.71 61.86 4.47
N LYS A 1043 4.33 60.86 5.27
CA LYS A 1043 4.12 61.00 6.73
C LYS A 1043 5.22 60.33 7.56
N ASP A 1044 6.28 59.86 6.92
CA ASP A 1044 7.37 59.16 7.61
C ASP A 1044 8.18 60.12 8.49
N VAL A 1045 8.49 59.67 9.71
CA VAL A 1045 9.26 60.40 10.71
C VAL A 1045 10.26 59.43 11.33
N GLN A 1046 11.55 59.75 11.23
CA GLN A 1046 12.62 58.98 11.85
C GLN A 1046 12.99 59.61 13.19
N GLU A 1047 12.98 58.82 14.26
CA GLU A 1047 13.37 59.26 15.60
C GLU A 1047 14.79 58.79 15.90
N VAL A 1048 15.64 59.72 16.34
CA VAL A 1048 17.03 59.42 16.73
C VAL A 1048 17.26 59.86 18.17
N GLU A 1049 17.72 58.94 19.00
CA GLU A 1049 18.13 59.23 20.38
C GLU A 1049 19.31 60.22 20.41
N CYS A 1050 19.24 61.22 21.29
CA CYS A 1050 20.25 62.25 21.44
C CYS A 1050 21.16 61.99 22.63
N GLU A 1051 22.46 62.30 22.48
CA GLU A 1051 23.41 62.37 23.57
C GLU A 1051 23.28 63.72 24.31
N ILE A 1052 23.07 63.67 25.62
CA ILE A 1052 22.87 64.85 26.48
C ILE A 1052 24.16 65.18 27.23
N THR A 1053 24.51 66.46 27.23
CA THR A 1053 25.60 67.03 28.05
C THR A 1053 25.02 68.00 29.07
N SER A 1054 25.61 68.10 30.27
CA SER A 1054 25.19 69.05 31.31
C SER A 1054 26.33 69.88 31.89
N GLU A 1055 26.03 71.13 32.27
CA GLU A 1055 26.93 72.06 32.94
C GLU A 1055 26.24 72.82 34.08
N PRO A 1056 26.93 73.17 35.18
CA PRO A 1056 26.31 73.81 36.34
C PRO A 1056 25.81 75.24 36.04
N SER A 1057 24.61 75.60 36.52
CA SER A 1057 24.06 76.96 36.46
C SER A 1057 24.66 77.88 37.53
N GLU A 1058 24.52 79.20 37.36
CA GLU A 1058 24.90 80.20 38.38
C GLU A 1058 23.97 80.17 39.61
N VAL A 1059 22.76 79.61 39.48
CA VAL A 1059 21.82 79.44 40.60
C VAL A 1059 22.05 78.09 41.29
N MET A 1060 22.19 78.13 42.62
CA MET A 1060 22.42 76.91 43.41
C MET A 1060 21.27 75.92 43.26
N GLY A 1061 21.57 74.72 42.76
CA GLY A 1061 20.59 73.68 42.51
C GLY A 1061 19.92 73.78 41.14
N TYR A 1062 20.58 74.34 40.12
CA TYR A 1062 20.18 74.27 38.71
C TYR A 1062 21.37 73.83 37.83
N GLU A 1063 21.10 73.19 36.69
CA GLU A 1063 22.09 72.87 35.63
C GLU A 1063 21.53 73.15 34.23
N ILE A 1064 22.40 73.40 33.25
CA ILE A 1064 22.04 73.59 31.84
C ILE A 1064 22.33 72.28 31.09
N ARG A 1065 21.37 71.79 30.29
CA ARG A 1065 21.50 70.59 29.46
C ARG A 1065 21.44 70.93 27.97
N THR A 1066 22.17 70.17 27.14
CA THR A 1066 22.14 70.30 25.67
C THR A 1066 22.17 68.90 25.03
N ALA A 1067 21.27 68.65 24.08
CA ALA A 1067 21.15 67.37 23.38
C ALA A 1067 21.82 67.45 21.99
N THR A 1068 22.50 66.38 21.59
CA THR A 1068 23.15 66.26 20.27
C THR A 1068 22.86 64.90 19.64
N CYS A 1069 22.57 64.87 18.34
CA CYS A 1069 22.36 63.61 17.61
C CYS A 1069 23.07 63.66 16.25
N THR A 1070 23.31 62.49 15.66
CA THR A 1070 23.86 62.37 14.29
C THR A 1070 22.88 61.60 13.42
N PHE A 1071 22.47 62.19 12.30
CA PHE A 1071 21.57 61.58 11.32
C PHE A 1071 22.09 61.88 9.91
N GLU A 1072 22.11 60.87 9.04
CA GLU A 1072 22.70 60.92 7.68
C GLU A 1072 24.11 61.56 7.60
N GLY A 1073 24.92 61.35 8.64
CA GLY A 1073 26.30 61.86 8.71
C GLY A 1073 26.44 63.35 9.05
N GLN A 1074 25.34 64.03 9.40
CA GLN A 1074 25.35 65.39 9.95
C GLN A 1074 24.99 65.38 11.44
N THR A 1075 25.62 66.25 12.22
CA THR A 1075 25.37 66.40 13.67
C THR A 1075 24.50 67.60 13.93
N TYR A 1076 23.43 67.40 14.69
CA TYR A 1076 22.46 68.41 15.10
C TYR A 1076 22.54 68.63 16.61
N THR A 1077 22.25 69.84 17.07
CA THR A 1077 22.36 70.24 18.49
C THR A 1077 21.14 71.04 18.90
N SER A 1078 20.55 70.71 20.04
CA SER A 1078 19.40 71.42 20.60
C SER A 1078 19.80 72.80 21.15
N GLU A 1079 18.81 73.67 21.34
CA GLU A 1079 18.98 74.84 22.21
C GLU A 1079 19.25 74.39 23.67
N PRO A 1080 20.04 75.15 24.47
CA PRO A 1080 20.30 74.83 25.88
C PRO A 1080 19.04 74.92 26.76
N LEU A 1081 18.90 74.00 27.72
CA LEU A 1081 17.75 73.88 28.61
C LEU A 1081 18.18 73.94 30.08
N GLU A 1082 17.69 74.91 30.85
CA GLU A 1082 17.96 75.03 32.29
C GLU A 1082 17.01 74.13 33.11
N VAL A 1083 17.57 73.32 34.02
CA VAL A 1083 16.87 72.27 34.77
C VAL A 1083 17.10 72.44 36.26
N GLU A 1084 16.01 72.45 37.03
CA GLU A 1084 16.03 72.51 38.50
C GLU A 1084 16.43 71.17 39.12
N LEU A 1085 17.41 71.20 40.02
CA LEU A 1085 17.85 70.07 40.82
C LEU A 1085 17.22 70.08 42.22
N PRO A 1086 16.87 68.91 42.76
CA PRO A 1086 16.41 68.80 44.14
C PRO A 1086 17.55 69.16 45.11
N ILE A 1087 17.27 70.04 46.09
CA ILE A 1087 18.19 70.33 47.20
C ILE A 1087 17.53 69.94 48.53
N ASP A 1088 18.34 69.46 49.47
CA ASP A 1088 17.96 69.31 50.86
C ASP A 1088 18.49 70.49 51.67
N LEU A 1089 17.60 71.12 52.46
CA LEU A 1089 18.01 72.20 53.35
C LEU A 1089 18.79 71.63 54.53
N PRO A 1090 19.85 72.31 54.99
CA PRO A 1090 20.63 71.87 56.15
C PRO A 1090 19.89 72.07 57.49
N TYR A 1091 18.68 72.66 57.48
CA TYR A 1091 17.96 73.08 58.67
C TYR A 1091 17.07 71.97 59.22
N THR A 1092 17.41 71.49 60.42
CA THR A 1092 16.70 70.40 61.11
C THR A 1092 15.37 70.83 61.73
N ASP A 1093 15.14 72.14 61.87
CA ASP A 1093 13.93 72.75 62.43
C ASP A 1093 12.97 73.28 61.34
N VAL A 1094 13.12 72.78 60.11
CA VAL A 1094 12.30 73.10 58.95
C VAL A 1094 11.96 71.81 58.22
N ASP A 1095 10.71 71.36 58.33
CA ASP A 1095 10.22 70.09 57.80
C ASP A 1095 9.59 70.28 56.41
N LYS A 1096 10.10 69.54 55.42
CA LYS A 1096 9.68 69.60 54.01
C LYS A 1096 8.21 69.31 53.77
N GLU A 1097 7.62 68.42 54.55
CA GLU A 1097 6.24 67.97 54.35
C GLU A 1097 5.26 68.65 55.32
N ALA A 1098 5.72 69.02 56.51
CA ALA A 1098 4.84 69.54 57.56
C ALA A 1098 4.80 71.08 57.66
N ASP A 1099 5.87 71.78 57.29
CA ASP A 1099 5.96 73.23 57.52
C ASP A 1099 5.46 74.05 56.33
N TRP A 1100 4.40 74.82 56.56
CA TRP A 1100 3.80 75.71 55.55
C TRP A 1100 4.78 76.74 54.97
N PHE A 1101 5.85 77.06 55.70
CA PHE A 1101 6.87 78.01 55.29
C PHE A 1101 8.07 77.35 54.61
N TYR A 1102 8.13 76.01 54.50
CA TYR A 1102 9.25 75.31 53.90
C TYR A 1102 9.61 75.85 52.50
N PRO A 1103 8.67 76.06 51.56
CA PRO A 1103 8.99 76.58 50.23
C PRO A 1103 9.66 77.96 50.29
N ALA A 1104 9.24 78.82 51.22
CA ALA A 1104 9.82 80.14 51.39
C ALA A 1104 11.21 80.13 52.01
N VAL A 1105 11.46 79.20 52.94
CA VAL A 1105 12.81 79.00 53.51
C VAL A 1105 13.74 78.41 52.46
N GLU A 1106 13.27 77.45 51.66
CA GLU A 1106 14.03 76.86 50.57
C GLU A 1106 14.41 77.91 49.53
N TYR A 1107 13.42 78.69 49.07
CA TYR A 1107 13.64 79.77 48.12
C TYR A 1107 14.68 80.78 48.64
N ALA A 1108 14.51 81.26 49.87
CA ALA A 1108 15.41 82.24 50.45
C ALA A 1108 16.85 81.69 50.67
N TYR A 1109 16.99 80.38 50.87
CA TYR A 1109 18.29 79.71 50.97
C TYR A 1109 18.95 79.55 49.60
N ARG A 1110 18.22 79.04 48.60
CA ARG A 1110 18.70 78.88 47.21
C ARG A 1110 19.24 80.18 46.63
N HIS A 1111 18.57 81.29 46.93
CA HIS A 1111 18.92 82.61 46.43
C HIS A 1111 19.86 83.39 47.36
N GLY A 1112 20.36 82.78 48.44
CA GLY A 1112 21.31 83.42 49.36
C GLY A 1112 20.74 84.60 50.18
N ILE A 1113 19.42 84.79 50.20
CA ILE A 1113 18.75 85.93 50.84
C ILE A 1113 18.74 85.76 52.37
N MET A 1114 18.45 84.55 52.84
CA MET A 1114 18.44 84.20 54.26
C MET A 1114 19.39 83.05 54.54
N SER A 1115 20.17 83.20 55.62
CA SER A 1115 20.99 82.14 56.21
C SER A 1115 20.36 81.69 57.53
N GLY A 1116 20.66 80.46 57.96
CA GLY A 1116 20.30 79.96 59.27
C GLY A 1116 20.85 80.80 60.42
N MET A 1117 20.29 80.60 61.61
CA MET A 1117 20.83 81.16 62.86
C MET A 1117 22.15 80.48 63.23
N ASP A 1118 22.29 79.20 62.86
CA ASP A 1118 23.52 78.44 62.82
C ASP A 1118 23.53 77.48 61.61
N GLU A 1119 24.54 76.62 61.52
CA GLU A 1119 24.73 75.69 60.40
C GLU A 1119 23.54 74.73 60.17
N THR A 1120 22.75 74.45 61.20
CA THR A 1120 21.70 73.40 61.17
C THR A 1120 20.33 73.86 61.65
N THR A 1121 20.19 75.15 62.00
CA THR A 1121 18.96 75.70 62.59
C THR A 1121 18.59 77.00 61.86
N PHE A 1122 17.42 77.03 61.23
CA PHE A 1122 16.89 78.24 60.60
C PHE A 1122 16.25 79.20 61.61
N GLY A 1123 15.62 78.67 62.64
CA GLY A 1123 14.85 79.40 63.65
C GLY A 1123 13.57 80.05 63.11
N PRO A 1124 12.65 79.32 62.45
CA PRO A 1124 11.50 79.90 61.75
C PRO A 1124 10.59 80.77 62.65
N TYR A 1125 10.41 80.37 63.91
CA TYR A 1125 9.57 81.08 64.87
C TYR A 1125 10.32 82.15 65.70
N VAL A 1126 11.63 82.31 65.50
CA VAL A 1126 12.38 83.39 66.13
C VAL A 1126 11.91 84.72 65.55
N THR A 1127 11.61 85.68 66.42
CA THR A 1127 11.20 87.02 66.00
C THR A 1127 12.35 87.74 65.29
N THR A 1128 12.07 88.31 64.12
CA THR A 1128 13.08 88.98 63.28
C THR A 1128 13.39 90.37 63.84
N SER A 1129 14.67 90.73 63.94
CA SER A 1129 15.08 92.10 64.30
C SER A 1129 15.12 93.01 63.07
N ARG A 1130 15.05 94.32 63.28
CA ARG A 1130 15.19 95.32 62.21
C ARG A 1130 16.54 95.19 61.47
N ALA A 1131 17.61 94.87 62.19
CA ALA A 1131 18.93 94.61 61.60
C ALA A 1131 18.96 93.37 60.71
N MET A 1132 18.30 92.27 61.14
CA MET A 1132 18.18 91.06 60.32
C MET A 1132 17.43 91.37 59.02
N PHE A 1133 16.33 92.13 59.09
CA PHE A 1133 15.55 92.44 57.89
C PHE A 1133 16.30 93.36 56.91
N ALA A 1134 17.03 94.36 57.41
CA ALA A 1134 17.90 95.19 56.56
C ALA A 1134 18.96 94.34 55.84
N THR A 1135 19.55 93.36 56.54
CA THR A 1135 20.54 92.43 55.96
C THR A 1135 19.94 91.59 54.83
N MET A 1136 18.67 91.15 54.96
CA MET A 1136 17.98 90.41 53.90
C MET A 1136 17.80 91.25 52.64
N LEU A 1137 17.38 92.52 52.77
CA LEU A 1137 17.23 93.42 51.62
C LEU A 1137 18.58 93.72 50.95
N TYR A 1138 19.64 93.83 51.73
CA TYR A 1138 21.00 94.03 51.22
C TYR A 1138 21.49 92.83 50.40
N ARG A 1139 21.26 91.60 50.89
CA ARG A 1139 21.55 90.36 50.15
C ARG A 1139 20.74 90.22 48.89
N LEU A 1140 19.46 90.58 48.96
CA LEU A 1140 18.56 90.58 47.81
C LEU A 1140 19.02 91.54 46.71
N GLU A 1141 19.69 92.65 47.06
CA GLU A 1141 20.32 93.56 46.08
C GLU A 1141 21.71 93.09 45.61
N GLY A 1142 22.18 91.92 46.06
CA GLY A 1142 23.49 91.36 45.69
C GLY A 1142 24.65 91.96 46.50
N GLU A 1143 24.40 92.35 47.75
CA GLU A 1143 25.40 92.90 48.69
C GLU A 1143 26.27 94.01 48.08
N PRO A 1144 25.64 95.10 47.55
CA PRO A 1144 26.37 96.16 46.88
C PRO A 1144 27.42 96.81 47.79
N ALA A 1145 28.61 97.06 47.26
CA ALA A 1145 29.70 97.67 48.03
C ALA A 1145 29.29 99.04 48.62
N VAL A 1146 29.47 99.22 49.92
CA VAL A 1146 29.15 100.45 50.65
C VAL A 1146 30.31 100.84 51.57
N GLU A 1147 30.58 102.13 51.71
CA GLU A 1147 31.54 102.65 52.70
C GLU A 1147 30.81 102.96 54.01
N TYR A 1148 31.33 102.47 55.14
CA TYR A 1148 30.71 102.69 56.44
C TYR A 1148 30.73 104.16 56.86
N GLU A 1149 29.58 104.67 57.27
CA GLU A 1149 29.42 105.99 57.90
C GLU A 1149 28.69 105.84 59.24
N ALA A 1150 29.16 106.53 60.28
CA ALA A 1150 28.54 106.50 61.61
C ALA A 1150 27.24 107.34 61.67
N ILE A 1151 26.23 106.95 60.90
CA ILE A 1151 24.94 107.67 60.74
C ILE A 1151 24.04 107.49 61.97
N PHE A 1152 23.95 106.26 62.49
CA PHE A 1152 23.17 105.94 63.68
C PHE A 1152 24.11 105.59 64.85
N PRO A 1153 23.93 106.20 66.04
CA PRO A 1153 24.78 105.91 67.20
C PRO A 1153 24.76 104.45 67.68
N ASP A 1154 23.68 103.70 67.41
CA ASP A 1154 23.50 102.31 67.80
C ASP A 1154 23.93 101.29 66.72
N VAL A 1155 24.60 101.75 65.65
CA VAL A 1155 25.10 100.91 64.55
C VAL A 1155 26.63 101.07 64.45
N PRO A 1156 27.42 100.33 65.25
CA PRO A 1156 28.88 100.38 65.17
C PRO A 1156 29.40 99.75 63.86
N GLU A 1157 30.64 100.08 63.49
CA GLU A 1157 31.32 99.50 62.33
C GLU A 1157 31.66 98.02 62.56
N GLY A 1158 31.49 97.18 61.53
CA GLY A 1158 31.93 95.78 61.55
C GLY A 1158 30.93 94.77 62.16
N GLU A 1159 29.70 95.17 62.43
CA GLU A 1159 28.61 94.23 62.76
C GLU A 1159 28.04 93.62 61.47
N PHE A 1160 27.41 92.44 61.57
CA PHE A 1160 26.87 91.74 60.40
C PHE A 1160 25.83 92.54 59.59
N TYR A 1161 25.23 93.54 60.22
CA TYR A 1161 24.21 94.41 59.64
C TYR A 1161 24.73 95.83 59.34
N SER A 1162 25.97 96.18 59.68
CA SER A 1162 26.46 97.56 59.55
C SER A 1162 26.31 98.06 58.11
N ASP A 1163 26.88 97.33 57.16
CA ASP A 1163 26.85 97.69 55.74
C ASP A 1163 25.42 97.69 55.19
N ALA A 1164 24.62 96.68 55.55
CA ALA A 1164 23.23 96.60 55.15
C ALA A 1164 22.41 97.80 55.62
N VAL A 1165 22.61 98.25 56.86
CA VAL A 1165 21.92 99.41 57.44
C VAL A 1165 22.40 100.71 56.80
N ILE A 1166 23.71 100.87 56.56
CA ILE A 1166 24.23 102.08 55.89
C ILE A 1166 23.72 102.15 54.45
N TRP A 1167 23.81 101.06 53.69
CA TRP A 1167 23.27 100.98 52.33
C TRP A 1167 21.78 101.31 52.31
N ALA A 1168 20.98 100.66 53.17
CA ALA A 1168 19.54 100.88 53.20
C ALA A 1168 19.19 102.33 53.58
N GLN A 1169 20.02 103.01 54.38
CA GLN A 1169 19.82 104.42 54.70
C GLN A 1169 20.15 105.31 53.50
N GLN A 1170 21.27 105.06 52.82
CA GLN A 1170 21.72 105.83 51.65
C GLN A 1170 20.77 105.70 50.46
N THR A 1171 20.14 104.54 50.29
CA THR A 1171 19.11 104.29 49.26
C THR A 1171 17.71 104.74 49.66
N GLY A 1172 17.53 105.24 50.90
CA GLY A 1172 16.23 105.70 51.41
C GLY A 1172 15.28 104.59 51.84
N VAL A 1173 15.71 103.32 51.79
CA VAL A 1173 14.95 102.15 52.25
C VAL A 1173 14.65 102.23 53.75
N ILE A 1174 15.58 102.77 54.55
CA ILE A 1174 15.38 103.05 55.98
C ILE A 1174 15.69 104.51 56.32
N THR A 1175 15.07 105.00 57.41
CA THR A 1175 15.25 106.38 57.89
C THR A 1175 15.71 106.47 59.35
N GLY A 1176 15.66 105.37 60.11
CA GLY A 1176 15.75 105.38 61.57
C GLY A 1176 14.49 105.97 62.24
N TYR A 1177 14.49 106.06 63.58
CA TYR A 1177 13.41 106.68 64.34
C TYR A 1177 13.52 108.22 64.29
N THR A 1178 12.44 108.89 63.93
CA THR A 1178 12.41 110.36 63.77
C THR A 1178 11.91 111.09 65.01
N ASP A 1179 11.16 110.42 65.88
CA ASP A 1179 10.43 111.02 67.00
C ASP A 1179 10.51 110.18 68.28
N GLY A 1180 10.34 110.82 69.44
CA GLY A 1180 10.34 110.15 70.76
C GLY A 1180 11.73 109.95 71.38
N PRO A 1181 11.84 109.18 72.49
CA PRO A 1181 13.10 108.97 73.22
C PRO A 1181 14.18 108.22 72.43
N THR A 1182 13.82 107.56 71.34
CA THR A 1182 14.69 106.79 70.45
C THR A 1182 15.04 107.54 69.15
N ALA A 1183 14.65 108.81 69.03
CA ALA A 1183 14.92 109.61 67.84
C ALA A 1183 16.43 109.69 67.53
N GLY A 1184 16.79 109.41 66.28
CA GLY A 1184 18.18 109.33 65.81
C GLY A 1184 18.84 107.96 65.95
N LEU A 1185 18.14 106.94 66.49
CA LEU A 1185 18.61 105.55 66.53
C LEU A 1185 17.98 104.71 65.41
N PHE A 1186 18.63 103.61 65.02
CA PHE A 1186 18.04 102.64 64.08
C PHE A 1186 17.15 101.59 64.78
N GLY A 1187 17.51 101.18 65.99
CA GLY A 1187 16.86 100.10 66.73
C GLY A 1187 17.34 98.71 66.30
N THR A 1188 18.66 98.48 66.23
CA THR A 1188 19.27 97.25 65.66
C THR A 1188 18.70 95.94 66.21
N SER A 1189 18.52 95.88 67.52
CA SER A 1189 18.03 94.68 68.25
C SER A 1189 16.51 94.70 68.49
N GLU A 1190 15.81 95.73 68.02
CA GLU A 1190 14.36 95.79 68.17
C GLU A 1190 13.68 94.86 67.16
N ASN A 1191 12.69 94.13 67.64
CA ASN A 1191 11.89 93.25 66.81
C ASN A 1191 11.09 94.08 65.80
N ILE A 1192 11.14 93.68 64.54
CA ILE A 1192 10.48 94.42 63.47
C ILE A 1192 8.99 94.08 63.42
N THR A 1193 8.16 95.11 63.34
CA THR A 1193 6.71 94.92 63.19
C THR A 1193 6.32 94.71 61.73
N ARG A 1194 5.17 94.07 61.50
CA ARG A 1194 4.64 93.83 60.16
C ARG A 1194 4.44 95.13 59.36
N GLU A 1195 4.02 96.22 60.00
CA GLU A 1195 3.89 97.53 59.35
C GLU A 1195 5.24 98.17 58.99
N GLN A 1196 6.29 97.88 59.77
CA GLN A 1196 7.65 98.32 59.46
C GLN A 1196 8.25 97.53 58.30
N ILE A 1197 8.00 96.21 58.23
CA ILE A 1197 8.39 95.37 57.08
C ILE A 1197 7.74 95.91 55.79
N ALA A 1198 6.42 96.14 55.81
CA ALA A 1198 5.71 96.71 54.67
C ALA A 1198 6.32 98.04 54.23
N THR A 1199 6.63 98.92 55.19
CA THR A 1199 7.23 100.24 54.92
C THR A 1199 8.62 100.13 54.29
N MET A 1200 9.46 99.23 54.78
CA MET A 1200 10.80 99.01 54.24
C MET A 1200 10.76 98.37 52.84
N LEU A 1201 9.89 97.38 52.61
CA LEU A 1201 9.69 96.79 51.27
C LEU A 1201 9.12 97.79 50.27
N TYR A 1202 8.18 98.65 50.69
CA TYR A 1202 7.61 99.69 49.84
C TYR A 1202 8.68 100.67 49.34
N ARG A 1203 9.56 101.11 50.25
CA ARG A 1203 10.68 102.00 49.90
C ARG A 1203 11.73 101.30 49.07
N TYR A 1204 11.96 100.01 49.31
CA TYR A 1204 12.82 99.20 48.46
C TYR A 1204 12.27 99.04 47.04
N ALA A 1205 10.97 98.78 46.90
CA ALA A 1205 10.28 98.76 45.61
C ALA A 1205 10.38 100.11 44.89
N GLU A 1206 10.27 101.22 45.62
CA GLU A 1206 10.46 102.57 45.09
C GLU A 1206 11.88 102.77 44.55
N TYR A 1207 12.89 102.35 45.32
CA TYR A 1207 14.29 102.37 44.89
C TYR A 1207 14.53 101.56 43.61
N LYS A 1208 13.86 100.41 43.44
CA LYS A 1208 13.95 99.56 42.24
C LYS A 1208 13.09 100.02 41.06
N ASN A 1209 12.30 101.10 41.22
CA ASN A 1209 11.27 101.54 40.26
C ASN A 1209 10.21 100.47 39.93
N TYR A 1210 9.83 99.66 40.92
CA TYR A 1210 8.74 98.69 40.77
C TYR A 1210 7.35 99.35 40.88
N ASP A 1211 6.31 98.57 40.57
CA ASP A 1211 4.93 99.04 40.69
C ASP A 1211 4.57 99.32 42.15
N LEU A 1212 4.29 100.59 42.45
CA LEU A 1212 3.86 101.08 43.77
C LEU A 1212 2.35 101.27 43.87
N SER A 1213 1.55 100.67 42.98
CA SER A 1213 0.10 100.74 43.04
C SER A 1213 -0.44 100.24 44.38
N THR A 1214 -1.21 101.11 45.04
CA THR A 1214 -1.82 100.84 46.35
C THR A 1214 -3.32 100.61 46.19
N SER A 1215 -3.88 99.77 47.05
CA SER A 1215 -5.32 99.60 47.21
C SER A 1215 -5.76 100.11 48.59
N ASP A 1216 -7.06 100.39 48.73
CA ASP A 1216 -7.71 100.65 50.01
C ASP A 1216 -8.26 99.36 50.67
N ASP A 1217 -8.07 98.19 50.04
CA ASP A 1217 -8.59 96.90 50.52
C ASP A 1217 -8.07 96.53 51.92
N TRP A 1218 -6.87 96.99 52.29
CA TRP A 1218 -6.35 96.83 53.65
C TRP A 1218 -7.26 97.43 54.74
N LYS A 1219 -8.11 98.40 54.38
CA LYS A 1219 -9.10 98.99 55.30
C LYS A 1219 -10.24 98.04 55.65
N ALA A 1220 -10.41 96.95 54.89
CA ALA A 1220 -11.42 95.93 55.17
C ALA A 1220 -11.04 95.01 56.35
N PHE A 1221 -9.77 94.99 56.76
CA PHE A 1221 -9.35 94.17 57.90
C PHE A 1221 -9.87 94.74 59.22
N PRO A 1222 -10.31 93.89 60.17
CA PRO A 1222 -10.93 94.33 61.43
C PRO A 1222 -10.04 95.27 62.28
N ASP A 1223 -8.72 95.18 62.13
CA ASP A 1223 -7.74 95.92 62.89
C ASP A 1223 -7.02 97.01 62.08
N ALA A 1224 -7.53 97.36 60.89
CA ALA A 1224 -6.95 98.41 60.03
C ALA A 1224 -6.76 99.75 60.76
N GLY A 1225 -7.62 100.08 61.72
CA GLY A 1225 -7.48 101.28 62.57
C GLY A 1225 -6.25 101.28 63.49
N ARG A 1226 -5.53 100.17 63.61
CA ARG A 1226 -4.27 100.05 64.37
C ARG A 1226 -3.03 100.30 63.52
N VAL A 1227 -3.16 100.43 62.19
CA VAL A 1227 -2.04 100.77 61.31
C VAL A 1227 -1.60 102.20 61.59
N SER A 1228 -0.33 102.38 61.94
CA SER A 1228 0.25 103.70 62.20
C SER A 1228 0.18 104.59 60.95
N GLU A 1229 0.01 105.90 61.14
CA GLU A 1229 -0.14 106.86 60.03
C GLU A 1229 0.99 106.77 59.00
N PHE A 1230 2.23 106.58 59.46
CA PHE A 1230 3.41 106.45 58.58
C PHE A 1230 3.38 105.20 57.68
N ALA A 1231 2.62 104.16 58.05
CA ALA A 1231 2.63 102.86 57.38
C ALA A 1231 1.42 102.64 56.48
N GLN A 1232 0.43 103.53 56.46
CA GLN A 1232 -0.84 103.29 55.74
C GLN A 1232 -0.66 103.07 54.24
N ALA A 1233 0.18 103.89 53.58
CA ALA A 1233 0.46 103.75 52.15
C ALA A 1233 1.20 102.43 51.85
N ALA A 1234 2.21 102.12 52.65
CA ALA A 1234 3.00 100.90 52.49
C ALA A 1234 2.17 99.63 52.76
N MET A 1235 1.27 99.68 53.74
CA MET A 1235 0.36 98.58 54.05
C MET A 1235 -0.62 98.34 52.90
N GLY A 1236 -1.22 99.40 52.35
CA GLY A 1236 -2.13 99.28 51.20
C GLY A 1236 -1.46 98.77 49.92
N TRP A 1237 -0.19 99.14 49.70
CA TRP A 1237 0.62 98.56 48.63
C TRP A 1237 0.94 97.09 48.88
N ALA A 1238 1.45 96.75 50.07
CA ALA A 1238 1.85 95.38 50.39
C ALA A 1238 0.67 94.40 50.32
N THR A 1239 -0.54 94.83 50.70
CA THR A 1239 -1.76 94.03 50.52
C THR A 1239 -2.20 93.92 49.07
N ASN A 1240 -2.10 95.02 48.29
CA ASN A 1240 -2.49 95.02 46.88
C ASN A 1240 -1.60 94.09 46.04
N GLN A 1241 -0.30 94.06 46.34
CA GLN A 1241 0.67 93.23 45.63
C GLN A 1241 0.68 91.77 46.11
N GLY A 1242 -0.13 91.40 47.10
CA GLY A 1242 -0.17 90.05 47.66
C GLY A 1242 1.03 89.69 48.55
N ILE A 1243 1.93 90.65 48.82
CA ILE A 1243 3.10 90.48 49.70
C ILE A 1243 2.64 90.21 51.13
N ILE A 1244 1.62 90.93 51.60
CA ILE A 1244 0.98 90.72 52.90
C ILE A 1244 -0.51 90.43 52.67
N SER A 1245 -0.96 89.21 52.99
CA SER A 1245 -2.35 88.77 52.79
C SER A 1245 -3.23 88.83 54.05
N GLY A 1246 -2.69 89.38 55.16
CA GLY A 1246 -3.28 89.19 56.50
C GLY A 1246 -3.00 87.79 57.06
N LYS A 1247 -3.30 87.56 58.34
CA LYS A 1247 -3.20 86.22 58.95
C LYS A 1247 -4.55 85.51 58.88
N GLU A 1248 -4.58 84.33 58.27
CA GLU A 1248 -5.83 83.58 58.05
C GLU A 1248 -6.53 83.17 59.34
N ASP A 1249 -5.76 82.84 60.38
CA ASP A 1249 -6.26 82.37 61.68
C ASP A 1249 -7.05 83.44 62.45
N THR A 1250 -6.68 84.70 62.30
CA THR A 1250 -7.30 85.84 62.97
C THR A 1250 -8.16 86.70 62.03
N GLY A 1251 -7.93 86.58 60.72
CA GLY A 1251 -8.51 87.47 59.71
C GLY A 1251 -8.06 88.93 59.86
N THR A 1252 -6.90 89.18 60.48
CA THR A 1252 -6.38 90.53 60.79
C THR A 1252 -5.01 90.79 60.17
N LEU A 1253 -4.62 92.07 60.05
CA LEU A 1253 -3.29 92.47 59.55
C LEU A 1253 -2.20 92.34 60.61
N GLU A 1254 -2.58 92.53 61.88
CA GLU A 1254 -1.71 92.61 63.06
C GLU A 1254 -0.52 93.59 62.86
N PRO A 1255 -0.75 94.86 62.44
CA PRO A 1255 0.31 95.74 61.93
C PRO A 1255 1.41 96.04 62.97
N LEU A 1256 1.04 96.08 64.25
CA LEU A 1256 1.94 96.34 65.37
C LEU A 1256 2.59 95.07 65.96
N GLN A 1257 2.24 93.89 65.45
CA GLN A 1257 2.84 92.63 65.92
C GLN A 1257 4.19 92.42 65.23
N ASN A 1258 5.13 91.83 65.97
CA ASN A 1258 6.43 91.46 65.42
C ASN A 1258 6.31 90.23 64.53
N ALA A 1259 7.02 90.22 63.41
CA ALA A 1259 7.07 89.06 62.51
C ALA A 1259 8.20 88.10 62.88
N ASN A 1260 7.96 86.80 62.74
CA ASN A 1260 9.01 85.79 62.84
C ASN A 1260 9.74 85.57 61.50
N ARG A 1261 10.84 84.83 61.53
CA ARG A 1261 11.70 84.59 60.37
C ARG A 1261 10.98 83.85 59.23
N ALA A 1262 10.09 82.92 59.53
CA ALA A 1262 9.28 82.22 58.51
C ALA A 1262 8.28 83.15 57.81
N GLU A 1263 7.60 84.00 58.57
CA GLU A 1263 6.68 85.02 58.02
C GLU A 1263 7.45 86.01 57.12
N VAL A 1264 8.64 86.43 57.55
CA VAL A 1264 9.51 87.32 56.76
C VAL A 1264 10.00 86.63 55.49
N ALA A 1265 10.47 85.38 55.57
CA ALA A 1265 10.87 84.59 54.40
C ALA A 1265 9.74 84.51 53.37
N THR A 1266 8.52 84.27 53.85
CA THR A 1266 7.32 84.21 52.99
C THR A 1266 7.03 85.55 52.31
N MET A 1267 7.10 86.66 53.05
CA MET A 1267 6.88 88.00 52.47
C MET A 1267 7.95 88.35 51.44
N VAL A 1268 9.21 87.96 51.69
CA VAL A 1268 10.33 88.20 50.77
C VAL A 1268 10.23 87.32 49.52
N MET A 1269 9.93 86.03 49.66
CA MET A 1269 9.68 85.14 48.51
C MET A 1269 8.58 85.70 47.62
N ARG A 1270 7.42 86.05 48.19
CA ARG A 1270 6.30 86.64 47.43
C ARG A 1270 6.67 87.97 46.78
N PHE A 1271 7.50 88.78 47.44
CA PHE A 1271 8.03 90.00 46.85
C PHE A 1271 8.89 89.69 45.62
N MET A 1272 9.75 88.68 45.70
CA MET A 1272 10.61 88.26 44.60
C MET A 1272 9.79 87.72 43.44
N GLU A 1273 8.97 86.69 43.64
CA GLU A 1273 8.11 86.09 42.59
C GLU A 1273 7.22 87.11 41.87
N LYS A 1274 6.89 88.22 42.54
CA LYS A 1274 6.07 89.28 41.97
C LYS A 1274 6.85 90.21 41.04
N PHE A 1275 8.13 90.43 41.29
CA PHE A 1275 8.91 91.52 40.67
C PHE A 1275 10.23 91.06 40.01
N GLN A 1276 10.63 89.80 40.18
CA GLN A 1276 11.80 89.16 39.60
C GLN A 1276 11.44 87.75 39.17
#